data_AF-A0A7Y4QKI2-F1
#
_entry.id   AF-A0A7Y4QKI2-F1
#
_cell.length_a   1.000
_cell.length_b   1.000
_cell.length_c   1.000
_cell.angle_alpha   90.00
_cell.angle_beta   90.00
_cell.angle_gamma   90.00
#
_symmetry.space_group_name_H-M   'P 1'
#
loop_
_entity.id
_entity.type
_entity.pdbx_description
1 polymer ?
#
loop_
_entity_poly.entity_id
_entity_poly.type
_entity_poly.pdbx_seq_one_letter_code
_entity_poly.pdbx_strand_id
1 'polypeptide(L)'
;MLSELAARQSGLLPDSTRCQPRWRTRGFYLQLTLLLLLAWSNQSLAVILWSDPSSMLIFENSAGRDILEGAVKRDDAANDTLYFKFHVDPQSDSTTEEYFAAFELYEGEVERLGIGNALKAWAYSAFFEQARQPESGPAPDYLDLHSSVLDQSASGATSSYEFPRRGVERTIVFKVQYVPGGDDLVTVWLNPDLSPGANEVYQADALTTRFSANASFDELRLRHGGNGTGWIFSGLAIATSFADFVDTSSAKPAAPASDNNFSAQRQSFQSWQRETGMPRSAIRALAQTRDGYLWLGGDDGLARFDGVRFVNLDLGAVAGGNGVRTLLGDSYGALWIGTSGGGLLRWVKDAFVSLNAGDGLPTNSITALAEDNNGRVWIGTELGLRLWQDGKIFALGGDETLRDAHITALCRDTSGAMWIGVGGVGIFRFRGGALTAVTDPEMEVLLRQPHCLLLDRSERIWVGAGEDFVLCWESGQWRRFRIPRHSAMPFVSSLAEQPDGSVWAGSTSEGLFQFKQGKLSAINASAGLLDNRVTALFTDRDGYLWIGRDSGLSRLRRDQLFAIGQNEGLGFGAVQGLAEVTPGVVWAVKANDGLYRWDGRTFSRLTAAGLSPRDPKLGAMLVTRDGSCWVASTNGLLLFRDPQAVADESRLLELNGVSLTALAEGNDHSIWAGSRESDLWQLARGQWTRAAQFPSSNGITALVAEQDGSLWVGTDGSGLFRWNKSGRAHFSRTNGLASDSIRTLHRDADGTLWIGTAGGGLARWRNGQITTFTTQQGLLENTVVQIQEDNAGRLWLGGHRGIACVSKGDFNADAAGKPNSVFPHLYGSADGMPSEECSAGFFPSGLKTKSGMLWFATLKGVAAVNPELLPTNTTAPAVILENILVDGVSVGSFRSAIARGGFPMTNLAPLRIGAGKHRIELHYTSINFDVPERLRFRYQLEGLDAEWVEAGPRRAAFYNYVPPGDYRFRLAASSGGDAWNESEATLVMSVSRHFWQRWWVLALAATSVLAIVGGGVRFLEKRKAQRRLQRLEQERALERERHRIAQDLHDEMGAKLCRISFLSEHAQRNDHAQGEVRSQINTIADASRELLHTLDEIVWAVNPHNDTLEHVASYINQYAQNYFHNTGVECVLDMPDQFEPHPIASAARHHLFLAVHEAFTNILKHSGATSAKVVLLCHAGNFEIHIEDNGKGFNFAAQQDAAQKNSNSEDGLRNMRQRLEGIGGSCFLESIPGRGTKICFILPLNNANTGKLTT
;
A
#
# COMPACT_ATOMS: atom_id res chain seq x y z
N MET A 1 -67.86 -33.39 7.63
CA MET A 1 -68.10 -33.94 6.27
C MET A 1 -67.19 -35.14 6.10
N LEU A 2 -67.79 -36.34 6.04
CA LEU A 2 -67.38 -37.58 5.32
C LEU A 2 -65.89 -37.99 5.29
N SER A 3 -65.42 -39.23 5.49
CA SER A 3 -65.88 -40.54 6.01
C SER A 3 -64.83 -41.59 5.52
N GLU A 4 -64.52 -42.62 6.32
CA GLU A 4 -64.20 -44.03 5.91
C GLU A 4 -62.89 -44.35 5.14
N LEU A 5 -62.14 -45.48 5.32
CA LEU A 5 -62.26 -46.82 5.93
C LEU A 5 -60.82 -47.30 6.35
N ALA A 6 -60.50 -47.84 7.55
CA ALA A 6 -60.83 -49.14 8.21
C ALA A 6 -59.96 -50.34 7.72
N ALA A 7 -59.47 -51.33 8.50
CA ALA A 7 -59.44 -51.61 9.95
C ALA A 7 -58.48 -52.81 10.27
N ARG A 8 -58.25 -53.01 11.58
CA ARG A 8 -57.40 -53.96 12.34
C ARG A 8 -57.74 -55.47 12.25
N GLN A 9 -56.74 -56.30 12.63
CA GLN A 9 -56.71 -57.55 13.45
C GLN A 9 -57.78 -58.64 13.18
N SER A 10 -57.57 -59.95 13.24
CA SER A 10 -56.60 -60.88 13.88
C SER A 10 -57.06 -62.31 13.53
N GLY A 11 -56.18 -63.32 13.60
CA GLY A 11 -56.59 -64.66 14.08
C GLY A 11 -56.14 -65.90 13.28
N LEU A 12 -55.22 -66.63 13.92
CA LEU A 12 -55.25 -68.10 14.17
C LEU A 12 -55.01 -69.11 13.01
N LEU A 13 -53.88 -69.81 13.17
CA LEU A 13 -53.54 -71.19 12.76
C LEU A 13 -54.62 -72.22 13.21
N PRO A 14 -54.73 -73.45 12.64
CA PRO A 14 -53.62 -74.42 12.57
C PRO A 14 -53.63 -75.50 11.44
N ASP A 15 -52.52 -76.28 11.39
CA ASP A 15 -52.35 -77.73 11.19
C ASP A 15 -53.17 -78.50 10.13
N SER A 16 -52.71 -79.57 9.46
CA SER A 16 -51.43 -80.26 9.31
C SER A 16 -51.61 -81.40 8.28
N THR A 17 -50.51 -81.83 7.65
CA THR A 17 -50.20 -83.17 7.11
C THR A 17 -50.78 -83.76 5.79
N ARG A 18 -49.81 -84.10 4.92
CA ARG A 18 -49.56 -85.35 4.13
C ARG A 18 -50.31 -85.54 2.79
N CYS A 19 -49.59 -85.45 1.66
CA CYS A 19 -48.88 -86.51 0.88
C CYS A 19 -49.87 -87.37 0.04
N GLN A 20 -49.76 -87.61 -1.28
CA GLN A 20 -48.66 -87.84 -2.27
C GLN A 20 -49.34 -88.02 -3.69
N PRO A 21 -48.72 -88.47 -4.83
CA PRO A 21 -47.35 -88.32 -5.39
C PRO A 21 -47.23 -88.17 -6.96
N ARG A 22 -45.96 -87.98 -7.42
CA ARG A 22 -45.27 -88.39 -8.69
C ARG A 22 -45.64 -87.67 -10.02
N TRP A 23 -44.71 -87.28 -10.92
CA TRP A 23 -43.68 -88.07 -11.64
C TRP A 23 -42.47 -87.24 -12.18
N ARG A 24 -41.27 -87.87 -12.18
CA ARG A 24 -40.06 -87.75 -13.08
C ARG A 24 -39.32 -86.39 -13.19
N THR A 25 -37.98 -86.24 -13.26
CA THR A 25 -36.81 -87.14 -13.47
C THR A 25 -35.50 -86.40 -13.14
N ARG A 26 -34.56 -87.10 -12.47
CA ARG A 26 -33.08 -87.05 -12.53
C ARG A 26 -32.32 -85.73 -12.75
N GLY A 27 -31.57 -85.34 -11.71
CA GLY A 27 -30.16 -84.94 -11.82
C GLY A 27 -29.80 -83.53 -11.34
N PHE A 28 -29.75 -83.25 -10.03
CA PHE A 28 -29.08 -82.06 -9.47
C PHE A 28 -29.00 -82.15 -7.91
N TYR A 29 -28.20 -83.06 -7.34
CA TYR A 29 -27.93 -83.08 -5.89
C TYR A 29 -26.53 -83.66 -5.58
N LEU A 30 -25.48 -83.01 -6.10
CA LEU A 30 -24.10 -83.22 -5.64
C LEU A 30 -23.29 -81.91 -5.50
N GLN A 31 -23.96 -80.75 -5.43
CA GLN A 31 -23.31 -79.43 -5.25
C GLN A 31 -23.76 -78.64 -4.01
N LEU A 32 -24.68 -79.16 -3.20
CA LEU A 32 -25.20 -78.43 -2.03
C LEU A 32 -24.67 -78.92 -0.67
N THR A 33 -23.90 -80.02 -0.64
CA THR A 33 -23.29 -80.57 0.58
C THR A 33 -21.78 -80.29 0.70
N LEU A 34 -21.18 -79.64 -0.30
CA LEU A 34 -19.80 -79.11 -0.22
C LEU A 34 -19.74 -77.61 0.16
N LEU A 35 -20.89 -76.93 0.21
CA LEU A 35 -21.02 -75.49 0.54
C LEU A 35 -21.39 -75.23 2.01
N LEU A 36 -21.62 -76.29 2.79
CA LEU A 36 -21.96 -76.23 4.23
C LEU A 36 -20.79 -76.64 5.15
N LEU A 37 -19.60 -76.92 4.59
CA LEU A 37 -18.38 -77.28 5.34
C LEU A 37 -17.16 -76.39 5.02
N LEU A 38 -17.35 -75.30 4.27
CA LEU A 38 -16.33 -74.24 4.07
C LEU A 38 -16.80 -72.85 4.55
N ALA A 39 -17.88 -72.79 5.34
CA ALA A 39 -18.36 -71.57 6.00
C ALA A 39 -18.03 -71.55 7.50
N TRP A 40 -16.95 -72.24 7.92
CA TRP A 40 -16.37 -72.13 9.26
C TRP A 40 -14.92 -71.61 9.11
N SER A 41 -14.80 -70.39 8.61
CA SER A 41 -13.74 -69.48 9.04
C SER A 41 -14.44 -68.23 9.56
N ASN A 42 -14.42 -68.06 10.87
CA ASN A 42 -14.90 -66.88 11.57
C ASN A 42 -14.33 -65.61 10.90
N GLN A 43 -15.13 -64.91 10.11
CA GLN A 43 -14.97 -63.47 9.99
C GLN A 43 -15.86 -62.88 11.08
N SER A 44 -15.24 -62.53 12.21
CA SER A 44 -15.84 -61.67 13.22
C SER A 44 -16.34 -60.41 12.52
N LEU A 45 -17.65 -60.15 12.62
CA LEU A 45 -18.23 -58.89 12.17
C LEU A 45 -17.60 -57.77 13.00
N ALA A 46 -16.84 -56.91 12.34
CA ALA A 46 -16.20 -55.73 12.89
C ALA A 46 -17.27 -54.68 13.26
N VAL A 47 -17.17 -54.06 14.45
CA VAL A 47 -18.16 -53.15 15.01
C VAL A 47 -17.47 -52.07 15.84
N ILE A 48 -17.76 -50.80 15.54
CA ILE A 48 -17.44 -49.65 16.42
C ILE A 48 -18.34 -49.76 17.67
N LEU A 49 -17.73 -49.94 18.83
CA LEU A 49 -18.41 -50.09 20.12
C LEU A 49 -18.79 -48.73 20.72
N TRP A 50 -17.96 -47.72 20.50
CA TRP A 50 -18.16 -46.36 20.97
C TRP A 50 -17.38 -45.38 20.10
N SER A 51 -17.89 -44.18 19.87
CA SER A 51 -17.15 -43.14 19.17
C SER A 51 -17.63 -41.74 19.55
N ASP A 52 -16.70 -40.81 19.68
CA ASP A 52 -16.96 -39.38 19.71
C ASP A 52 -16.20 -38.69 18.57
N PRO A 53 -16.90 -38.29 17.48
CA PRO A 53 -16.29 -37.62 16.35
C PRO A 53 -16.01 -36.13 16.62
N SER A 54 -16.48 -35.59 17.76
CA SER A 54 -16.29 -34.18 18.10
C SER A 54 -14.88 -33.89 18.62
N SER A 55 -14.49 -32.62 18.59
CA SER A 55 -13.25 -32.13 19.21
C SER A 55 -13.50 -31.81 20.68
N MET A 56 -12.97 -32.63 21.59
CA MET A 56 -12.95 -32.35 23.02
C MET A 56 -11.72 -31.52 23.37
N LEU A 57 -11.94 -30.31 23.88
CA LEU A 57 -10.88 -29.43 24.36
C LEU A 57 -10.68 -29.63 25.87
N ILE A 58 -9.47 -29.95 26.29
CA ILE A 58 -9.17 -30.26 27.70
C ILE A 58 -8.30 -29.15 28.29
N PHE A 59 -8.88 -28.45 29.26
CA PHE A 59 -8.25 -27.35 30.00
C PHE A 59 -7.90 -27.69 31.46
N GLU A 60 -8.25 -28.89 31.95
CA GLU A 60 -8.20 -29.17 33.38
C GLU A 60 -6.87 -29.79 33.83
N ASN A 61 -6.28 -29.22 34.90
CA ASN A 61 -5.19 -29.79 35.69
C ASN A 61 -5.69 -30.79 36.78
N SER A 62 -6.86 -31.43 36.57
CA SER A 62 -7.52 -32.33 37.54
C SER A 62 -7.36 -33.82 37.13
N ALA A 63 -7.87 -34.76 37.92
CA ALA A 63 -7.72 -36.22 37.69
C ALA A 63 -8.45 -36.78 36.45
N GLY A 64 -8.98 -35.90 35.58
CA GLY A 64 -9.85 -36.26 34.45
C GLY A 64 -11.25 -36.68 34.89
N ARG A 65 -12.21 -36.70 33.96
CA ARG A 65 -13.52 -37.34 34.14
C ARG A 65 -13.65 -38.51 33.17
N ASP A 66 -14.38 -39.55 33.55
CA ASP A 66 -14.70 -40.68 32.66
C ASP A 66 -15.51 -40.17 31.45
N ILE A 67 -14.95 -40.32 30.24
CA ILE A 67 -15.61 -39.90 29.01
C ILE A 67 -16.57 -40.97 28.45
N LEU A 68 -16.47 -42.21 28.96
CA LEU A 68 -17.37 -43.27 28.53
C LEU A 68 -18.70 -43.25 29.29
N GLU A 69 -18.78 -42.55 30.42
CA GLU A 69 -19.91 -42.61 31.36
C GLU A 69 -20.34 -44.08 31.65
N GLY A 70 -19.34 -44.97 31.72
CA GLY A 70 -19.53 -46.42 31.89
C GLY A 70 -19.99 -47.23 30.67
N ALA A 71 -19.92 -46.68 29.44
CA ALA A 71 -20.38 -47.37 28.23
C ALA A 71 -19.60 -48.64 27.87
N VAL A 72 -18.31 -48.71 28.17
CA VAL A 72 -17.44 -49.88 27.91
C VAL A 72 -16.55 -50.11 29.12
N LYS A 73 -16.45 -51.37 29.59
CA LYS A 73 -15.61 -51.80 30.72
C LYS A 73 -14.99 -53.16 30.41
N ARG A 74 -13.77 -53.43 30.88
CA ARG A 74 -13.04 -54.71 30.73
C ARG A 74 -12.31 -55.06 32.01
N ASP A 75 -12.32 -56.34 32.36
CA ASP A 75 -11.65 -56.90 33.53
C ASP A 75 -10.65 -57.99 33.13
N ASP A 76 -9.90 -58.51 34.11
CA ASP A 76 -8.87 -59.53 33.90
C ASP A 76 -9.44 -60.89 33.41
N ALA A 77 -10.77 -61.04 33.27
CA ALA A 77 -11.40 -62.24 32.70
C ALA A 77 -11.67 -62.11 31.18
N ALA A 78 -11.44 -60.93 30.59
CA ALA A 78 -11.64 -60.68 29.17
C ALA A 78 -10.66 -61.48 28.29
N ASN A 79 -11.15 -61.90 27.12
CA ASN A 79 -10.36 -62.62 26.11
C ASN A 79 -10.54 -62.07 24.70
N ASP A 80 -11.17 -60.90 24.57
CA ASP A 80 -11.43 -60.23 23.31
C ASP A 80 -10.30 -59.24 22.97
N THR A 81 -10.43 -58.53 21.86
CA THR A 81 -9.48 -57.52 21.44
C THR A 81 -10.22 -56.22 21.19
N LEU A 82 -9.69 -55.14 21.75
CA LEU A 82 -10.20 -53.79 21.51
C LEU A 82 -9.16 -52.94 20.80
N TYR A 83 -9.64 -52.11 19.91
CA TYR A 83 -8.88 -51.10 19.22
C TYR A 83 -9.39 -49.73 19.65
N PHE A 84 -8.46 -48.82 19.89
CA PHE A 84 -8.73 -47.47 20.31
C PHE A 84 -8.07 -46.53 19.31
N LYS A 85 -8.79 -45.49 18.88
CA LYS A 85 -8.30 -44.45 17.98
C LYS A 85 -8.56 -43.10 18.60
N PHE A 86 -7.58 -42.20 18.50
CA PHE A 86 -7.75 -40.80 18.84
C PHE A 86 -6.77 -39.90 18.09
N HIS A 87 -7.16 -38.65 17.89
CA HIS A 87 -6.33 -37.58 17.34
C HIS A 87 -5.96 -36.60 18.43
N VAL A 88 -4.76 -36.03 18.34
CA VAL A 88 -4.20 -35.11 19.32
C VAL A 88 -3.62 -33.88 18.62
N ASP A 89 -4.04 -32.68 19.04
CA ASP A 89 -3.51 -31.39 18.57
C ASP A 89 -3.09 -30.49 19.77
N PRO A 90 -1.81 -30.09 19.87
CA PRO A 90 -1.34 -29.19 20.91
C PRO A 90 -1.69 -27.72 20.62
N GLN A 91 -2.12 -26.96 21.64
CA GLN A 91 -2.43 -25.52 21.46
C GLN A 91 -1.23 -24.56 21.68
N SER A 92 -0.06 -25.06 22.09
CA SER A 92 1.15 -24.26 22.39
C SER A 92 2.40 -24.81 21.70
N ASP A 93 3.33 -23.91 21.37
CA ASP A 93 4.65 -24.19 20.77
C ASP A 93 5.82 -24.16 21.78
N SER A 94 5.56 -23.94 23.08
CA SER A 94 6.63 -23.72 24.06
C SER A 94 7.43 -25.00 24.36
N THR A 95 8.68 -25.05 23.90
CA THR A 95 9.61 -26.19 24.05
C THR A 95 10.24 -26.33 25.45
N THR A 96 9.91 -25.45 26.41
CA THR A 96 10.64 -25.30 27.68
C THR A 96 9.86 -25.71 28.94
N GLU A 97 8.66 -26.26 28.79
CA GLU A 97 7.79 -26.54 29.93
C GLU A 97 7.46 -28.03 29.99
N GLU A 98 7.62 -28.63 31.18
CA GLU A 98 7.20 -30.01 31.46
C GLU A 98 5.67 -30.06 31.37
N TYR A 99 5.15 -30.50 30.23
CA TYR A 99 3.73 -30.78 30.03
C TYR A 99 3.49 -32.25 29.83
N PHE A 100 2.32 -32.71 30.26
CA PHE A 100 1.89 -34.08 30.02
C PHE A 100 0.44 -34.08 29.46
N ALA A 101 0.17 -35.01 28.55
CA ALA A 101 -1.13 -35.23 27.93
C ALA A 101 -1.26 -36.72 27.60
N ALA A 102 -2.32 -37.36 28.09
CA ALA A 102 -2.47 -38.81 27.98
C ALA A 102 -3.91 -39.27 27.88
N PHE A 103 -4.09 -40.35 27.13
CA PHE A 103 -5.26 -41.21 27.12
C PHE A 103 -5.05 -42.31 28.17
N GLU A 104 -5.92 -42.40 29.18
CA GLU A 104 -5.70 -43.24 30.36
C GLU A 104 -6.89 -44.16 30.62
N LEU A 105 -6.59 -45.44 30.86
CA LEU A 105 -7.52 -46.49 31.27
C LEU A 105 -7.40 -46.68 32.79
N TYR A 106 -8.51 -46.55 33.50
CA TYR A 106 -8.60 -46.64 34.95
C TYR A 106 -9.49 -47.80 35.38
N GLU A 107 -9.09 -48.48 36.46
CA GLU A 107 -9.94 -49.42 37.20
C GLU A 107 -10.15 -48.90 38.63
N GLY A 108 -11.33 -48.36 38.91
CA GLY A 108 -11.62 -47.60 40.13
C GLY A 108 -10.74 -46.35 40.22
N GLU A 109 -9.85 -46.30 41.22
CA GLU A 109 -8.91 -45.18 41.43
C GLU A 109 -7.48 -45.51 40.94
N VAL A 110 -7.29 -46.65 40.28
CA VAL A 110 -5.96 -47.13 39.83
C VAL A 110 -5.82 -46.92 38.33
N GLU A 111 -4.76 -46.18 37.93
CA GLU A 111 -4.35 -46.04 36.52
C GLU A 111 -3.73 -47.37 36.07
N ARG A 112 -4.34 -48.04 35.09
CA ARG A 112 -3.91 -49.36 34.59
C ARG A 112 -3.05 -49.22 33.32
N LEU A 113 -3.48 -48.37 32.39
CA LEU A 113 -2.74 -48.10 31.15
C LEU A 113 -2.83 -46.61 30.77
N GLY A 114 -1.69 -46.00 30.46
CA GLY A 114 -1.62 -44.63 29.92
C GLY A 114 -0.89 -44.61 28.57
N ILE A 115 -1.42 -43.88 27.59
CA ILE A 115 -0.83 -43.71 26.25
C ILE A 115 -0.76 -42.22 25.90
N GLY A 116 0.46 -41.71 25.75
CA GLY A 116 0.73 -40.29 25.46
C GLY A 116 2.04 -39.81 26.07
N ASN A 117 2.12 -38.55 26.50
CA ASN A 117 3.24 -38.02 27.27
C ASN A 117 2.74 -37.97 28.71
N ALA A 118 2.87 -39.04 29.50
CA ALA A 118 2.27 -39.13 30.83
C ALA A 118 3.36 -39.13 31.91
N LEU A 119 3.18 -38.36 32.99
CA LEU A 119 4.14 -38.26 34.11
C LEU A 119 4.33 -39.58 34.89
N LYS A 120 3.33 -40.47 34.84
CA LYS A 120 3.31 -41.76 35.54
C LYS A 120 2.73 -42.84 34.64
N ALA A 121 3.19 -42.99 33.40
CA ALA A 121 2.66 -44.06 32.54
C ALA A 121 2.98 -45.44 33.16
N TRP A 122 1.95 -46.26 33.41
CA TRP A 122 2.14 -47.63 33.90
C TRP A 122 2.57 -48.61 32.79
N ALA A 123 2.66 -48.16 31.52
CA ALA A 123 3.16 -49.02 30.44
C ALA A 123 3.78 -48.33 29.21
N TYR A 124 3.31 -47.17 28.72
CA TYR A 124 3.86 -46.59 27.48
C TYR A 124 3.73 -45.06 27.34
N SER A 125 4.85 -44.41 26.98
CA SER A 125 4.85 -43.01 26.54
C SER A 125 5.20 -42.90 25.06
N ALA A 126 4.32 -42.27 24.27
CA ALA A 126 4.50 -42.06 22.83
C ALA A 126 5.41 -40.87 22.48
N PHE A 127 5.84 -40.07 23.46
CA PHE A 127 6.52 -38.78 23.24
C PHE A 127 7.77 -38.60 24.14
N PHE A 128 8.62 -39.62 24.25
CA PHE A 128 9.80 -39.62 25.12
C PHE A 128 11.05 -38.97 24.46
N GLU A 129 11.84 -38.20 25.24
CA GLU A 129 13.12 -37.59 24.80
C GLU A 129 14.34 -38.41 25.25
N GLN A 130 15.25 -38.72 24.34
CA GLN A 130 16.55 -39.34 24.64
C GLN A 130 17.63 -38.27 24.86
N ALA A 131 17.53 -37.48 25.94
CA ALA A 131 18.50 -36.40 26.21
C ALA A 131 19.04 -36.40 27.65
N ARG A 132 19.94 -37.36 27.93
CA ARG A 132 21.16 -37.27 28.79
C ARG A 132 21.60 -38.69 29.20
N GLN A 133 22.46 -39.32 28.40
CA GLN A 133 23.37 -40.33 28.93
C GLN A 133 24.71 -39.67 29.31
N PRO A 134 25.28 -39.95 30.49
CA PRO A 134 26.71 -39.93 30.67
C PRO A 134 27.32 -41.05 29.83
N GLU A 135 28.49 -40.78 29.25
CA GLU A 135 29.25 -41.71 28.42
C GLU A 135 29.42 -43.10 29.08
N SER A 136 29.26 -44.14 28.27
CA SER A 136 29.55 -45.57 28.55
C SER A 136 28.62 -46.29 29.53
N GLY A 137 27.47 -46.73 29.03
CA GLY A 137 26.62 -47.79 29.59
C GLY A 137 25.49 -48.14 28.61
N PRO A 138 24.94 -49.37 28.62
CA PRO A 138 23.75 -49.66 27.83
C PRO A 138 22.63 -48.68 28.22
N ALA A 139 21.83 -48.27 27.24
CA ALA A 139 20.67 -47.38 27.44
C ALA A 139 19.84 -47.85 28.65
N PRO A 140 19.33 -46.95 29.51
CA PRO A 140 18.49 -47.39 30.61
C PRO A 140 17.31 -48.15 30.02
N ASP A 141 17.29 -49.44 30.38
CA ASP A 141 16.31 -50.42 30.00
C ASP A 141 14.89 -49.95 30.33
N TYR A 142 13.95 -50.41 29.52
CA TYR A 142 12.51 -50.46 29.77
C TYR A 142 12.19 -50.57 31.28
N LEU A 143 11.53 -49.55 31.85
CA LEU A 143 10.84 -49.74 33.12
C LEU A 143 9.46 -50.32 32.80
N ASP A 144 9.42 -51.64 32.66
CA ASP A 144 8.21 -52.41 32.97
C ASP A 144 7.92 -52.20 34.46
N LEU A 145 6.97 -51.32 34.78
CA LEU A 145 6.69 -50.98 36.17
C LEU A 145 5.74 -51.96 36.83
N HIS A 146 4.97 -52.78 36.12
CA HIS A 146 3.96 -53.64 36.75
C HIS A 146 3.49 -54.88 35.94
N SER A 147 4.11 -55.26 34.82
CA SER A 147 3.77 -56.54 34.19
C SER A 147 4.16 -57.71 35.11
N SER A 148 3.31 -58.74 35.13
CA SER A 148 3.53 -60.00 35.84
C SER A 148 4.70 -60.83 35.26
N VAL A 149 5.20 -60.48 34.06
CA VAL A 149 6.29 -61.18 33.36
C VAL A 149 7.34 -60.18 32.86
N LEU A 150 8.46 -60.10 33.58
CA LEU A 150 9.61 -59.28 33.24
C LEU A 150 10.23 -59.71 31.89
N ASP A 151 9.80 -59.10 30.79
CA ASP A 151 10.30 -59.45 29.46
C ASP A 151 11.60 -58.70 29.17
N GLN A 152 12.72 -59.43 29.10
CA GLN A 152 14.05 -58.89 28.77
C GLN A 152 14.25 -58.71 27.25
N SER A 153 13.21 -58.90 26.43
CA SER A 153 13.38 -59.09 24.97
C SER A 153 12.44 -58.28 24.07
N ALA A 154 12.38 -56.96 24.26
CA ALA A 154 11.85 -56.08 23.21
C ALA A 154 12.85 -54.96 22.93
N SER A 155 13.80 -55.18 22.02
CA SER A 155 14.54 -54.08 21.40
C SER A 155 13.62 -53.38 20.39
N GLY A 156 12.69 -52.56 20.87
CA GLY A 156 11.97 -51.61 20.03
C GLY A 156 12.92 -50.49 19.66
N ALA A 157 13.12 -50.24 18.36
CA ALA A 157 13.89 -49.09 17.93
C ALA A 157 13.16 -47.81 18.37
N THR A 158 13.73 -47.09 19.34
CA THR A 158 13.26 -45.75 19.70
C THR A 158 13.73 -44.79 18.62
N SER A 159 12.84 -44.44 17.71
CA SER A 159 13.05 -43.29 16.83
C SER A 159 13.10 -42.02 17.69
N SER A 160 14.04 -41.11 17.43
CA SER A 160 14.00 -39.76 18.01
C SER A 160 12.74 -39.05 17.51
N TYR A 161 11.78 -38.76 18.38
CA TYR A 161 10.55 -38.05 18.02
C TYR A 161 10.67 -36.56 18.33
N GLU A 162 10.13 -35.73 17.43
CA GLU A 162 10.00 -34.29 17.63
C GLU A 162 8.71 -34.02 18.43
N PHE A 163 8.79 -33.13 19.44
CA PHE A 163 7.62 -32.75 20.23
C PHE A 163 6.48 -32.25 19.31
N PRO A 164 5.22 -32.62 19.58
CA PRO A 164 4.09 -32.07 18.86
C PRO A 164 4.08 -30.53 19.03
N ARG A 165 4.06 -29.83 17.89
CA ARG A 165 3.98 -28.36 17.78
C ARG A 165 2.58 -27.97 17.35
N ARG A 166 2.17 -26.75 17.67
CA ARG A 166 0.87 -26.22 17.27
C ARG A 166 0.67 -26.38 15.76
N GLY A 167 -0.45 -27.00 15.38
CA GLY A 167 -0.78 -27.24 13.96
C GLY A 167 -0.13 -28.48 13.34
N VAL A 168 0.53 -29.34 14.13
CA VAL A 168 1.00 -30.66 13.70
C VAL A 168 0.21 -31.73 14.44
N GLU A 169 -0.95 -32.08 13.90
CA GLU A 169 -1.82 -33.12 14.46
C GLU A 169 -1.18 -34.51 14.38
N ARG A 170 -1.49 -35.35 15.37
CA ARG A 170 -1.04 -36.75 15.42
C ARG A 170 -2.23 -37.68 15.66
N THR A 171 -2.32 -38.75 14.87
CA THR A 171 -3.28 -39.85 15.08
C THR A 171 -2.57 -40.97 15.82
N ILE A 172 -3.19 -41.47 16.88
CA ILE A 172 -2.72 -42.67 17.59
C ILE A 172 -3.82 -43.72 17.48
N VAL A 173 -3.43 -44.92 17.09
CA VAL A 173 -4.27 -46.11 17.21
C VAL A 173 -3.54 -47.10 18.08
N PHE A 174 -4.23 -47.72 19.03
CA PHE A 174 -3.65 -48.83 19.77
C PHE A 174 -4.63 -49.99 19.91
N LYS A 175 -4.07 -51.19 19.94
CA LYS A 175 -4.77 -52.46 20.12
C LYS A 175 -4.42 -53.00 21.50
N VAL A 176 -5.43 -53.45 22.23
CA VAL A 176 -5.29 -54.22 23.47
C VAL A 176 -5.87 -55.61 23.22
N GLN A 177 -5.02 -56.63 23.30
CA GLN A 177 -5.44 -58.04 23.20
C GLN A 177 -5.48 -58.61 24.63
N TYR A 178 -6.70 -58.81 25.13
CA TYR A 178 -6.90 -59.19 26.53
C TYR A 178 -6.52 -60.67 26.77
N VAL A 179 -5.77 -60.92 27.84
CA VAL A 179 -5.30 -62.26 28.22
C VAL A 179 -5.89 -62.64 29.57
N PRO A 180 -6.79 -63.65 29.65
CA PRO A 180 -7.42 -64.03 30.90
C PRO A 180 -6.41 -64.38 32.01
N GLY A 181 -6.44 -63.62 33.10
CA GLY A 181 -5.61 -63.83 34.29
C GLY A 181 -4.10 -63.55 34.10
N GLY A 182 -3.70 -62.82 33.05
CA GLY A 182 -2.32 -62.41 32.78
C GLY A 182 -2.23 -60.96 32.28
N ASP A 183 -1.05 -60.54 31.81
CA ASP A 183 -0.89 -59.22 31.18
C ASP A 183 -1.41 -59.22 29.74
N ASP A 184 -2.05 -58.13 29.35
CA ASP A 184 -2.62 -57.94 28.03
C ASP A 184 -1.54 -57.50 27.03
N LEU A 185 -1.64 -57.97 25.79
CA LEU A 185 -0.70 -57.59 24.74
C LEU A 185 -1.18 -56.31 24.06
N VAL A 186 -0.40 -55.23 24.24
CA VAL A 186 -0.69 -53.90 23.69
C VAL A 186 0.18 -53.60 22.49
N THR A 187 -0.43 -53.14 21.39
CA THR A 187 0.27 -52.65 20.20
C THR A 187 -0.16 -51.21 19.91
N VAL A 188 0.78 -50.27 19.83
CA VAL A 188 0.52 -48.85 19.57
C VAL A 188 1.11 -48.46 18.22
N TRP A 189 0.30 -47.84 17.36
CA TRP A 189 0.71 -47.24 16.10
C TRP A 189 0.61 -45.73 16.15
N LEU A 190 1.69 -45.05 15.76
CA LEU A 190 1.72 -43.60 15.62
C LEU A 190 1.54 -43.21 14.14
N ASN A 191 0.51 -42.42 13.85
CA ASN A 191 0.05 -42.04 12.50
C ASN A 191 -0.08 -43.24 11.55
N PRO A 192 -0.86 -44.27 11.92
CA PRO A 192 -1.07 -45.42 11.05
C PRO A 192 -1.77 -45.02 9.74
N ASP A 193 -1.51 -45.78 8.68
CA ASP A 193 -2.28 -45.69 7.44
C ASP A 193 -3.69 -46.25 7.68
N LEU A 194 -4.70 -45.38 7.54
CA LEU A 194 -6.11 -45.70 7.67
C LEU A 194 -6.86 -45.55 6.32
N SER A 195 -6.13 -45.50 5.20
CA SER A 195 -6.71 -45.39 3.87
C SER A 195 -7.48 -46.66 3.47
N PRO A 196 -8.48 -46.58 2.55
CA PRO A 196 -9.25 -47.75 2.12
C PRO A 196 -8.34 -48.90 1.65
N GLY A 197 -8.47 -50.06 2.28
CA GLY A 197 -7.64 -51.25 2.02
C GLY A 197 -6.39 -51.39 2.90
N ALA A 198 -6.10 -50.40 3.76
CA ALA A 198 -5.05 -50.52 4.78
C ALA A 198 -5.37 -51.65 5.79
N ASN A 199 -4.33 -52.26 6.34
CA ASN A 199 -4.44 -53.31 7.35
C ASN A 199 -3.31 -53.22 8.37
N GLU A 200 -3.41 -53.98 9.46
CA GLU A 200 -2.42 -53.95 10.55
C GLU A 200 -1.03 -54.48 10.14
N VAL A 201 -0.96 -55.34 9.10
CA VAL A 201 0.28 -56.04 8.69
C VAL A 201 1.21 -55.13 7.91
N TYR A 202 0.66 -54.14 7.19
CA TYR A 202 1.44 -53.22 6.34
C TYR A 202 1.78 -51.88 7.00
N GLN A 203 1.55 -51.75 8.30
CA GLN A 203 1.94 -50.56 9.05
C GLN A 203 3.47 -50.46 9.18
N ALA A 204 4.01 -49.25 9.19
CA ALA A 204 5.44 -49.05 9.31
C ALA A 204 5.95 -49.51 10.69
N ASP A 205 6.86 -50.49 10.71
CA ASP A 205 7.46 -51.01 11.96
C ASP A 205 8.15 -49.91 12.79
N ALA A 206 8.74 -48.90 12.13
CA ALA A 206 9.39 -47.76 12.79
C ALA A 206 8.43 -46.86 13.60
N LEU A 207 7.11 -47.01 13.41
CA LEU A 207 6.05 -46.26 14.09
C LEU A 207 5.13 -47.18 14.91
N THR A 208 5.56 -48.42 15.13
CA THR A 208 4.79 -49.44 15.86
C THR A 208 5.54 -49.88 17.11
N THR A 209 4.87 -49.81 18.27
CA THR A 209 5.42 -50.28 19.54
C THR A 209 4.56 -51.40 20.11
N ARG A 210 5.18 -52.42 20.70
CA ARG A 210 4.50 -53.58 21.30
C ARG A 210 5.03 -53.82 22.71
N PHE A 211 4.14 -54.04 23.67
CA PHE A 211 4.46 -54.29 25.09
C PHE A 211 3.32 -55.04 25.78
N SER A 212 3.59 -55.63 26.94
CA SER A 212 2.58 -56.28 27.79
C SER A 212 2.22 -55.38 28.96
N ALA A 213 0.92 -55.27 29.30
CA ALA A 213 0.44 -54.47 30.43
C ALA A 213 -0.93 -54.96 30.90
N ASN A 214 -1.26 -54.78 32.19
CA ASN A 214 -2.65 -54.94 32.63
C ASN A 214 -3.47 -53.73 32.12
N ALA A 215 -4.38 -53.97 31.19
CA ALA A 215 -5.21 -52.95 30.56
C ALA A 215 -6.70 -53.07 30.96
N SER A 216 -6.98 -53.70 32.11
CA SER A 216 -8.31 -53.69 32.73
C SER A 216 -8.76 -52.27 33.03
N PHE A 217 -10.04 -51.98 32.79
CA PHE A 217 -10.58 -50.63 32.99
C PHE A 217 -12.09 -50.62 33.18
N ASP A 218 -12.57 -49.74 34.05
CA ASP A 218 -13.97 -49.38 34.20
C ASP A 218 -14.28 -47.91 33.89
N GLU A 219 -13.23 -47.09 33.67
CA GLU A 219 -13.28 -45.68 33.28
C GLU A 219 -12.19 -45.34 32.25
N LEU A 220 -12.50 -44.41 31.34
CA LEU A 220 -11.53 -43.85 30.38
C LEU A 220 -11.40 -42.35 30.64
N ARG A 221 -10.21 -41.91 31.04
CA ARG A 221 -9.93 -40.52 31.37
C ARG A 221 -8.94 -39.92 30.37
N LEU A 222 -9.16 -38.66 30.02
CA LEU A 222 -8.20 -37.86 29.25
C LEU A 222 -7.61 -36.81 30.18
N ARG A 223 -6.28 -36.80 30.33
CA ARG A 223 -5.58 -35.97 31.31
C ARG A 223 -4.60 -35.01 30.64
N HIS A 224 -4.56 -33.78 31.15
CA HIS A 224 -3.57 -32.76 30.81
C HIS A 224 -2.96 -32.21 32.11
N GLY A 225 -1.67 -31.89 32.09
CA GLY A 225 -1.10 -31.08 33.16
C GLY A 225 0.18 -30.33 32.78
N GLY A 226 0.38 -29.22 33.49
CA GLY A 226 1.51 -28.29 33.37
C GLY A 226 1.03 -26.84 33.15
N ASN A 227 1.92 -25.93 32.78
CA ASN A 227 1.66 -24.48 32.66
C ASN A 227 1.09 -24.03 31.28
N GLY A 228 0.61 -24.96 30.46
CA GLY A 228 0.37 -24.77 29.01
C GLY A 228 -1.07 -24.41 28.67
N THR A 229 -1.34 -24.03 27.42
CA THR A 229 -2.66 -23.56 26.95
C THR A 229 -3.66 -24.68 26.60
N GLY A 230 -3.37 -25.95 26.92
CA GLY A 230 -4.25 -27.11 26.71
C GLY A 230 -4.03 -27.90 25.41
N TRP A 231 -4.79 -28.99 25.25
CA TRP A 231 -4.75 -29.91 24.09
C TRP A 231 -6.16 -30.22 23.58
N ILE A 232 -6.28 -30.48 22.28
CA ILE A 232 -7.51 -30.96 21.64
C ILE A 232 -7.37 -32.47 21.40
N PHE A 233 -8.34 -33.23 21.90
CA PHE A 233 -8.55 -34.62 21.50
C PHE A 233 -9.73 -34.70 20.53
N SER A 234 -9.62 -35.44 19.44
CA SER A 234 -10.70 -35.56 18.46
C SER A 234 -10.74 -36.94 17.81
N GLY A 235 -11.86 -37.29 17.17
CA GLY A 235 -12.01 -38.56 16.44
C GLY A 235 -11.76 -39.79 17.31
N LEU A 236 -12.26 -39.76 18.54
CA LEU A 236 -12.14 -40.82 19.53
C LEU A 236 -13.04 -41.99 19.12
N ALA A 237 -12.51 -43.20 19.08
CA ALA A 237 -13.29 -44.39 18.75
C ALA A 237 -12.74 -45.66 19.39
N ILE A 238 -13.63 -46.56 19.79
CA ILE A 238 -13.35 -47.92 20.27
C ILE A 238 -13.99 -48.90 19.29
N ALA A 239 -13.22 -49.86 18.80
CA ALA A 239 -13.66 -50.86 17.83
C ALA A 239 -13.14 -52.25 18.17
N THR A 240 -13.71 -53.27 17.54
CA THR A 240 -13.25 -54.67 17.68
C THR A 240 -12.27 -55.09 16.59
N SER A 241 -12.09 -54.27 15.56
CA SER A 241 -11.14 -54.52 14.47
C SER A 241 -10.46 -53.24 13.99
N PHE A 242 -9.21 -53.35 13.54
CA PHE A 242 -8.50 -52.26 12.85
C PHE A 242 -9.25 -51.79 11.59
N ALA A 243 -9.92 -52.71 10.90
CA ALA A 243 -10.67 -52.42 9.68
C ALA A 243 -11.87 -51.48 9.91
N ASP A 244 -12.36 -51.34 11.16
CA ASP A 244 -13.44 -50.40 11.49
C ASP A 244 -12.98 -48.94 11.41
N PHE A 245 -11.67 -48.69 11.48
CA PHE A 245 -11.10 -47.36 11.31
C PHE A 245 -10.75 -47.05 9.85
N VAL A 246 -10.90 -48.03 8.95
CA VAL A 246 -10.64 -47.91 7.52
C VAL A 246 -11.97 -47.71 6.80
N ASP A 247 -12.08 -46.66 5.99
CA ASP A 247 -13.32 -46.35 5.26
C ASP A 247 -13.58 -47.40 4.16
N THR A 248 -14.43 -48.38 4.45
CA THR A 248 -14.82 -49.45 3.52
C THR A 248 -15.93 -49.04 2.55
N SER A 249 -16.51 -47.84 2.69
CA SER A 249 -17.66 -47.40 1.89
C SER A 249 -17.32 -47.03 0.44
N SER A 250 -16.03 -46.85 0.12
CA SER A 250 -15.51 -46.50 -1.21
C SER A 250 -15.27 -47.71 -2.14
N ALA A 251 -15.37 -48.95 -1.64
CA ALA A 251 -15.08 -50.16 -2.43
C ALA A 251 -16.27 -50.65 -3.30
N LYS A 252 -17.45 -50.03 -3.21
CA LYS A 252 -18.51 -50.24 -4.21
C LYS A 252 -18.41 -49.16 -5.28
N PRO A 253 -18.36 -49.51 -6.58
CA PRO A 253 -18.50 -48.51 -7.62
C PRO A 253 -19.84 -47.82 -7.41
N ALA A 254 -19.80 -46.54 -7.02
CA ALA A 254 -20.97 -45.70 -7.03
C ALA A 254 -21.57 -45.76 -8.44
N ALA A 255 -22.88 -45.99 -8.53
CA ALA A 255 -23.60 -45.77 -9.78
C ALA A 255 -23.18 -44.40 -10.33
N PRO A 256 -22.98 -44.23 -11.64
CA PRO A 256 -22.53 -42.97 -12.21
C PRO A 256 -23.47 -41.87 -11.71
N ALA A 257 -22.96 -41.03 -10.81
CA ALA A 257 -23.70 -39.95 -10.23
C ALA A 257 -23.98 -38.99 -11.38
N SER A 258 -25.24 -38.97 -11.85
CA SER A 258 -25.72 -38.01 -12.85
C SER A 258 -25.76 -36.57 -12.31
N ASP A 259 -25.43 -36.38 -11.04
CA ASP A 259 -25.28 -35.07 -10.42
C ASP A 259 -23.79 -34.75 -10.30
N ASN A 260 -23.33 -33.78 -11.10
CA ASN A 260 -22.02 -33.15 -11.00
C ASN A 260 -21.79 -32.57 -9.59
N ASN A 261 -21.41 -33.41 -8.63
CA ASN A 261 -21.30 -33.07 -7.20
C ASN A 261 -20.15 -32.10 -6.84
N PHE A 262 -19.41 -31.58 -7.83
CA PHE A 262 -18.66 -30.33 -7.65
C PHE A 262 -19.56 -29.13 -7.35
N SER A 263 -20.89 -29.26 -7.51
CA SER A 263 -21.89 -28.25 -7.17
C SER A 263 -22.19 -28.12 -5.67
N ALA A 264 -21.63 -28.97 -4.81
CA ALA A 264 -21.62 -28.69 -3.38
C ALA A 264 -20.66 -27.52 -3.15
N GLN A 265 -21.16 -26.29 -3.31
CA GLN A 265 -20.43 -25.04 -3.08
C GLN A 265 -19.71 -25.12 -1.74
N ARG A 266 -18.39 -25.39 -1.78
CA ARG A 266 -17.52 -25.09 -0.67
C ARG A 266 -17.53 -23.57 -0.52
N GLN A 267 -17.57 -23.16 0.74
CA GLN A 267 -17.74 -21.78 1.13
C GLN A 267 -16.43 -21.34 1.75
N SER A 268 -15.66 -20.50 1.05
CA SER A 268 -14.50 -19.86 1.66
C SER A 268 -14.87 -18.52 2.27
N PHE A 269 -14.04 -18.08 3.21
CA PHE A 269 -14.19 -16.79 3.86
C PHE A 269 -12.94 -15.95 3.65
N GLN A 270 -13.11 -14.75 3.11
CA GLN A 270 -12.07 -13.73 3.22
C GLN A 270 -12.21 -13.08 4.59
N SER A 271 -11.11 -12.94 5.33
CA SER A 271 -11.14 -12.46 6.71
C SER A 271 -10.15 -11.33 6.96
N TRP A 272 -10.56 -10.40 7.81
CA TRP A 272 -9.82 -9.24 8.31
C TRP A 272 -9.88 -9.26 9.84
N GLN A 273 -8.75 -9.10 10.54
CA GLN A 273 -8.67 -9.21 12.01
C GLN A 273 -7.97 -8.05 12.72
N ARG A 274 -6.87 -7.52 12.18
CA ARG A 274 -6.01 -6.52 12.84
C ARG A 274 -5.50 -5.46 11.89
N GLU A 275 -6.29 -5.15 10.88
CA GLU A 275 -5.98 -4.13 9.90
C GLU A 275 -5.93 -2.76 10.57
N THR A 276 -5.00 -1.94 10.11
CA THR A 276 -4.88 -0.58 10.63
C THR A 276 -6.17 0.19 10.31
N GLY A 277 -6.78 0.78 11.34
CA GLY A 277 -8.03 1.54 11.22
C GLY A 277 -9.31 0.73 11.45
N MET A 278 -9.21 -0.59 11.66
CA MET A 278 -10.33 -1.44 12.05
C MET A 278 -10.61 -1.33 13.58
N PRO A 279 -11.86 -1.50 14.03
CA PRO A 279 -12.15 -1.63 15.46
C PRO A 279 -11.38 -2.84 16.03
N ARG A 280 -10.75 -2.67 17.20
CA ARG A 280 -9.97 -3.75 17.85
C ARG A 280 -10.87 -4.68 18.66
N SER A 281 -12.07 -4.22 18.98
CA SER A 281 -13.09 -5.00 19.68
C SER A 281 -14.00 -5.78 18.72
N ALA A 282 -14.93 -6.54 19.30
CA ALA A 282 -15.92 -7.28 18.55
C ALA A 282 -16.77 -6.36 17.66
N ILE A 283 -16.98 -6.77 16.42
CA ILE A 283 -17.84 -6.03 15.48
C ILE A 283 -19.29 -6.34 15.84
N ARG A 284 -19.98 -5.37 16.44
CA ARG A 284 -21.37 -5.49 16.90
C ARG A 284 -22.40 -5.17 15.82
N ALA A 285 -22.04 -4.29 14.89
CA ALA A 285 -22.99 -3.79 13.90
C ALA A 285 -22.31 -3.54 12.55
N LEU A 286 -23.06 -3.79 11.49
CA LEU A 286 -22.65 -3.56 10.10
C LEU A 286 -23.77 -2.81 9.36
N ALA A 287 -23.40 -1.84 8.54
CA ALA A 287 -24.33 -1.13 7.66
C ALA A 287 -23.62 -0.63 6.41
N GLN A 288 -24.37 -0.33 5.35
CA GLN A 288 -23.84 0.29 4.14
C GLN A 288 -24.59 1.59 3.84
N THR A 289 -23.84 2.68 3.61
CA THR A 289 -24.40 3.98 3.25
C THR A 289 -24.62 4.11 1.74
N ARG A 290 -25.31 5.16 1.31
CA ARG A 290 -25.66 5.36 -0.10
C ARG A 290 -24.46 5.54 -1.02
N ASP A 291 -23.37 6.07 -0.49
CA ASP A 291 -22.06 6.19 -1.13
C ASP A 291 -21.34 4.85 -1.36
N GLY A 292 -21.84 3.76 -0.79
CA GLY A 292 -21.32 2.41 -0.97
C GLY A 292 -20.38 1.95 0.14
N TYR A 293 -19.92 2.85 1.02
CA TYR A 293 -19.00 2.44 2.09
C TYR A 293 -19.67 1.48 3.06
N LEU A 294 -18.91 0.46 3.47
CA LEU A 294 -19.30 -0.43 4.55
C LEU A 294 -18.86 0.20 5.87
N TRP A 295 -19.75 0.19 6.86
CA TRP A 295 -19.51 0.73 8.19
C TRP A 295 -19.53 -0.39 9.21
N LEU A 296 -18.57 -0.33 10.13
CA LEU A 296 -18.37 -1.32 11.18
C LEU A 296 -18.40 -0.63 12.53
N GLY A 297 -19.33 -1.04 13.38
CA GLY A 297 -19.42 -0.59 14.76
C GLY A 297 -18.90 -1.66 15.71
N GLY A 298 -18.01 -1.27 16.63
CA GLY A 298 -17.55 -2.10 17.72
C GLY A 298 -17.68 -1.40 19.08
N ASP A 299 -17.27 -2.11 20.14
CA ASP A 299 -17.26 -1.60 21.51
C ASP A 299 -16.26 -0.43 21.68
N ASP A 300 -15.21 -0.36 20.84
CA ASP A 300 -14.14 0.63 20.89
C ASP A 300 -14.22 1.73 19.82
N GLY A 301 -15.18 1.70 18.90
CA GLY A 301 -15.35 2.76 17.90
C GLY A 301 -16.13 2.39 16.65
N LEU A 302 -16.03 3.27 15.65
CA LEU A 302 -16.68 3.14 14.35
C LEU A 302 -15.62 3.19 13.24
N ALA A 303 -15.68 2.28 12.29
CA ALA A 303 -14.81 2.32 11.11
C ALA A 303 -15.61 2.36 9.82
N ARG A 304 -15.06 3.07 8.84
CA ARG A 304 -15.52 3.11 7.45
C ARG A 304 -14.58 2.30 6.58
N PHE A 305 -15.13 1.48 5.68
CA PHE A 305 -14.37 0.55 4.85
C PHE A 305 -14.74 0.69 3.36
N ASP A 306 -13.73 0.83 2.51
CA ASP A 306 -13.88 1.00 1.04
C ASP A 306 -13.62 -0.27 0.23
N GLY A 307 -13.35 -1.39 0.91
CA GLY A 307 -12.93 -2.66 0.31
C GLY A 307 -11.43 -2.94 0.46
N VAL A 308 -10.60 -1.90 0.68
CA VAL A 308 -9.15 -2.05 0.88
C VAL A 308 -8.69 -1.47 2.21
N ARG A 309 -9.20 -0.29 2.59
CA ARG A 309 -8.73 0.48 3.74
C ARG A 309 -9.85 0.67 4.75
N PHE A 310 -9.50 0.43 6.01
CA PHE A 310 -10.31 0.82 7.14
C PHE A 310 -9.89 2.21 7.62
N VAL A 311 -10.85 3.11 7.77
CA VAL A 311 -10.67 4.43 8.35
C VAL A 311 -11.44 4.47 9.65
N ASN A 312 -10.74 4.55 10.78
CA ASN A 312 -11.36 4.67 12.10
C ASN A 312 -11.87 6.11 12.31
N LEU A 313 -13.10 6.24 12.77
CA LEU A 313 -13.68 7.49 13.26
C LEU A 313 -13.76 7.41 14.78
N ASP A 314 -12.94 8.21 15.45
CA ASP A 314 -12.91 8.26 16.92
C ASP A 314 -14.22 8.82 17.46
N LEU A 315 -14.97 7.97 18.16
CA LEU A 315 -16.21 8.33 18.83
C LEU A 315 -15.97 8.84 20.27
N GLY A 316 -14.75 8.79 20.80
CA GLY A 316 -14.44 9.13 22.19
C GLY A 316 -14.89 10.53 22.58
N ALA A 317 -14.72 11.51 21.70
CA ALA A 317 -15.13 12.90 21.95
C ALA A 317 -16.65 13.13 21.87
N VAL A 318 -17.41 12.26 21.20
CA VAL A 318 -18.85 12.48 20.88
C VAL A 318 -19.77 11.53 21.64
N ALA A 319 -19.36 10.27 21.80
CA ALA A 319 -20.11 9.21 22.47
C ALA A 319 -19.63 8.93 23.90
N GLY A 320 -18.58 9.61 24.38
CA GLY A 320 -18.03 9.39 25.73
C GLY A 320 -17.44 7.99 25.95
N GLY A 321 -16.95 7.34 24.90
CA GLY A 321 -16.40 5.98 24.97
C GLY A 321 -17.43 4.85 25.02
N ASN A 322 -18.72 5.15 24.81
CA ASN A 322 -19.74 4.12 24.69
C ASN A 322 -19.66 3.39 23.33
N GLY A 323 -19.70 2.07 23.37
CA GLY A 323 -19.63 1.20 22.19
C GLY A 323 -20.83 1.35 21.24
N VAL A 324 -20.59 1.06 19.97
CA VAL A 324 -21.62 1.03 18.93
C VAL A 324 -22.39 -0.29 19.01
N ARG A 325 -23.72 -0.21 19.11
CA ARG A 325 -24.61 -1.38 19.24
C ARG A 325 -25.38 -1.68 17.97
N THR A 326 -25.76 -0.65 17.21
CA THR A 326 -26.54 -0.81 15.97
C THR A 326 -26.22 0.31 14.98
N LEU A 327 -26.32 0.02 13.68
CA LEU A 327 -26.04 0.95 12.59
C LEU A 327 -27.16 0.90 11.55
N LEU A 328 -27.49 2.06 10.97
CA LEU A 328 -28.47 2.16 9.88
C LEU A 328 -28.02 3.24 8.88
N GLY A 329 -27.85 2.88 7.61
CA GLY A 329 -27.74 3.85 6.52
C GLY A 329 -29.13 4.25 6.03
N ASP A 330 -29.47 5.54 6.08
CA ASP A 330 -30.78 6.02 5.61
C ASP A 330 -30.83 6.26 4.10
N SER A 331 -32.04 6.39 3.56
CA SER A 331 -32.30 6.64 2.13
C SER A 331 -31.75 7.99 1.64
N TYR A 332 -31.54 8.94 2.56
CA TYR A 332 -30.98 10.27 2.32
C TYR A 332 -29.44 10.30 2.35
N GLY A 333 -28.78 9.19 2.71
CA GLY A 333 -27.33 9.03 2.73
C GLY A 333 -26.63 9.38 4.06
N ALA A 334 -27.37 9.57 5.15
CA ALA A 334 -26.77 9.67 6.48
C ALA A 334 -26.60 8.28 7.13
N LEU A 335 -25.61 8.16 8.01
CA LEU A 335 -25.44 7.00 8.86
C LEU A 335 -25.95 7.32 10.27
N TRP A 336 -26.83 6.47 10.77
CA TRP A 336 -27.35 6.50 12.14
C TRP A 336 -26.63 5.45 12.97
N ILE A 337 -26.20 5.84 14.16
CA ILE A 337 -25.33 5.07 15.05
C ILE A 337 -26.00 5.02 16.42
N GLY A 338 -26.54 3.86 16.77
CA GLY A 338 -27.05 3.59 18.10
C GLY A 338 -25.92 3.12 19.01
N THR A 339 -25.75 3.78 20.15
CA THR A 339 -24.73 3.41 21.14
C THR A 339 -25.34 2.73 22.36
N SER A 340 -24.53 1.99 23.12
CA SER A 340 -24.99 1.31 24.34
C SER A 340 -25.32 2.25 25.51
N GLY A 341 -24.97 3.55 25.42
CA GLY A 341 -25.18 4.51 26.51
C GLY A 341 -24.90 5.98 26.19
N GLY A 342 -24.34 6.29 25.02
CA GLY A 342 -24.07 7.65 24.54
C GLY A 342 -25.21 8.29 23.75
N GLY A 343 -26.35 7.60 23.57
CA GLY A 343 -27.48 8.05 22.77
C GLY A 343 -27.40 7.63 21.30
N LEU A 344 -28.11 8.38 20.47
CA LEU A 344 -28.17 8.20 19.02
C LEU A 344 -27.29 9.25 18.35
N LEU A 345 -26.34 8.82 17.53
CA LEU A 345 -25.53 9.71 16.70
C LEU A 345 -25.98 9.63 15.25
N ARG A 346 -25.90 10.76 14.55
CA ARG A 346 -26.12 10.85 13.12
C ARG A 346 -24.88 11.42 12.46
N TRP A 347 -24.24 10.63 11.61
CA TRP A 347 -23.15 11.04 10.75
C TRP A 347 -23.69 11.51 9.40
N VAL A 348 -23.54 12.81 9.13
CA VAL A 348 -24.00 13.45 7.89
C VAL A 348 -23.04 14.56 7.50
N LYS A 349 -22.59 14.59 6.24
CA LYS A 349 -21.62 15.57 5.72
C LYS A 349 -20.34 15.67 6.57
N ASP A 350 -19.81 14.50 6.95
CA ASP A 350 -18.60 14.35 7.75
C ASP A 350 -18.63 15.01 9.13
N ALA A 351 -19.82 15.15 9.70
CA ALA A 351 -20.03 15.65 11.05
C ALA A 351 -20.99 14.75 11.83
N PHE A 352 -20.72 14.60 13.13
CA PHE A 352 -21.64 13.94 14.05
C PHE A 352 -22.64 14.94 14.63
N VAL A 353 -23.90 14.55 14.64
CA VAL A 353 -24.97 15.18 15.41
C VAL A 353 -25.41 14.17 16.48
N SER A 354 -25.33 14.55 17.75
CA SER A 354 -25.72 13.70 18.88
C SER A 354 -27.15 14.03 19.33
N LEU A 355 -27.92 12.99 19.64
CA LEU A 355 -29.25 13.04 20.23
C LEU A 355 -29.27 12.14 21.46
N ASN A 356 -29.65 12.69 22.60
CA ASN A 356 -29.67 12.01 23.89
C ASN A 356 -31.05 12.10 24.58
N ALA A 357 -31.15 11.63 25.82
CA ALA A 357 -32.38 11.67 26.62
C ALA A 357 -32.93 13.10 26.82
N GLY A 358 -32.05 14.10 26.91
CA GLY A 358 -32.42 15.52 26.96
C GLY A 358 -33.09 16.03 25.68
N ASP A 359 -32.87 15.36 24.55
CA ASP A 359 -33.44 15.72 23.24
C ASP A 359 -34.77 14.98 22.94
N GLY A 360 -35.26 14.15 23.88
CA GLY A 360 -36.55 13.46 23.77
C GLY A 360 -36.48 11.93 23.65
N LEU A 361 -35.28 11.33 23.73
CA LEU A 361 -35.12 9.87 23.83
C LEU A 361 -35.54 9.36 25.23
N PRO A 362 -36.11 8.14 25.37
CA PRO A 362 -36.45 7.56 26.68
C PRO A 362 -35.21 7.22 27.51
N THR A 363 -34.16 6.72 26.84
CA THR A 363 -32.86 6.40 27.41
C THR A 363 -31.79 6.56 26.33
N ASN A 364 -30.52 6.63 26.76
CA ASN A 364 -29.37 6.73 25.87
C ASN A 364 -28.88 5.37 25.33
N SER A 365 -29.45 4.25 25.78
CA SER A 365 -29.16 2.92 25.24
C SER A 365 -30.06 2.63 24.04
N ILE A 366 -29.48 2.65 22.84
CA ILE A 366 -30.17 2.42 21.58
C ILE A 366 -29.97 0.98 21.15
N THR A 367 -31.07 0.24 20.99
CA THR A 367 -31.06 -1.21 20.75
C THR A 367 -31.34 -1.59 19.31
N ALA A 368 -32.20 -0.83 18.63
CA ALA A 368 -32.61 -1.11 17.25
C ALA A 368 -32.94 0.16 16.48
N LEU A 369 -32.68 0.15 15.17
CA LEU A 369 -32.99 1.25 14.24
C LEU A 369 -33.63 0.69 12.98
N ALA A 370 -34.63 1.39 12.44
CA ALA A 370 -35.22 1.08 11.13
C ALA A 370 -35.75 2.35 10.44
N GLU A 371 -35.69 2.40 9.11
CA GLU A 371 -36.27 3.49 8.31
C GLU A 371 -37.60 3.03 7.69
N ASP A 372 -38.65 3.86 7.79
CA ASP A 372 -39.92 3.59 7.13
C ASP A 372 -39.99 4.09 5.67
N ASN A 373 -41.10 3.83 4.97
CA ASN A 373 -41.27 4.24 3.56
C ASN A 373 -41.33 5.77 3.35
N ASN A 374 -41.53 6.54 4.43
CA ASN A 374 -41.56 8.00 4.38
C ASN A 374 -40.20 8.61 4.73
N GLY A 375 -39.18 7.78 4.96
CA GLY A 375 -37.85 8.22 5.36
C GLY A 375 -37.76 8.68 6.82
N ARG A 376 -38.71 8.27 7.67
CA ARG A 376 -38.66 8.52 9.12
C ARG A 376 -37.88 7.40 9.79
N VAL A 377 -37.10 7.75 10.81
CA VAL A 377 -36.23 6.79 11.51
C VAL A 377 -36.88 6.37 12.82
N TRP A 378 -37.17 5.09 12.94
CA TRP A 378 -37.69 4.46 14.14
C TRP A 378 -36.53 4.09 15.06
N ILE A 379 -36.63 4.49 16.33
CA ILE A 379 -35.58 4.39 17.32
C ILE A 379 -36.07 3.54 18.49
N GLY A 380 -35.62 2.29 18.53
CA GLY A 380 -35.83 1.38 19.65
C GLY A 380 -34.79 1.63 20.74
N THR A 381 -35.26 1.73 21.98
CA THR A 381 -34.41 1.88 23.15
C THR A 381 -34.76 0.83 24.20
N GLU A 382 -33.94 0.72 25.25
CA GLU A 382 -34.24 -0.22 26.34
C GLU A 382 -35.51 0.14 27.13
N LEU A 383 -36.00 1.38 27.01
CA LEU A 383 -37.18 1.90 27.72
C LEU A 383 -38.26 2.43 26.75
N GLY A 384 -38.31 1.89 25.54
CA GLY A 384 -39.41 2.11 24.61
C GLY A 384 -38.99 2.68 23.26
N LEU A 385 -40.00 3.07 22.48
CA LEU A 385 -39.87 3.40 21.06
C LEU A 385 -40.08 4.90 20.81
N ARG A 386 -39.29 5.46 19.88
CA ARG A 386 -39.44 6.84 19.38
C ARG A 386 -39.34 6.90 17.86
N LEU A 387 -39.83 7.99 17.30
CA LEU A 387 -39.76 8.28 15.87
C LEU A 387 -39.02 9.59 15.65
N TRP A 388 -38.01 9.58 14.81
CA TRP A 388 -37.33 10.79 14.34
C TRP A 388 -37.88 11.22 12.98
N GLN A 389 -38.25 12.50 12.88
CA GLN A 389 -38.72 13.13 11.66
C GLN A 389 -38.36 14.62 11.67
N ASP A 390 -37.83 15.14 10.56
CA ASP A 390 -37.55 16.57 10.35
C ASP A 390 -36.74 17.24 11.49
N GLY A 391 -35.77 16.51 12.04
CA GLY A 391 -34.88 17.02 13.10
C GLY A 391 -35.44 16.95 14.51
N LYS A 392 -36.62 16.35 14.72
CA LYS A 392 -37.28 16.21 16.02
C LYS A 392 -37.61 14.76 16.34
N ILE A 393 -37.67 14.46 17.64
CA ILE A 393 -38.05 13.15 18.17
C ILE A 393 -39.48 13.22 18.67
N PHE A 394 -40.30 12.26 18.26
CA PHE A 394 -41.70 12.14 18.62
C PHE A 394 -41.97 10.80 19.31
N ALA A 395 -42.90 10.81 20.26
CA ALA A 395 -43.47 9.57 20.79
C ALA A 395 -44.45 8.99 19.75
N LEU A 396 -44.47 7.66 19.63
CA LEU A 396 -45.47 6.98 18.84
C LEU A 396 -46.82 7.06 19.58
N GLY A 397 -47.88 7.52 18.91
CA GLY A 397 -49.24 7.44 19.46
C GLY A 397 -49.82 6.03 19.27
N GLY A 398 -50.54 5.51 20.28
CA GLY A 398 -51.46 4.40 20.05
C GLY A 398 -51.43 3.20 21.01
N ASP A 399 -50.49 3.06 21.96
CA ASP A 399 -50.62 2.01 23.00
C ASP A 399 -49.68 2.23 24.20
N GLU A 400 -50.16 1.99 25.42
CA GLU A 400 -49.35 2.05 26.65
C GLU A 400 -48.33 0.89 26.73
N THR A 401 -48.54 -0.18 25.96
CA THR A 401 -47.74 -1.42 26.01
C THR A 401 -46.27 -1.23 25.61
N LEU A 402 -45.97 -0.24 24.76
CA LEU A 402 -44.60 0.04 24.31
C LEU A 402 -43.87 1.05 25.21
N ARG A 403 -44.57 1.62 26.19
CA ARG A 403 -43.97 2.55 27.15
C ARG A 403 -43.14 1.74 28.15
N ASP A 404 -41.90 2.17 28.36
CA ASP A 404 -40.94 1.51 29.25
C ASP A 404 -40.63 0.04 28.87
N ALA A 405 -40.91 -0.33 27.61
CA ALA A 405 -40.69 -1.68 27.09
C ALA A 405 -39.32 -1.79 26.40
N HIS A 406 -38.63 -2.91 26.62
CA HIS A 406 -37.33 -3.19 26.00
C HIS A 406 -37.50 -3.58 24.53
N ILE A 407 -37.26 -2.63 23.62
CA ILE A 407 -37.32 -2.89 22.17
C ILE A 407 -36.07 -3.67 21.77
N THR A 408 -36.21 -4.84 21.15
CA THR A 408 -35.08 -5.69 20.78
C THR A 408 -34.73 -5.63 19.31
N ALA A 409 -35.73 -5.51 18.43
CA ALA A 409 -35.54 -5.51 16.98
C ALA A 409 -36.64 -4.70 16.29
N LEU A 410 -36.28 -4.09 15.15
CA LEU A 410 -37.20 -3.37 14.27
C LEU A 410 -36.96 -3.85 12.83
N CYS A 411 -38.02 -4.16 12.09
CA CYS A 411 -37.93 -4.58 10.70
C CYS A 411 -39.12 -4.05 9.90
N ARG A 412 -38.86 -3.41 8.77
CA ARG A 412 -39.90 -2.88 7.88
C ARG A 412 -40.34 -3.95 6.89
N ASP A 413 -41.65 -4.07 6.64
CA ASP A 413 -42.18 -4.92 5.57
C ASP A 413 -42.40 -4.21 4.22
N THR A 414 -42.58 -5.01 3.15
CA THR A 414 -42.84 -4.53 1.78
C THR A 414 -44.11 -3.67 1.68
N SER A 415 -45.09 -3.91 2.56
CA SER A 415 -46.33 -3.13 2.64
C SER A 415 -46.19 -1.81 3.41
N GLY A 416 -45.03 -1.55 4.01
CA GLY A 416 -44.73 -0.38 4.81
C GLY A 416 -45.14 -0.48 6.29
N ALA A 417 -45.54 -1.65 6.78
CA ALA A 417 -45.75 -1.89 8.20
C ALA A 417 -44.40 -2.10 8.91
N MET A 418 -44.34 -1.72 10.19
CA MET A 418 -43.15 -1.92 11.02
C MET A 418 -43.38 -3.09 11.96
N TRP A 419 -42.51 -4.09 11.90
CA TRP A 419 -42.44 -5.20 12.84
C TRP A 419 -41.53 -4.82 14.00
N ILE A 420 -42.01 -5.08 15.22
CA ILE A 420 -41.40 -4.62 16.47
C ILE A 420 -41.26 -5.82 17.39
N GLY A 421 -40.02 -6.18 17.73
CA GLY A 421 -39.71 -7.15 18.77
C GLY A 421 -39.61 -6.46 20.13
N VAL A 422 -40.31 -7.00 21.13
CA VAL A 422 -40.33 -6.47 22.49
C VAL A 422 -39.94 -7.60 23.46
N GLY A 423 -38.81 -7.43 24.14
CA GLY A 423 -38.26 -8.42 25.05
C GLY A 423 -39.18 -8.66 26.25
N GLY A 424 -39.49 -9.93 26.52
CA GLY A 424 -40.39 -10.37 27.58
C GLY A 424 -41.88 -10.26 27.25
N VAL A 425 -42.24 -9.59 26.15
CA VAL A 425 -43.64 -9.29 25.80
C VAL A 425 -44.09 -10.02 24.54
N GLY A 426 -43.37 -9.90 23.43
CA GLY A 426 -43.82 -10.47 22.16
C GLY A 426 -43.33 -9.75 20.91
N ILE A 427 -43.93 -10.12 19.78
CA ILE A 427 -43.77 -9.42 18.50
C ILE A 427 -45.05 -8.67 18.16
N PHE A 428 -44.89 -7.45 17.67
CA PHE A 428 -45.98 -6.58 17.26
C PHE A 428 -45.79 -6.12 15.81
N ARG A 429 -46.89 -5.84 15.14
CA ARG A 429 -46.92 -5.23 13.82
C ARG A 429 -47.64 -3.89 13.90
N PHE A 430 -46.98 -2.82 13.47
CA PHE A 430 -47.55 -1.49 13.40
C PHE A 430 -47.91 -1.12 11.96
N ARG A 431 -49.20 -0.88 11.70
CA ARG A 431 -49.71 -0.50 10.37
C ARG A 431 -50.85 0.50 10.49
N GLY A 432 -50.80 1.58 9.70
CA GLY A 432 -51.90 2.54 9.63
C GLY A 432 -52.24 3.23 10.96
N GLY A 433 -51.26 3.36 11.88
CA GLY A 433 -51.48 3.95 13.21
C GLY A 433 -51.92 2.96 14.30
N ALA A 434 -52.17 1.69 13.95
CA ALA A 434 -52.56 0.65 14.90
C ALA A 434 -51.40 -0.32 15.18
N LEU A 435 -51.27 -0.73 16.43
CA LEU A 435 -50.34 -1.76 16.89
C LEU A 435 -51.11 -3.07 17.11
N THR A 436 -50.69 -4.15 16.45
CA THR A 436 -51.32 -5.47 16.60
C THR A 436 -50.30 -6.49 17.07
N ALA A 437 -50.56 -7.16 18.19
CA ALA A 437 -49.72 -8.25 18.68
C ALA A 437 -49.85 -9.49 17.77
N VAL A 438 -48.72 -10.14 17.51
CA VAL A 438 -48.67 -11.41 16.78
C VAL A 438 -48.64 -12.53 17.82
N THR A 439 -49.74 -13.26 17.94
CA THR A 439 -49.91 -14.31 18.94
C THR A 439 -50.09 -15.67 18.26
N ASP A 440 -49.45 -16.68 18.83
CA ASP A 440 -49.64 -18.09 18.49
C ASP A 440 -49.45 -18.91 19.78
N PRO A 441 -50.46 -19.65 20.25
CA PRO A 441 -50.38 -20.41 21.51
C PRO A 441 -49.23 -21.42 21.56
N GLU A 442 -48.83 -22.01 20.43
CA GLU A 442 -47.75 -23.00 20.39
C GLU A 442 -46.36 -22.34 20.44
N MET A 443 -46.26 -21.09 19.99
CA MET A 443 -45.01 -20.35 19.90
C MET A 443 -44.90 -19.22 20.94
N GLU A 444 -45.90 -19.02 21.80
CA GLU A 444 -46.01 -17.86 22.68
C GLU A 444 -44.77 -17.67 23.58
N VAL A 445 -44.22 -18.75 24.11
CA VAL A 445 -43.01 -18.72 24.95
C VAL A 445 -41.79 -18.22 24.17
N LEU A 446 -41.61 -18.68 22.93
CA LEU A 446 -40.49 -18.30 22.08
C LEU A 446 -40.67 -16.87 21.56
N LEU A 447 -41.87 -16.50 21.15
CA LEU A 447 -42.19 -15.17 20.62
C LEU A 447 -42.05 -14.05 21.66
N ARG A 448 -42.10 -14.36 22.97
CA ARG A 448 -41.84 -13.41 24.06
C ARG A 448 -40.37 -13.02 24.18
N GLN A 449 -39.43 -13.74 23.57
CA GLN A 449 -38.01 -13.41 23.59
C GLN A 449 -37.44 -13.25 22.16
N PRO A 450 -37.90 -12.25 21.39
CA PRO A 450 -37.35 -11.99 20.07
C PRO A 450 -36.03 -11.23 20.18
N HIS A 451 -34.97 -11.71 19.52
CA HIS A 451 -33.64 -11.10 19.55
C HIS A 451 -33.33 -10.32 18.27
N CYS A 452 -33.67 -10.89 17.12
CA CYS A 452 -33.48 -10.26 15.82
C CYS A 452 -34.64 -10.61 14.88
N LEU A 453 -34.90 -9.74 13.91
CA LEU A 453 -35.98 -9.87 12.93
C LEU A 453 -35.42 -9.62 11.53
N LEU A 454 -35.89 -10.39 10.55
CA LEU A 454 -35.57 -10.20 9.14
C LEU A 454 -36.82 -10.48 8.30
N LEU A 455 -37.16 -9.57 7.39
CA LEU A 455 -38.08 -9.87 6.29
C LEU A 455 -37.24 -10.24 5.08
N ASP A 456 -37.46 -11.44 4.54
CA ASP A 456 -36.80 -11.87 3.32
C ASP A 456 -37.54 -11.41 2.04
N ARG A 457 -36.90 -11.53 0.88
CA ARG A 457 -37.46 -11.14 -0.43
C ARG A 457 -38.67 -11.97 -0.84
N SER A 458 -38.90 -13.12 -0.19
CA SER A 458 -40.09 -13.96 -0.39
C SER A 458 -41.24 -13.57 0.55
N GLU A 459 -41.13 -12.42 1.22
CA GLU A 459 -42.09 -11.88 2.18
C GLU A 459 -42.30 -12.75 3.43
N ARG A 460 -41.31 -13.57 3.80
CA ARG A 460 -41.32 -14.37 5.04
C ARG A 460 -40.63 -13.63 6.16
N ILE A 461 -41.22 -13.68 7.36
CA ILE A 461 -40.64 -13.07 8.56
C ILE A 461 -39.83 -14.12 9.32
N TRP A 462 -38.55 -13.86 9.50
CA TRP A 462 -37.62 -14.66 10.28
C TRP A 462 -37.35 -14.01 11.62
N VAL A 463 -37.32 -14.81 12.68
CA VAL A 463 -37.12 -14.38 14.05
C VAL A 463 -36.08 -15.26 14.72
N GLY A 464 -35.00 -14.67 15.25
CA GLY A 464 -34.18 -15.33 16.26
C GLY A 464 -34.90 -15.23 17.60
N ALA A 465 -35.28 -16.37 18.19
CA ALA A 465 -36.16 -16.42 19.35
C ALA A 465 -35.65 -17.38 20.43
N GLY A 466 -35.70 -16.94 21.69
CA GLY A 466 -35.14 -17.71 22.80
C GLY A 466 -33.64 -17.98 22.61
N GLU A 467 -33.14 -19.08 23.17
CA GLU A 467 -31.72 -19.43 23.07
C GLU A 467 -31.40 -20.00 21.66
N ASP A 468 -31.93 -21.18 21.33
CA ASP A 468 -31.46 -21.99 20.20
C ASP A 468 -32.44 -22.10 19.03
N PHE A 469 -33.39 -21.17 18.87
CA PHE A 469 -34.41 -21.25 17.82
C PHE A 469 -34.36 -20.11 16.80
N VAL A 470 -34.60 -20.50 15.55
CA VAL A 470 -34.98 -19.59 14.47
C VAL A 470 -36.40 -19.95 14.05
N LEU A 471 -37.29 -18.97 14.06
CA LEU A 471 -38.68 -19.11 13.61
C LEU A 471 -38.84 -18.45 12.25
N CYS A 472 -39.65 -19.04 11.39
CA CYS A 472 -40.04 -18.49 10.09
C CYS A 472 -41.55 -18.46 9.98
N TRP A 473 -42.13 -17.28 9.79
CA TRP A 473 -43.55 -17.10 9.50
C TRP A 473 -43.77 -17.05 7.99
N GLU A 474 -44.52 -18.02 7.47
CA GLU A 474 -44.83 -18.17 6.05
C GLU A 474 -46.30 -18.58 5.90
N SER A 475 -47.06 -17.86 5.06
CA SER A 475 -48.47 -18.19 4.76
C SER A 475 -49.38 -18.33 6.00
N GLY A 476 -49.13 -17.55 7.06
CA GLY A 476 -49.95 -17.56 8.28
C GLY A 476 -49.59 -18.65 9.30
N GLN A 477 -48.52 -19.42 9.08
CA GLN A 477 -48.04 -20.44 10.02
C GLN A 477 -46.58 -20.21 10.40
N TRP A 478 -46.23 -20.60 11.64
CA TRP A 478 -44.86 -20.59 12.13
C TRP A 478 -44.18 -21.94 11.88
N ARG A 479 -42.98 -21.89 11.30
CA ARG A 479 -42.04 -23.01 11.25
C ARG A 479 -40.91 -22.75 12.22
N ARG A 480 -40.54 -23.77 13.00
CA ARG A 480 -39.42 -23.70 13.94
C ARG A 480 -38.23 -24.48 13.42
N PHE A 481 -37.06 -23.88 13.52
CA PHE A 481 -35.78 -24.52 13.27
C PHE A 481 -34.97 -24.48 14.55
N ARG A 482 -34.56 -25.66 15.02
CA ARG A 482 -33.68 -25.78 16.18
C ARG A 482 -32.24 -25.81 15.73
N ILE A 483 -31.41 -25.01 16.36
CA ILE A 483 -29.99 -24.97 16.10
C ILE A 483 -29.31 -26.15 16.83
N PRO A 484 -28.48 -26.96 16.15
CA PRO A 484 -27.64 -27.97 16.79
C PRO A 484 -26.77 -27.35 17.89
N ARG A 485 -26.73 -27.98 19.07
CA ARG A 485 -25.97 -27.48 20.22
C ARG A 485 -24.65 -28.25 20.35
N HIS A 486 -23.52 -27.55 20.28
CA HIS A 486 -22.21 -28.09 20.67
C HIS A 486 -21.63 -27.36 21.90
N SER A 487 -22.18 -26.18 22.23
CA SER A 487 -21.88 -25.38 23.42
C SER A 487 -23.13 -25.17 24.29
N ALA A 488 -22.93 -24.73 25.52
CA ALA A 488 -23.97 -24.58 26.54
C ALA A 488 -25.03 -23.50 26.22
N MET A 489 -24.73 -22.53 25.33
CA MET A 489 -25.61 -21.39 25.03
C MET A 489 -25.50 -20.93 23.55
N PRO A 490 -26.08 -21.66 22.59
CA PRO A 490 -26.28 -21.14 21.24
C PRO A 490 -27.28 -20.00 21.33
N PHE A 491 -26.88 -18.80 20.91
CA PHE A 491 -27.76 -17.62 20.88
C PHE A 491 -27.68 -16.97 19.51
N VAL A 492 -28.83 -16.79 18.86
CA VAL A 492 -28.92 -16.18 17.52
C VAL A 492 -28.81 -14.66 17.64
N SER A 493 -27.67 -14.13 17.24
CA SER A 493 -27.36 -12.70 17.33
C SER A 493 -27.95 -11.88 16.18
N SER A 494 -28.01 -12.46 14.99
CA SER A 494 -28.30 -11.72 13.76
C SER A 494 -28.80 -12.63 12.63
N LEU A 495 -29.55 -12.03 11.69
CA LEU A 495 -30.11 -12.68 10.52
C LEU A 495 -29.81 -11.83 9.27
N ALA A 496 -29.51 -12.47 8.14
CA ALA A 496 -29.37 -11.81 6.84
C ALA A 496 -29.81 -12.72 5.68
N GLU A 497 -30.24 -12.13 4.57
CA GLU A 497 -30.62 -12.86 3.35
C GLU A 497 -29.68 -12.52 2.19
N GLN A 498 -29.17 -13.55 1.50
CA GLN A 498 -28.44 -13.40 0.25
C GLN A 498 -29.38 -13.34 -0.97
N PRO A 499 -28.96 -12.74 -2.11
CA PRO A 499 -29.82 -12.63 -3.29
C PRO A 499 -30.30 -13.96 -3.90
N ASP A 500 -29.67 -15.09 -3.55
CA ASP A 500 -30.08 -16.41 -3.99
C ASP A 500 -31.24 -17.01 -3.15
N GLY A 501 -31.78 -16.24 -2.22
CA GLY A 501 -32.87 -16.62 -1.31
C GLY A 501 -32.44 -17.43 -0.10
N SER A 502 -31.12 -17.60 0.11
CA SER A 502 -30.59 -18.22 1.32
C SER A 502 -30.69 -17.26 2.50
N VAL A 503 -31.30 -17.71 3.60
CA VAL A 503 -31.32 -16.97 4.86
C VAL A 503 -30.23 -17.51 5.76
N TRP A 504 -29.51 -16.61 6.42
CA TRP A 504 -28.37 -16.89 7.27
C TRP A 504 -28.64 -16.44 8.69
N ALA A 505 -28.33 -17.28 9.67
CA ALA A 505 -28.36 -16.95 11.08
C ALA A 505 -26.97 -17.04 11.69
N GLY A 506 -26.56 -15.99 12.41
CA GLY A 506 -25.32 -15.95 13.17
C GLY A 506 -25.56 -16.35 14.61
N SER A 507 -24.73 -17.26 15.12
CA SER A 507 -24.74 -17.69 16.53
C SER A 507 -23.52 -17.13 17.26
N THR A 508 -23.68 -16.79 18.53
CA THR A 508 -22.58 -16.34 19.38
C THR A 508 -21.64 -17.46 19.84
N SER A 509 -21.96 -18.73 19.55
CA SER A 509 -21.13 -19.88 19.95
C SER A 509 -20.98 -20.97 18.89
N GLU A 510 -21.88 -21.06 17.91
CA GLU A 510 -21.94 -22.19 16.96
C GLU A 510 -21.62 -21.81 15.50
N GLY A 511 -21.26 -20.55 15.24
CA GLY A 511 -20.93 -20.06 13.90
C GLY A 511 -22.17 -19.62 13.12
N LEU A 512 -22.28 -20.08 11.88
CA LEU A 512 -23.30 -19.69 10.91
C LEU A 512 -24.24 -20.84 10.58
N PHE A 513 -25.50 -20.52 10.38
CA PHE A 513 -26.53 -21.45 9.93
C PHE A 513 -27.16 -20.94 8.63
N GLN A 514 -27.10 -21.76 7.59
CA GLN A 514 -27.72 -21.49 6.31
C GLN A 514 -29.05 -22.22 6.20
N PHE A 515 -30.10 -21.48 5.88
CA PHE A 515 -31.43 -21.97 5.54
C PHE A 515 -31.65 -21.79 4.04
N LYS A 516 -31.59 -22.89 3.29
CA LYS A 516 -31.77 -22.88 1.83
C LYS A 516 -32.65 -24.04 1.40
N GLN A 517 -33.74 -23.74 0.67
CA GLN A 517 -34.69 -24.74 0.16
C GLN A 517 -35.20 -25.73 1.23
N GLY A 518 -35.41 -25.26 2.47
CA GLY A 518 -35.88 -26.09 3.59
C GLY A 518 -34.81 -26.96 4.26
N LYS A 519 -33.56 -26.90 3.80
CA LYS A 519 -32.41 -27.57 4.44
C LYS A 519 -31.64 -26.58 5.32
N LEU A 520 -31.29 -27.04 6.52
CA LEU A 520 -30.39 -26.37 7.45
C LEU A 520 -28.97 -26.92 7.28
N SER A 521 -27.99 -26.06 7.07
CA SER A 521 -26.56 -26.41 7.04
C SER A 521 -25.81 -25.54 8.06
N ALA A 522 -24.96 -26.16 8.87
CA ALA A 522 -24.13 -25.46 9.85
C ALA A 522 -22.73 -25.24 9.31
N ILE A 523 -22.18 -24.05 9.49
CA ILE A 523 -20.83 -23.65 9.09
C ILE A 523 -20.14 -23.01 10.28
N ASN A 524 -19.11 -23.69 10.76
CA ASN A 524 -18.36 -23.35 11.96
C ASN A 524 -16.87 -23.24 11.62
N ALA A 525 -16.01 -23.19 12.64
CA ALA A 525 -14.60 -22.99 12.48
C ALA A 525 -13.92 -24.16 11.74
N SER A 526 -14.39 -25.40 11.95
CA SER A 526 -13.89 -26.55 11.20
C SER A 526 -14.30 -26.53 9.72
N ALA A 527 -15.33 -25.76 9.36
CA ALA A 527 -15.75 -25.52 7.98
C ALA A 527 -15.08 -24.28 7.34
N GLY A 528 -14.10 -23.65 7.99
CA GLY A 528 -13.29 -22.56 7.43
C GLY A 528 -13.60 -21.15 7.96
N LEU A 529 -14.51 -21.02 8.92
CA LEU A 529 -14.69 -19.77 9.67
C LEU A 529 -13.52 -19.61 10.68
N LEU A 530 -13.05 -18.39 10.98
CA LEU A 530 -11.92 -18.24 11.93
C LEU A 530 -12.31 -18.53 13.39
N ASP A 531 -13.56 -18.24 13.75
CA ASP A 531 -14.13 -18.52 15.07
C ASP A 531 -15.66 -18.69 14.95
N ASN A 532 -16.27 -19.31 15.95
CA ASN A 532 -17.71 -19.61 15.95
C ASN A 532 -18.58 -18.48 16.51
N ARG A 533 -18.02 -17.32 16.87
CA ARG A 533 -18.75 -16.26 17.54
C ARG A 533 -19.13 -15.17 16.55
N VAL A 534 -20.31 -15.33 15.98
CA VAL A 534 -20.90 -14.38 15.03
C VAL A 534 -21.79 -13.40 15.80
N THR A 535 -21.46 -12.12 15.71
CA THR A 535 -22.15 -11.03 16.42
C THR A 535 -23.00 -10.17 15.50
N ALA A 536 -22.65 -10.09 14.21
CA ALA A 536 -23.39 -9.33 13.22
C ALA A 536 -23.37 -10.02 11.85
N LEU A 537 -24.48 -9.91 11.12
CA LEU A 537 -24.60 -10.33 9.73
C LEU A 537 -25.17 -9.20 8.90
N PHE A 538 -24.63 -9.01 7.71
CA PHE A 538 -25.10 -7.99 6.78
C PHE A 538 -24.88 -8.44 5.34
N THR A 539 -25.89 -8.30 4.48
CA THR A 539 -25.72 -8.50 3.04
C THR A 539 -25.63 -7.16 2.36
N ASP A 540 -24.55 -6.92 1.63
CA ASP A 540 -24.34 -5.66 0.91
C ASP A 540 -25.22 -5.56 -0.36
N ARG A 541 -25.16 -4.39 -1.01
CA ARG A 541 -25.90 -4.11 -2.24
C ARG A 541 -25.54 -5.01 -3.42
N ASP A 542 -24.31 -5.51 -3.45
CA ASP A 542 -23.82 -6.40 -4.50
C ASP A 542 -24.17 -7.87 -4.19
N GLY A 543 -24.68 -8.15 -2.98
CA GLY A 543 -25.17 -9.46 -2.57
C GLY A 543 -24.18 -10.29 -1.76
N TYR A 544 -23.04 -9.73 -1.35
CA TYR A 544 -22.07 -10.43 -0.52
C TYR A 544 -22.49 -10.43 0.93
N LEU A 545 -22.32 -11.58 1.58
CA LEU A 545 -22.59 -11.74 3.00
C LEU A 545 -21.34 -11.38 3.81
N TRP A 546 -21.49 -10.36 4.66
CA TRP A 546 -20.51 -9.89 5.63
C TRP A 546 -20.86 -10.40 7.02
N ILE A 547 -19.83 -10.81 7.76
CA ILE A 547 -19.92 -11.50 9.03
C ILE A 547 -19.04 -10.76 10.04
N GLY A 548 -19.65 -10.07 10.98
CA GLY A 548 -18.97 -9.46 12.12
C GLY A 548 -18.77 -10.48 13.23
N ARG A 549 -17.57 -10.49 13.82
CA ARG A 549 -17.16 -11.42 14.88
C ARG A 549 -16.33 -10.70 15.93
N ASP A 550 -15.99 -11.42 16.99
CA ASP A 550 -15.04 -10.98 18.02
C ASP A 550 -13.61 -10.87 17.47
N SER A 551 -13.20 -11.78 16.56
CA SER A 551 -11.87 -11.74 15.96
C SER A 551 -11.75 -10.82 14.74
N GLY A 552 -12.84 -10.21 14.29
CA GLY A 552 -12.86 -9.28 13.17
C GLY A 552 -13.94 -9.57 12.13
N LEU A 553 -13.73 -9.11 10.90
CA LEU A 553 -14.70 -9.15 9.80
C LEU A 553 -14.41 -10.33 8.89
N SER A 554 -15.44 -11.04 8.47
CA SER A 554 -15.36 -11.98 7.36
C SER A 554 -16.34 -11.61 6.27
N ARG A 555 -16.02 -12.03 5.05
CA ARG A 555 -16.96 -12.07 3.94
C ARG A 555 -16.99 -13.46 3.36
N LEU A 556 -18.20 -13.97 3.16
CA LEU A 556 -18.41 -15.22 2.43
C LEU A 556 -18.04 -14.99 0.96
N ARG A 557 -17.05 -15.75 0.46
CA ARG A 557 -16.70 -15.82 -0.96
C ARG A 557 -17.45 -17.00 -1.59
N ARG A 558 -17.85 -16.84 -2.84
CA ARG A 558 -18.26 -17.96 -3.69
C ARG A 558 -16.99 -18.51 -4.33
N ASP A 559 -16.65 -19.74 -3.99
CA ASP A 559 -15.39 -20.35 -4.42
C ASP A 559 -15.36 -20.49 -5.95
N GLN A 560 -14.51 -19.69 -6.58
CA GLN A 560 -14.09 -19.88 -7.97
C GLN A 560 -12.99 -20.94 -8.06
N LEU A 561 -12.27 -21.14 -6.96
CA LEU A 561 -11.13 -22.02 -6.82
C LEU A 561 -11.34 -22.94 -5.62
N PHE A 562 -11.03 -24.22 -5.81
CA PHE A 562 -11.16 -25.28 -4.81
C PHE A 562 -9.80 -25.95 -4.59
N ALA A 563 -9.33 -25.96 -3.35
CA ALA A 563 -8.22 -26.81 -2.96
C ALA A 563 -8.69 -28.25 -2.77
N ILE A 564 -7.93 -29.19 -3.32
CA ILE A 564 -8.08 -30.61 -3.10
C ILE A 564 -6.72 -31.14 -2.64
N GLY A 565 -6.66 -31.70 -1.42
CA GLY A 565 -5.42 -32.07 -0.77
C GLY A 565 -5.61 -33.20 0.24
N GLN A 566 -5.02 -33.05 1.42
CA GLN A 566 -4.99 -34.10 2.45
C GLN A 566 -6.38 -34.50 2.95
N ASN A 567 -7.25 -33.51 3.17
CA ASN A 567 -8.62 -33.73 3.66
C ASN A 567 -9.46 -34.57 2.70
N GLU A 568 -9.05 -34.62 1.44
CA GLU A 568 -9.70 -35.38 0.38
C GLU A 568 -8.97 -36.68 0.05
N GLY A 569 -7.93 -37.08 0.78
CA GLY A 569 -7.25 -38.38 0.59
C GLY A 569 -6.04 -38.37 -0.36
N LEU A 570 -5.61 -37.20 -0.85
CA LEU A 570 -4.45 -37.09 -1.75
C LEU A 570 -3.09 -37.22 -1.02
N GLY A 571 -3.10 -37.15 0.32
CA GLY A 571 -1.91 -37.19 1.18
C GLY A 571 -0.96 -35.98 0.96
N PHE A 572 0.18 -35.97 1.65
CA PHE A 572 1.18 -34.91 1.49
C PHE A 572 2.00 -35.07 0.20
N GLY A 573 2.44 -33.94 -0.38
CA GLY A 573 3.42 -33.91 -1.46
C GLY A 573 2.88 -33.41 -2.80
N ALA A 574 3.81 -33.20 -3.73
CA ALA A 574 3.52 -32.57 -5.02
C ALA A 574 2.79 -33.52 -5.98
N VAL A 575 1.67 -33.04 -6.51
CA VAL A 575 1.04 -33.63 -7.70
C VAL A 575 1.86 -33.20 -8.90
N GLN A 576 2.08 -34.05 -9.89
CA GLN A 576 2.92 -33.73 -11.05
C GLN A 576 2.22 -33.94 -12.40
N GLY A 577 1.11 -34.69 -12.42
CA GLY A 577 0.32 -34.91 -13.62
C GLY A 577 -1.14 -35.17 -13.28
N LEU A 578 -2.04 -34.71 -14.15
CA LEU A 578 -3.48 -34.82 -14.00
C LEU A 578 -4.11 -35.24 -15.32
N ALA A 579 -5.07 -36.14 -15.27
CA ALA A 579 -5.83 -36.54 -16.46
C ALA A 579 -7.27 -36.93 -16.11
N GLU A 580 -8.23 -36.46 -16.90
CA GLU A 580 -9.61 -36.93 -16.82
C GLU A 580 -9.75 -38.21 -17.65
N VAL A 581 -9.90 -39.35 -16.99
CA VAL A 581 -10.04 -40.64 -17.67
C VAL A 581 -11.48 -40.90 -18.12
N THR A 582 -12.46 -40.34 -17.41
CA THR A 582 -13.88 -40.38 -17.75
C THR A 582 -14.53 -39.13 -17.16
N PRO A 583 -15.62 -38.57 -17.72
CA PRO A 583 -16.27 -37.39 -17.14
C PRO A 583 -16.45 -37.51 -15.62
N GLY A 584 -15.82 -36.60 -14.87
CA GLY A 584 -15.88 -36.56 -13.40
C GLY A 584 -14.90 -37.46 -12.64
N VAL A 585 -14.17 -38.34 -13.32
CA VAL A 585 -13.11 -39.20 -12.74
C VAL A 585 -11.75 -38.68 -13.18
N VAL A 586 -10.99 -38.15 -12.21
CA VAL A 586 -9.66 -37.57 -12.44
C VAL A 586 -8.60 -38.45 -11.81
N TRP A 587 -7.52 -38.72 -12.55
CA TRP A 587 -6.34 -39.35 -11.99
C TRP A 587 -5.26 -38.31 -11.71
N ALA A 588 -4.56 -38.47 -10.60
CA ALA A 588 -3.45 -37.64 -10.18
C ALA A 588 -2.20 -38.49 -9.98
N VAL A 589 -1.09 -38.06 -10.56
CA VAL A 589 0.22 -38.69 -10.41
C VAL A 589 1.04 -37.92 -9.39
N LYS A 590 1.56 -38.63 -8.38
CA LYS A 590 2.56 -38.14 -7.44
C LYS A 590 3.86 -38.91 -7.67
N ALA A 591 4.90 -38.19 -8.10
CA ALA A 591 6.12 -38.78 -8.67
C ALA A 591 6.78 -39.87 -7.82
N ASN A 592 6.75 -39.75 -6.50
CA ASN A 592 7.42 -40.68 -5.57
C ASN A 592 6.44 -41.39 -4.63
N ASP A 593 5.14 -41.35 -4.93
CA ASP A 593 4.11 -41.90 -4.06
C ASP A 593 3.13 -42.79 -4.83
N GLY A 594 2.68 -42.37 -6.02
CA GLY A 594 1.92 -43.24 -6.91
C GLY A 594 0.77 -42.54 -7.62
N LEU A 595 -0.18 -43.37 -8.04
CA LEU A 595 -1.32 -42.96 -8.85
C LEU A 595 -2.58 -42.90 -7.97
N TYR A 596 -3.33 -41.82 -8.05
CA TYR A 596 -4.53 -41.57 -7.26
C TYR A 596 -5.73 -41.36 -8.17
N ARG A 597 -6.90 -41.82 -7.74
CA ARG A 597 -8.18 -41.66 -8.43
C ARG A 597 -9.14 -40.83 -7.60
N TRP A 598 -9.61 -39.74 -8.19
CA TRP A 598 -10.74 -38.96 -7.73
C TRP A 598 -12.04 -39.53 -8.28
N ASP A 599 -13.01 -39.80 -7.41
CA ASP A 599 -14.33 -40.33 -7.77
C ASP A 599 -15.46 -39.28 -7.74
N GLY A 600 -15.13 -38.02 -7.44
CA GLY A 600 -16.09 -36.95 -7.21
C GLY A 600 -16.14 -36.46 -5.76
N ARG A 601 -15.58 -37.21 -4.81
CA ARG A 601 -15.58 -36.85 -3.38
C ARG A 601 -14.24 -37.01 -2.71
N THR A 602 -13.54 -38.11 -2.98
CA THR A 602 -12.24 -38.40 -2.36
C THR A 602 -11.27 -38.97 -3.38
N PHE A 603 -9.99 -38.81 -3.08
CA PHE A 603 -8.88 -39.49 -3.72
C PHE A 603 -8.61 -40.80 -3.02
N SER A 604 -8.45 -41.85 -3.82
CA SER A 604 -7.98 -43.17 -3.39
C SER A 604 -6.74 -43.55 -4.18
N ARG A 605 -5.75 -44.16 -3.53
CA ARG A 605 -4.54 -44.64 -4.22
C ARG A 605 -4.89 -45.89 -5.04
N LEU A 606 -4.49 -45.90 -6.30
CA LEU A 606 -4.69 -47.04 -7.21
C LEU A 606 -3.55 -48.03 -7.09
N THR A 607 -3.90 -49.32 -7.11
CA THR A 607 -2.96 -50.44 -7.21
C THR A 607 -3.21 -51.18 -8.52
N ALA A 608 -2.15 -51.47 -9.27
CA ALA A 608 -2.24 -52.25 -10.52
C ALA A 608 -0.92 -52.97 -10.80
N ALA A 609 -0.96 -54.01 -11.64
CA ALA A 609 0.22 -54.78 -12.03
C ALA A 609 1.28 -53.89 -12.70
N GLY A 610 2.48 -53.80 -12.10
CA GLY A 610 3.56 -52.93 -12.58
C GLY A 610 3.63 -51.55 -11.91
N LEU A 611 2.68 -51.20 -11.05
CA LEU A 611 2.79 -50.12 -10.06
C LEU A 611 3.28 -50.72 -8.72
N SER A 612 4.59 -50.65 -8.45
CA SER A 612 5.15 -51.13 -7.19
C SER A 612 4.80 -50.15 -6.05
N PRO A 613 4.15 -50.59 -4.95
CA PRO A 613 3.91 -49.73 -3.79
C PRO A 613 5.20 -49.25 -3.11
N ARG A 614 6.33 -49.97 -3.32
CA ARG A 614 7.63 -49.71 -2.68
C ARG A 614 8.56 -48.77 -3.47
N ASP A 615 8.37 -48.63 -4.79
CA ASP A 615 9.14 -47.67 -5.62
C ASP A 615 8.24 -47.10 -6.74
N PRO A 616 7.23 -46.29 -6.38
CA PRO A 616 6.21 -45.80 -7.29
C PRO A 616 6.69 -44.59 -8.10
N LYS A 617 7.88 -44.68 -8.70
CA LYS A 617 8.45 -43.61 -9.54
C LYS A 617 7.66 -43.49 -10.83
N LEU A 618 6.80 -42.48 -10.89
CA LEU A 618 5.97 -42.17 -12.04
C LEU A 618 6.42 -40.87 -12.70
N GLY A 619 6.35 -40.82 -14.04
CA GLY A 619 7.04 -39.79 -14.82
C GLY A 619 6.18 -38.99 -15.80
N ALA A 620 4.98 -39.41 -16.17
CA ALA A 620 4.05 -38.68 -17.03
C ALA A 620 2.75 -39.47 -17.17
N MET A 621 1.66 -38.81 -17.57
CA MET A 621 0.38 -39.47 -17.84
C MET A 621 -0.31 -38.82 -19.04
N LEU A 622 -0.87 -39.64 -19.94
CA LEU A 622 -1.56 -39.19 -21.14
C LEU A 622 -2.82 -40.02 -21.37
N VAL A 623 -3.96 -39.35 -21.54
CA VAL A 623 -5.18 -39.99 -22.05
C VAL A 623 -5.25 -39.75 -23.56
N THR A 624 -5.32 -40.83 -24.33
CA THR A 624 -5.37 -40.80 -25.80
C THR A 624 -6.80 -40.64 -26.32
N ARG A 625 -6.94 -40.27 -27.59
CA ARG A 625 -8.25 -40.04 -28.24
C ARG A 625 -9.20 -41.24 -28.23
N ASP A 626 -8.66 -42.44 -28.09
CA ASP A 626 -9.40 -43.70 -27.96
C ASP A 626 -9.95 -43.95 -26.54
N GLY A 627 -9.59 -43.10 -25.56
CA GLY A 627 -9.98 -43.23 -24.16
C GLY A 627 -9.01 -44.05 -23.30
N SER A 628 -7.95 -44.62 -23.89
CA SER A 628 -6.92 -45.33 -23.13
C SER A 628 -6.08 -44.35 -22.30
N CYS A 629 -5.65 -44.78 -21.10
CA CYS A 629 -4.74 -43.99 -20.25
C CYS A 629 -3.35 -44.63 -20.22
N TRP A 630 -2.32 -43.82 -20.45
CA TRP A 630 -0.92 -44.23 -20.48
C TRP A 630 -0.17 -43.56 -19.35
N VAL A 631 0.52 -44.33 -18.52
CA VAL A 631 1.27 -43.83 -17.36
C VAL A 631 2.73 -44.27 -17.46
N ALA A 632 3.66 -43.33 -17.45
CA ALA A 632 5.08 -43.63 -17.44
C ALA A 632 5.55 -44.02 -16.04
N SER A 633 6.30 -45.13 -15.96
CA SER A 633 6.93 -45.64 -14.75
C SER A 633 8.43 -45.88 -14.99
N THR A 634 9.18 -46.25 -13.94
CA THR A 634 10.61 -46.59 -14.03
C THR A 634 10.92 -47.69 -15.04
N ASN A 635 9.96 -48.58 -15.31
CA ASN A 635 10.14 -49.76 -16.15
C ASN A 635 9.56 -49.59 -17.56
N GLY A 636 9.02 -48.41 -17.89
CA GLY A 636 8.46 -48.11 -19.21
C GLY A 636 7.07 -47.47 -19.12
N LEU A 637 6.13 -47.95 -19.94
CA LEU A 637 4.81 -47.33 -20.08
C LEU A 637 3.70 -48.33 -19.74
N LEU A 638 2.88 -47.98 -18.77
CA LEU A 638 1.69 -48.74 -18.37
C LEU A 638 0.49 -48.28 -19.20
N LEU A 639 -0.16 -49.22 -19.89
CA LEU A 639 -1.38 -48.99 -20.64
C LEU A 639 -2.58 -49.51 -19.86
N PHE A 640 -3.55 -48.61 -19.63
CA PHE A 640 -4.88 -48.90 -19.12
C PHE A 640 -5.89 -48.71 -20.26
N ARG A 641 -6.40 -49.82 -20.81
CA ARG A 641 -7.36 -49.79 -21.92
C ARG A 641 -8.76 -49.36 -21.47
N ASP A 642 -9.17 -49.84 -20.30
CA ASP A 642 -10.39 -49.39 -19.63
C ASP A 642 -10.01 -48.80 -18.27
N PRO A 643 -9.79 -47.47 -18.21
CA PRO A 643 -9.49 -46.77 -16.96
C PRO A 643 -10.63 -46.80 -15.93
N GLN A 644 -11.80 -47.39 -16.19
CA GLN A 644 -12.85 -47.55 -15.18
C GLN A 644 -12.74 -48.86 -14.40
N ALA A 645 -12.23 -49.93 -15.02
CA ALA A 645 -12.21 -51.29 -14.48
C ALA A 645 -10.98 -51.60 -13.59
N VAL A 646 -10.40 -50.59 -12.94
CA VAL A 646 -9.00 -50.50 -12.42
C VAL A 646 -8.64 -51.44 -11.26
N ALA A 647 -8.84 -52.74 -11.41
CA ALA A 647 -8.28 -53.74 -10.51
C ALA A 647 -7.29 -54.69 -11.22
N ASP A 648 -7.48 -55.04 -12.50
CA ASP A 648 -6.72 -56.17 -13.09
C ASP A 648 -6.14 -55.96 -14.51
N GLU A 649 -6.45 -54.88 -15.23
CA GLU A 649 -6.10 -54.75 -16.66
C GLU A 649 -5.12 -53.60 -16.98
N SER A 650 -3.88 -53.71 -16.50
CA SER A 650 -2.79 -52.86 -16.97
C SER A 650 -1.75 -53.68 -17.71
N ARG A 651 -1.30 -53.18 -18.88
CA ARG A 651 -0.24 -53.81 -19.68
C ARG A 651 1.01 -52.96 -19.62
N LEU A 652 2.11 -53.52 -19.11
CA LEU A 652 3.42 -52.88 -19.16
C LEU A 652 4.04 -53.06 -20.56
N LEU A 653 4.48 -51.95 -21.16
CA LEU A 653 5.38 -51.95 -22.30
C LEU A 653 6.77 -51.53 -21.82
N GLU A 654 7.66 -52.50 -21.73
CA GLU A 654 8.98 -52.32 -21.13
C GLU A 654 9.85 -51.34 -21.92
N LEU A 655 10.47 -50.42 -21.18
CA LEU A 655 11.53 -49.52 -21.64
C LEU A 655 12.45 -49.24 -20.46
N ASN A 656 13.32 -50.20 -20.17
CA ASN A 656 14.11 -50.22 -18.94
C ASN A 656 15.20 -49.13 -18.94
N GLY A 657 15.36 -48.46 -17.80
CA GLY A 657 16.45 -47.50 -17.57
C GLY A 657 16.28 -46.14 -18.25
N VAL A 658 15.08 -45.82 -18.75
CA VAL A 658 14.75 -44.53 -19.37
C VAL A 658 13.73 -43.80 -18.52
N SER A 659 14.06 -42.59 -18.06
CA SER A 659 13.12 -41.76 -17.31
C SER A 659 12.29 -40.94 -18.28
N LEU A 660 11.06 -41.38 -18.55
CA LEU A 660 10.11 -40.65 -19.39
C LEU A 660 9.49 -39.50 -18.60
N THR A 661 9.55 -38.29 -19.17
CA THR A 661 9.13 -37.02 -18.54
C THR A 661 8.01 -36.31 -19.30
N ALA A 662 7.80 -36.66 -20.57
CA ALA A 662 6.75 -36.07 -21.41
C ALA A 662 6.14 -37.13 -22.33
N LEU A 663 4.82 -37.07 -22.52
CA LEU A 663 4.07 -37.94 -23.44
C LEU A 663 3.19 -37.12 -24.38
N ALA A 664 3.06 -37.56 -25.63
CA ALA A 664 2.14 -36.98 -26.60
C ALA A 664 1.58 -38.04 -27.58
N GLU A 665 0.35 -37.86 -28.04
CA GLU A 665 -0.24 -38.68 -29.11
C GLU A 665 0.05 -38.06 -30.48
N GLY A 666 0.61 -38.84 -31.40
CA GLY A 666 0.79 -38.45 -32.80
C GLY A 666 -0.51 -38.55 -33.60
N ASN A 667 -0.54 -37.92 -34.78
CA ASN A 667 -1.72 -37.98 -35.66
C ASN A 667 -2.00 -39.38 -36.22
N ASP A 668 -1.02 -40.28 -36.18
CA ASP A 668 -1.09 -41.69 -36.57
C ASP A 668 -1.42 -42.63 -35.39
N HIS A 669 -1.85 -42.08 -34.25
CA HIS A 669 -2.07 -42.80 -32.99
C HIS A 669 -0.82 -43.45 -32.38
N SER A 670 0.39 -43.07 -32.86
CA SER A 670 1.63 -43.46 -32.18
C SER A 670 1.82 -42.64 -30.90
N ILE A 671 2.45 -43.25 -29.89
CA ILE A 671 2.77 -42.55 -28.64
C ILE A 671 4.20 -42.06 -28.72
N TRP A 672 4.38 -40.76 -28.53
CA TRP A 672 5.67 -40.10 -28.45
C TRP A 672 6.04 -39.90 -26.99
N ALA A 673 7.27 -40.23 -26.64
CA ALA A 673 7.76 -40.10 -25.27
C ALA A 673 9.12 -39.39 -25.26
N GLY A 674 9.20 -38.34 -24.45
CA GLY A 674 10.44 -37.60 -24.21
C GLY A 674 11.10 -38.10 -22.94
N SER A 675 12.43 -38.24 -22.97
CA SER A 675 13.19 -38.70 -21.81
C SER A 675 14.04 -37.61 -21.18
N ARG A 676 14.38 -37.82 -19.91
CA ARG A 676 15.32 -36.98 -19.15
C ARG A 676 16.72 -36.98 -19.76
N GLU A 677 17.08 -38.05 -20.45
CA GLU A 677 18.36 -38.24 -21.16
C GLU A 677 18.40 -37.56 -22.54
N SER A 678 17.41 -36.72 -22.86
CA SER A 678 17.30 -35.96 -24.13
C SER A 678 16.94 -36.80 -25.36
N ASP A 679 16.41 -38.01 -25.17
CA ASP A 679 15.96 -38.88 -26.25
C ASP A 679 14.46 -38.74 -26.52
N LEU A 680 14.11 -38.69 -27.81
CA LEU A 680 12.73 -38.78 -28.27
C LEU A 680 12.45 -40.20 -28.77
N TRP A 681 11.51 -40.86 -28.10
CA TRP A 681 11.04 -42.20 -28.40
C TRP A 681 9.68 -42.17 -29.08
N GLN A 682 9.47 -43.09 -30.00
CA GLN A 682 8.20 -43.35 -30.64
C GLN A 682 7.80 -44.81 -30.40
N LEU A 683 6.62 -45.01 -29.83
CA LEU A 683 5.95 -46.29 -29.73
C LEU A 683 4.95 -46.41 -30.87
N ALA A 684 5.28 -47.24 -31.85
CA ALA A 684 4.41 -47.53 -32.98
C ALA A 684 4.20 -49.04 -33.08
N ARG A 685 2.94 -49.48 -33.20
CA ARG A 685 2.57 -50.90 -33.31
C ARG A 685 3.13 -51.77 -32.16
N GLY A 686 3.24 -51.20 -30.96
CA GLY A 686 3.74 -51.89 -29.77
C GLY A 686 5.27 -52.04 -29.69
N GLN A 687 6.03 -51.42 -30.59
CA GLN A 687 7.49 -51.41 -30.56
C GLN A 687 8.06 -50.01 -30.34
N TRP A 688 9.04 -49.93 -29.44
CA TRP A 688 9.79 -48.70 -29.19
C TRP A 688 10.86 -48.49 -30.25
N THR A 689 10.92 -47.27 -30.77
CA THR A 689 11.99 -46.81 -31.66
C THR A 689 12.50 -45.46 -31.19
N ARG A 690 13.82 -45.28 -31.11
CA ARG A 690 14.41 -43.97 -30.82
C ARG A 690 14.36 -43.15 -32.12
N ALA A 691 13.54 -42.10 -32.12
CA ALA A 691 13.30 -41.28 -33.30
C ALA A 691 14.33 -40.16 -33.48
N ALA A 692 14.80 -39.57 -32.38
CA ALA A 692 15.83 -38.54 -32.40
C ALA A 692 16.53 -38.41 -31.04
N GLN A 693 17.73 -37.84 -31.06
CA GLN A 693 18.46 -37.39 -29.87
C GLN A 693 18.72 -35.89 -29.97
N PHE A 694 18.41 -35.16 -28.89
CA PHE A 694 18.66 -33.73 -28.75
C PHE A 694 19.99 -33.48 -28.03
N PRO A 695 20.57 -32.25 -28.10
CA PRO A 695 21.89 -31.97 -27.53
C PRO A 695 22.05 -32.46 -26.09
N SER A 696 23.11 -33.23 -25.85
CA SER A 696 23.31 -34.05 -24.66
C SER A 696 23.68 -33.21 -23.43
N SER A 697 22.67 -32.75 -22.70
CA SER A 697 22.72 -32.36 -21.28
C SER A 697 21.34 -31.96 -20.71
N ASN A 698 20.32 -31.78 -21.56
CA ASN A 698 19.09 -31.08 -21.21
C ASN A 698 17.85 -31.92 -21.57
N GLY A 699 17.16 -32.45 -20.55
CA GLY A 699 16.02 -33.35 -20.73
C GLY A 699 14.84 -32.75 -21.48
N ILE A 700 14.04 -33.61 -22.13
CA ILE A 700 12.80 -33.19 -22.80
C ILE A 700 11.73 -32.95 -21.74
N THR A 701 11.11 -31.77 -21.74
CA THR A 701 10.15 -31.35 -20.71
C THR A 701 8.71 -31.25 -21.22
N ALA A 702 8.52 -31.05 -22.52
CA ALA A 702 7.19 -30.90 -23.11
C ALA A 702 7.18 -31.39 -24.56
N LEU A 703 6.06 -32.02 -24.97
CA LEU A 703 5.85 -32.53 -26.32
C LEU A 703 4.45 -32.18 -26.82
N VAL A 704 4.33 -31.55 -27.98
CA VAL A 704 3.02 -31.24 -28.59
C VAL A 704 3.04 -31.56 -30.09
N ALA A 705 2.07 -32.35 -30.55
CA ALA A 705 1.93 -32.70 -31.96
C ALA A 705 1.24 -31.59 -32.78
N GLU A 706 1.74 -31.37 -33.99
CA GLU A 706 1.22 -30.41 -34.96
C GLU A 706 0.29 -31.12 -35.97
N GLN A 707 -0.61 -30.38 -36.63
CA GLN A 707 -1.52 -30.96 -37.64
C GLN A 707 -0.78 -31.54 -38.86
N ASP A 708 0.38 -30.98 -39.22
CA ASP A 708 1.20 -31.46 -40.33
C ASP A 708 2.03 -32.72 -39.98
N GLY A 709 1.90 -33.24 -38.75
CA GLY A 709 2.66 -34.38 -38.25
C GLY A 709 4.05 -34.04 -37.72
N SER A 710 4.43 -32.76 -37.66
CA SER A 710 5.61 -32.32 -36.91
C SER A 710 5.35 -32.34 -35.40
N LEU A 711 6.42 -32.36 -34.61
CA LEU A 711 6.37 -32.37 -33.15
C LEU A 711 7.14 -31.17 -32.59
N TRP A 712 6.49 -30.41 -31.72
CA TRP A 712 7.18 -29.42 -30.89
C TRP A 712 7.78 -30.11 -29.67
N VAL A 713 9.07 -29.87 -29.46
CA VAL A 713 9.87 -30.48 -28.40
C VAL A 713 10.49 -29.38 -27.56
N GLY A 714 10.00 -29.22 -26.33
CA GLY A 714 10.59 -28.34 -25.32
C GLY A 714 11.69 -29.06 -24.55
N THR A 715 12.76 -28.34 -24.23
CA THR A 715 13.90 -28.88 -23.47
C THR A 715 14.23 -28.03 -22.25
N ASP A 716 14.85 -28.63 -21.25
CA ASP A 716 15.36 -27.91 -20.07
C ASP A 716 16.73 -27.27 -20.35
N GLY A 717 16.77 -26.22 -21.16
CA GLY A 717 17.96 -25.39 -21.37
C GLY A 717 18.53 -25.39 -22.78
N SER A 718 17.98 -26.17 -23.71
CA SER A 718 18.36 -26.13 -25.15
C SER A 718 17.32 -25.43 -26.02
N GLY A 719 16.29 -24.81 -25.44
CA GLY A 719 15.22 -24.13 -26.15
C GLY A 719 14.14 -25.06 -26.70
N LEU A 720 13.47 -24.59 -27.76
CA LEU A 720 12.35 -25.24 -28.41
C LEU A 720 12.76 -25.77 -29.78
N PHE A 721 12.40 -27.02 -30.09
CA PHE A 721 12.62 -27.61 -31.41
C PHE A 721 11.29 -27.91 -32.09
N ARG A 722 11.23 -27.68 -33.39
CA ARG A 722 10.21 -28.28 -34.26
C ARG A 722 10.84 -29.42 -35.01
N TRP A 723 10.45 -30.64 -34.68
CA TRP A 723 10.98 -31.87 -35.26
C TRP A 723 10.03 -32.42 -36.32
N ASN A 724 10.57 -32.80 -37.47
CA ASN A 724 9.86 -33.59 -38.46
C ASN A 724 10.83 -34.59 -39.12
N LYS A 725 10.30 -35.48 -39.98
CA LYS A 725 11.13 -36.49 -40.68
C LYS A 725 12.14 -35.86 -41.67
N SER A 726 11.93 -34.61 -42.10
CA SER A 726 12.77 -33.90 -43.07
C SER A 726 13.84 -32.99 -42.44
N GLY A 727 13.81 -32.74 -41.13
CA GLY A 727 14.72 -31.80 -40.47
C GLY A 727 14.25 -31.31 -39.09
N ARG A 728 15.06 -30.41 -38.49
CA ARG A 728 14.80 -29.79 -37.19
C ARG A 728 14.95 -28.28 -37.30
N ALA A 729 13.92 -27.53 -36.94
CA ALA A 729 14.05 -26.10 -36.65
C ALA A 729 14.34 -25.93 -35.15
N HIS A 730 15.24 -25.03 -34.81
CA HIS A 730 15.66 -24.77 -33.43
C HIS A 730 15.40 -23.32 -33.08
N PHE A 731 14.76 -23.10 -31.94
CA PHE A 731 14.48 -21.79 -31.36
C PHE A 731 15.11 -21.71 -29.98
N SER A 732 15.88 -20.66 -29.73
CA SER A 732 16.63 -20.38 -28.50
C SER A 732 16.69 -18.88 -28.25
N ARG A 733 17.41 -18.47 -27.20
CA ARG A 733 17.73 -17.08 -26.90
C ARG A 733 18.38 -16.32 -28.05
N THR A 734 19.13 -17.01 -28.89
CA THR A 734 19.83 -16.37 -30.00
C THR A 734 18.93 -16.05 -31.19
N ASN A 735 17.70 -16.57 -31.23
CA ASN A 735 16.79 -16.39 -32.37
C ASN A 735 15.32 -16.10 -31.98
N GLY A 736 15.08 -15.60 -30.76
CA GLY A 736 13.82 -14.92 -30.41
C GLY A 736 13.17 -15.34 -29.09
N LEU A 737 13.60 -16.43 -28.43
CA LEU A 737 13.08 -16.77 -27.11
C LEU A 737 13.74 -15.93 -26.01
N ALA A 738 13.02 -15.64 -24.92
CA ALA A 738 13.60 -14.97 -23.75
C ALA A 738 14.34 -15.94 -22.81
N SER A 739 14.04 -17.24 -22.89
CA SER A 739 14.68 -18.31 -22.11
C SER A 739 14.76 -19.62 -22.90
N ASP A 740 15.83 -20.37 -22.66
CA ASP A 740 16.06 -21.69 -23.28
C ASP A 740 15.50 -22.85 -22.44
N SER A 741 15.05 -22.60 -21.21
CA SER A 741 14.39 -23.62 -20.38
C SER A 741 12.89 -23.57 -20.61
N ILE A 742 12.39 -24.53 -21.41
CA ILE A 742 10.97 -24.69 -21.73
C ILE A 742 10.35 -25.58 -20.66
N ARG A 743 9.22 -25.15 -20.08
CA ARG A 743 8.54 -25.88 -19.00
C ARG A 743 7.22 -26.49 -19.46
N THR A 744 6.53 -25.83 -20.37
CA THR A 744 5.23 -26.29 -20.87
C THR A 744 4.92 -25.71 -22.25
N LEU A 745 4.05 -26.39 -22.98
CA LEU A 745 3.60 -26.01 -24.31
C LEU A 745 2.08 -26.17 -24.39
N HIS A 746 1.39 -25.18 -24.96
CA HIS A 746 -0.04 -25.23 -25.23
C HIS A 746 -0.31 -24.76 -26.65
N ARG A 747 -1.03 -25.57 -27.42
CA ARG A 747 -1.46 -25.22 -28.77
C ARG A 747 -2.93 -24.85 -28.73
N ASP A 748 -3.25 -23.63 -29.12
CA ASP A 748 -4.65 -23.18 -29.16
C ASP A 748 -5.37 -23.65 -30.43
N ALA A 749 -6.68 -23.47 -30.46
CA ALA A 749 -7.53 -23.84 -31.59
C ALA A 749 -7.20 -23.07 -32.88
N ASP A 750 -6.58 -21.89 -32.76
CA ASP A 750 -6.17 -21.05 -33.89
C ASP A 750 -4.81 -21.48 -34.50
N GLY A 751 -4.18 -22.51 -33.93
CA GLY A 751 -2.87 -23.01 -34.34
C GLY A 751 -1.68 -22.19 -33.80
N THR A 752 -1.93 -21.28 -32.84
CA THR A 752 -0.86 -20.56 -32.14
C THR A 752 -0.25 -21.46 -31.08
N LEU A 753 1.08 -21.45 -30.98
CA LEU A 753 1.79 -22.16 -29.92
C LEU A 753 2.19 -21.18 -28.81
N TRP A 754 1.68 -21.46 -27.61
CA TRP A 754 2.03 -20.78 -26.37
C TRP A 754 3.09 -21.60 -25.63
N ILE A 755 4.15 -20.93 -25.20
CA ILE A 755 5.38 -21.54 -24.70
C ILE A 755 5.66 -20.97 -23.32
N GLY A 756 5.50 -21.80 -22.28
CA GLY A 756 5.87 -21.42 -20.92
C GLY A 756 7.34 -21.70 -20.68
N THR A 757 8.06 -20.70 -20.18
CA THR A 757 9.51 -20.82 -19.94
C THR A 757 9.86 -20.59 -18.47
N ALA A 758 11.02 -21.08 -18.03
CA ALA A 758 11.57 -20.72 -16.73
C ALA A 758 12.37 -19.40 -16.86
N GLY A 759 11.95 -18.37 -16.13
CA GLY A 759 12.59 -17.06 -16.09
C GLY A 759 12.46 -16.18 -17.36
N GLY A 760 11.85 -16.65 -18.44
CA GLY A 760 11.64 -15.90 -19.70
C GLY A 760 10.20 -15.48 -19.98
N GLY A 761 9.26 -15.82 -19.11
CA GLY A 761 7.83 -15.53 -19.24
C GLY A 761 7.13 -16.44 -20.23
N LEU A 762 6.07 -15.91 -20.85
CA LEU A 762 5.24 -16.58 -21.84
C LEU A 762 5.69 -16.17 -23.24
N ALA A 763 6.09 -17.11 -24.08
CA ALA A 763 6.36 -16.85 -25.49
C ALA A 763 5.20 -17.35 -26.37
N ARG A 764 4.96 -16.65 -27.48
CA ARG A 764 3.93 -16.96 -28.46
C ARG A 764 4.56 -17.11 -29.83
N TRP A 765 4.43 -18.30 -30.42
CA TRP A 765 4.81 -18.55 -31.80
C TRP A 765 3.57 -18.55 -32.70
N ARG A 766 3.54 -17.64 -33.68
CA ARG A 766 2.46 -17.53 -34.67
C ARG A 766 3.02 -17.05 -36.00
N ASN A 767 2.65 -17.71 -37.10
CA ASN A 767 3.08 -17.34 -38.46
C ASN A 767 4.61 -17.15 -38.61
N GLY A 768 5.40 -17.98 -37.92
CA GLY A 768 6.87 -17.92 -37.97
C GLY A 768 7.52 -16.84 -37.09
N GLN A 769 6.75 -16.06 -36.34
CA GLN A 769 7.26 -15.04 -35.42
C GLN A 769 7.09 -15.47 -33.96
N ILE A 770 8.11 -15.18 -33.14
CA ILE A 770 8.07 -15.34 -31.69
C ILE A 770 7.90 -13.96 -31.04
N THR A 771 6.91 -13.83 -30.16
CA THR A 771 6.72 -12.68 -29.28
C THR A 771 6.77 -13.14 -27.84
N THR A 772 7.49 -12.45 -26.96
CA THR A 772 7.64 -12.81 -25.54
C THR A 772 6.97 -11.79 -24.64
N PHE A 773 6.21 -12.26 -23.67
CA PHE A 773 5.58 -11.47 -22.62
C PHE A 773 6.25 -11.80 -21.29
N THR A 774 6.62 -10.77 -20.55
CA THR A 774 7.32 -10.84 -19.26
C THR A 774 6.60 -9.96 -18.23
N THR A 775 7.16 -9.85 -17.03
CA THR A 775 6.71 -8.89 -16.02
C THR A 775 6.72 -7.44 -16.51
N GLN A 776 7.51 -7.11 -17.55
CA GLN A 776 7.48 -5.77 -18.18
C GLN A 776 6.16 -5.50 -18.92
N GLN A 777 5.55 -6.53 -19.48
CA GLN A 777 4.24 -6.46 -20.15
C GLN A 777 3.08 -6.68 -19.16
N GLY A 778 3.39 -6.96 -17.88
CA GLY A 778 2.41 -7.09 -16.81
C GLY A 778 2.11 -8.52 -16.33
N LEU A 779 2.86 -9.53 -16.78
CA LEU A 779 2.81 -10.86 -16.14
C LEU A 779 3.18 -10.80 -14.65
N LEU A 780 2.64 -11.71 -13.84
CA LEU A 780 2.96 -11.83 -12.41
C LEU A 780 4.44 -12.18 -12.17
N GLU A 781 4.94 -13.11 -12.96
CA GLU A 781 6.29 -13.63 -12.89
C GLU A 781 6.73 -14.10 -14.28
N ASN A 782 8.03 -14.40 -14.40
CA ASN A 782 8.62 -14.87 -15.65
C ASN A 782 8.78 -16.40 -15.69
N THR A 783 8.20 -17.15 -14.76
CA THR A 783 8.21 -18.61 -14.79
C THR A 783 6.79 -19.11 -15.01
N VAL A 784 6.56 -19.75 -16.16
CA VAL A 784 5.27 -20.32 -16.53
C VAL A 784 5.44 -21.82 -16.71
N VAL A 785 4.82 -22.60 -15.83
CA VAL A 785 4.98 -24.05 -15.76
C VAL A 785 3.76 -24.85 -16.18
N GLN A 786 2.59 -24.23 -16.18
CA GLN A 786 1.34 -24.81 -16.66
C GLN A 786 0.58 -23.77 -17.48
N ILE A 787 -0.04 -24.18 -18.59
CA ILE A 787 -0.90 -23.33 -19.42
C ILE A 787 -2.19 -24.08 -19.69
N GLN A 788 -3.33 -23.44 -19.44
CA GLN A 788 -4.65 -23.95 -19.80
C GLN A 788 -5.47 -22.85 -20.48
N GLU A 789 -6.36 -23.22 -21.40
CA GLU A 789 -7.26 -22.29 -22.10
C GLU A 789 -8.71 -22.60 -21.75
N ASP A 790 -9.44 -21.62 -21.23
CA ASP A 790 -10.87 -21.81 -20.96
C ASP A 790 -11.74 -21.65 -22.21
N ASN A 791 -13.05 -21.87 -22.08
CA ASN A 791 -14.00 -21.75 -23.19
C ASN A 791 -14.25 -20.29 -23.62
N ALA A 792 -13.84 -19.30 -22.81
CA ALA A 792 -13.99 -17.88 -23.09
C ALA A 792 -12.76 -17.29 -23.83
N GLY A 793 -11.76 -18.11 -24.15
CA GLY A 793 -10.52 -17.66 -24.81
C GLY A 793 -9.57 -16.93 -23.87
N ARG A 794 -9.59 -17.23 -22.56
CA ARG A 794 -8.59 -16.75 -21.60
C ARG A 794 -7.55 -17.84 -21.36
N LEU A 795 -6.30 -17.43 -21.24
CA LEU A 795 -5.17 -18.27 -20.86
C LEU A 795 -4.96 -18.19 -19.34
N TRP A 796 -4.85 -19.35 -18.74
CA TRP A 796 -4.59 -19.55 -17.32
C TRP A 796 -3.18 -20.12 -17.16
N LEU A 797 -2.31 -19.38 -16.49
CA LEU A 797 -0.87 -19.58 -16.42
C LEU A 797 -0.51 -19.94 -14.97
N GLY A 798 -0.12 -21.19 -14.73
CA GLY A 798 0.41 -21.61 -13.42
C GLY A 798 1.90 -21.29 -13.32
N GLY A 799 2.30 -20.62 -12.24
CA GLY A 799 3.68 -20.25 -11.91
C GLY A 799 4.04 -20.60 -10.47
N HIS A 800 5.12 -20.01 -9.95
CA HIS A 800 5.56 -20.21 -8.57
C HIS A 800 4.83 -19.30 -7.56
N ARG A 801 4.15 -18.25 -8.04
CA ARG A 801 3.37 -17.27 -7.26
C ARG A 801 1.87 -17.38 -7.52
N GLY A 802 1.40 -18.56 -7.90
CA GLY A 802 -0.03 -18.85 -8.11
C GLY A 802 -0.41 -19.00 -9.58
N ILE A 803 -1.69 -18.76 -9.86
CA ILE A 803 -2.28 -18.87 -11.20
C ILE A 803 -2.66 -17.48 -11.71
N ALA A 804 -2.25 -17.15 -12.93
CA ALA A 804 -2.58 -15.91 -13.62
C ALA A 804 -3.54 -16.17 -14.80
N CYS A 805 -4.73 -15.57 -14.79
CA CYS A 805 -5.71 -15.65 -15.88
C CYS A 805 -5.71 -14.36 -16.71
N VAL A 806 -5.53 -14.49 -18.02
CA VAL A 806 -5.34 -13.37 -18.95
C VAL A 806 -6.15 -13.60 -20.23
N SER A 807 -6.75 -12.54 -20.78
CA SER A 807 -7.38 -12.60 -22.11
C SER A 807 -6.34 -12.89 -23.20
N LYS A 808 -6.61 -13.89 -24.05
CA LYS A 808 -5.80 -14.15 -25.26
C LYS A 808 -5.82 -12.94 -26.20
N GLY A 809 -6.90 -12.15 -26.18
CA GLY A 809 -7.02 -10.90 -26.94
C GLY A 809 -5.97 -9.87 -26.55
N ASP A 810 -5.66 -9.75 -25.27
CA ASP A 810 -4.71 -8.74 -24.74
C ASP A 810 -3.29 -9.04 -25.19
N PHE A 811 -2.84 -10.29 -25.05
CA PHE A 811 -1.56 -10.73 -25.60
C PHE A 811 -1.48 -10.56 -27.12
N ASN A 812 -2.59 -10.80 -27.82
CA ASN A 812 -2.62 -10.62 -29.26
C ASN A 812 -2.55 -9.14 -29.68
N ALA A 813 -3.15 -8.23 -28.91
CA ALA A 813 -3.10 -6.79 -29.14
C ALA A 813 -1.70 -6.21 -28.85
N ASP A 814 -1.10 -6.57 -27.71
CA ASP A 814 0.26 -6.16 -27.33
C ASP A 814 1.27 -6.59 -28.40
N ALA A 815 1.20 -7.86 -28.82
CA ALA A 815 2.09 -8.37 -29.85
C ALA A 815 1.82 -7.80 -31.27
N ALA A 816 0.69 -7.13 -31.49
CA ALA A 816 0.42 -6.37 -32.71
C ALA A 816 0.93 -4.91 -32.62
N GLY A 817 1.62 -4.55 -31.53
CA GLY A 817 2.16 -3.22 -31.31
C GLY A 817 1.14 -2.20 -30.81
N LYS A 818 -0.05 -2.63 -30.37
CA LYS A 818 -1.00 -1.75 -29.68
C LYS A 818 -0.56 -1.68 -28.21
N PRO A 819 -0.21 -0.50 -27.67
CA PRO A 819 0.18 -0.38 -26.27
C PRO A 819 -1.00 -0.78 -25.39
N ASN A 820 -0.96 -2.01 -24.87
CA ASN A 820 -1.94 -2.50 -23.92
C ASN A 820 -1.17 -3.29 -22.86
N SER A 821 -1.01 -2.70 -21.67
CA SER A 821 -0.43 -3.43 -20.55
C SER A 821 -1.35 -4.60 -20.20
N VAL A 822 -0.78 -5.80 -20.10
CA VAL A 822 -1.53 -7.01 -19.73
C VAL A 822 -1.75 -7.00 -18.22
N PHE A 823 -2.98 -7.14 -17.76
CA PHE A 823 -3.29 -7.18 -16.32
C PHE A 823 -3.91 -8.53 -15.95
N PRO A 824 -3.10 -9.52 -15.54
CA PRO A 824 -3.60 -10.84 -15.17
C PRO A 824 -4.50 -10.81 -13.94
N HIS A 825 -5.53 -11.64 -13.95
CA HIS A 825 -6.27 -12.03 -12.75
C HIS A 825 -5.47 -13.06 -11.98
N LEU A 826 -5.06 -12.73 -10.76
CA LEU A 826 -4.19 -13.57 -9.94
C LEU A 826 -5.01 -14.40 -8.96
N TYR A 827 -4.54 -15.63 -8.73
CA TYR A 827 -5.06 -16.55 -7.73
C TYR A 827 -3.89 -17.10 -6.93
N GLY A 828 -3.94 -16.96 -5.61
CA GLY A 828 -2.89 -17.43 -4.69
C GLY A 828 -3.45 -18.15 -3.47
N SER A 829 -2.66 -18.24 -2.40
CA SER A 829 -3.11 -18.88 -1.16
C SER A 829 -4.25 -18.11 -0.48
N ALA A 830 -4.29 -16.79 -0.66
CA ALA A 830 -5.41 -15.94 -0.22
C ALA A 830 -6.74 -16.26 -0.92
N ASP A 831 -6.69 -16.89 -2.11
CA ASP A 831 -7.85 -17.30 -2.89
C ASP A 831 -8.21 -18.78 -2.70
N GLY A 832 -7.55 -19.45 -1.75
CA GLY A 832 -7.81 -20.83 -1.39
C GLY A 832 -6.90 -21.87 -2.05
N MET A 833 -5.80 -21.46 -2.71
CA MET A 833 -4.85 -22.44 -3.25
C MET A 833 -4.13 -23.21 -2.13
N PRO A 834 -3.95 -24.54 -2.25
CA PRO A 834 -3.23 -25.34 -1.25
C PRO A 834 -1.74 -24.95 -1.16
N SER A 835 -1.18 -24.44 -2.26
CA SER A 835 0.14 -23.80 -2.34
C SER A 835 0.14 -22.87 -3.55
N GLU A 836 0.81 -21.71 -3.46
CA GLU A 836 1.00 -20.81 -4.60
C GLU A 836 1.91 -21.41 -5.67
N GLU A 837 2.79 -22.34 -5.29
CA GLU A 837 3.72 -22.93 -6.23
C GLU A 837 3.03 -24.05 -7.01
N CYS A 838 2.70 -23.75 -8.27
CA CYS A 838 2.28 -24.76 -9.22
C CYS A 838 3.46 -25.68 -9.50
N SER A 839 3.22 -26.98 -9.38
CA SER A 839 4.25 -27.97 -9.58
C SER A 839 4.55 -28.14 -11.07
N ALA A 840 5.78 -28.52 -11.34
CA ALA A 840 6.31 -28.60 -12.68
C ALA A 840 7.36 -29.70 -12.73
N GLY A 841 7.10 -30.75 -13.50
CA GLY A 841 7.99 -31.89 -13.57
C GLY A 841 7.70 -32.79 -14.75
N PHE A 842 6.41 -33.04 -15.03
CA PHE A 842 5.98 -33.94 -16.09
C PHE A 842 4.94 -33.29 -16.99
N PHE A 843 4.91 -33.67 -18.26
CA PHE A 843 3.97 -33.13 -19.25
C PHE A 843 3.07 -34.23 -19.82
N PRO A 844 1.73 -34.02 -19.88
CA PRO A 844 0.98 -32.83 -19.47
C PRO A 844 0.83 -32.64 -17.94
N SER A 845 0.96 -31.38 -17.47
CA SER A 845 0.96 -31.01 -16.04
C SER A 845 -0.35 -30.41 -15.52
N GLY A 846 -1.22 -29.90 -16.40
CA GLY A 846 -2.53 -29.35 -16.05
C GLY A 846 -3.65 -29.98 -16.88
N LEU A 847 -4.88 -29.87 -16.40
CA LEU A 847 -6.04 -30.55 -16.97
C LEU A 847 -7.23 -29.61 -17.12
N LYS A 848 -7.79 -29.54 -18.33
CA LYS A 848 -9.14 -29.03 -18.57
C LYS A 848 -10.10 -30.21 -18.71
N THR A 849 -11.08 -30.30 -17.81
CA THR A 849 -12.09 -31.35 -17.85
C THR A 849 -13.13 -31.07 -18.95
N LYS A 850 -13.89 -32.09 -19.32
CA LYS A 850 -15.04 -31.99 -20.24
C LYS A 850 -16.15 -31.08 -19.72
N SER A 851 -16.24 -30.89 -18.40
CA SER A 851 -17.16 -29.92 -17.78
C SER A 851 -16.68 -28.46 -17.90
N GLY A 852 -15.46 -28.22 -18.39
CA GLY A 852 -14.88 -26.87 -18.50
C GLY A 852 -14.10 -26.42 -17.28
N MET A 853 -13.95 -27.26 -16.26
CA MET A 853 -13.16 -26.97 -15.05
C MET A 853 -11.66 -27.10 -15.35
N LEU A 854 -10.85 -26.22 -14.76
CA LEU A 854 -9.40 -26.19 -14.95
C LEU A 854 -8.70 -26.68 -13.68
N TRP A 855 -7.81 -27.65 -13.78
CA TRP A 855 -7.11 -28.26 -12.65
C TRP A 855 -5.61 -28.02 -12.79
N PHE A 856 -5.03 -27.44 -11.75
CA PHE A 856 -3.62 -27.10 -11.64
C PHE A 856 -2.96 -27.95 -10.57
N ALA A 857 -1.91 -28.68 -10.95
CA ALA A 857 -1.09 -29.40 -10.00
C ALA A 857 -0.25 -28.41 -9.16
N THR A 858 -0.16 -28.62 -7.86
CA THR A 858 0.61 -27.77 -6.92
C THR A 858 1.54 -28.62 -6.06
N LEU A 859 2.45 -27.97 -5.33
CA LEU A 859 3.34 -28.66 -4.38
C LEU A 859 2.61 -29.34 -3.21
N LYS A 860 1.38 -28.93 -2.88
CA LYS A 860 0.62 -29.42 -1.71
C LYS A 860 -0.76 -30.02 -2.07
N GLY A 861 -0.99 -30.33 -3.34
CA GLY A 861 -2.26 -30.88 -3.81
C GLY A 861 -2.66 -30.34 -5.18
N VAL A 862 -3.96 -30.15 -5.39
CA VAL A 862 -4.53 -29.64 -6.64
C VAL A 862 -5.37 -28.40 -6.38
N ALA A 863 -5.26 -27.40 -7.26
CA ALA A 863 -6.19 -26.28 -7.33
C ALA A 863 -7.12 -26.50 -8.53
N ALA A 864 -8.42 -26.67 -8.28
CA ALA A 864 -9.44 -26.76 -9.31
C ALA A 864 -10.19 -25.43 -9.44
N VAL A 865 -10.36 -24.92 -10.65
CA VAL A 865 -10.95 -23.61 -10.93
C VAL A 865 -12.14 -23.76 -11.85
N ASN A 866 -13.25 -23.12 -11.52
CA ASN A 866 -14.39 -22.99 -12.42
C ASN A 866 -14.34 -21.62 -13.15
N PRO A 867 -13.94 -21.58 -14.43
CA PRO A 867 -13.80 -20.33 -15.18
C PRO A 867 -15.14 -19.66 -15.51
N GLU A 868 -16.28 -20.36 -15.42
CA GLU A 868 -17.60 -19.81 -15.70
C GLU A 868 -18.16 -18.95 -14.56
N LEU A 869 -17.65 -19.14 -13.33
CA LEU A 869 -18.02 -18.33 -12.17
C LEU A 869 -17.29 -16.97 -12.12
N LEU A 870 -16.45 -16.67 -13.12
CA LEU A 870 -15.85 -15.36 -13.27
C LEU A 870 -16.92 -14.34 -13.67
N PRO A 871 -17.12 -13.24 -12.91
CA PRO A 871 -18.07 -12.21 -13.28
C PRO A 871 -17.69 -11.65 -14.66
N THR A 872 -18.55 -11.87 -15.65
CA THR A 872 -18.32 -11.48 -17.04
C THR A 872 -18.63 -10.01 -17.32
N ASN A 873 -19.30 -9.32 -16.39
CA ASN A 873 -19.61 -7.89 -16.48
C ASN A 873 -19.74 -7.29 -15.08
N THR A 874 -18.71 -6.59 -14.61
CA THR A 874 -18.89 -5.58 -13.57
C THR A 874 -19.05 -4.24 -14.28
N THR A 875 -20.22 -3.62 -14.14
CA THR A 875 -20.40 -2.21 -14.50
C THR A 875 -19.25 -1.40 -13.90
N ALA A 876 -18.60 -0.59 -14.72
CA ALA A 876 -17.43 0.15 -14.30
C ALA A 876 -17.74 0.95 -13.02
N PRO A 877 -16.93 0.80 -11.96
CA PRO A 877 -17.33 1.24 -10.64
C PRO A 877 -17.27 2.78 -10.55
N ALA A 878 -18.17 3.35 -9.75
CA ALA A 878 -18.24 4.80 -9.55
C ALA A 878 -17.01 5.28 -8.75
N VAL A 879 -16.39 6.37 -9.21
CA VAL A 879 -15.20 6.92 -8.55
C VAL A 879 -15.57 8.03 -7.58
N ILE A 880 -14.97 8.00 -6.40
CA ILE A 880 -15.21 8.92 -5.29
C ILE A 880 -13.91 9.69 -5.03
N LEU A 881 -13.95 11.01 -5.08
CA LEU A 881 -12.84 11.86 -4.65
C LEU A 881 -12.94 12.07 -3.13
N GLU A 882 -11.98 11.56 -2.37
CA GLU A 882 -12.05 11.54 -0.90
C GLU A 882 -11.51 12.81 -0.26
N ASN A 883 -10.37 13.32 -0.75
CA ASN A 883 -9.71 14.47 -0.16
C ASN A 883 -8.78 15.16 -1.16
N ILE A 884 -8.59 16.47 -0.99
CA ILE A 884 -7.63 17.25 -1.75
C ILE A 884 -6.74 18.01 -0.77
N LEU A 885 -5.43 17.76 -0.86
CA LEU A 885 -4.42 18.44 -0.07
C LEU A 885 -3.68 19.43 -0.95
N VAL A 886 -3.50 20.66 -0.44
CA VAL A 886 -2.60 21.65 -1.02
C VAL A 886 -1.55 21.97 0.03
N ASP A 887 -0.28 21.72 -0.30
CA ASP A 887 0.86 21.85 0.61
C ASP A 887 0.68 21.06 1.93
N GLY A 888 0.05 19.88 1.84
CA GLY A 888 -0.24 19.01 2.98
C GLY A 888 -1.45 19.41 3.82
N VAL A 889 -2.13 20.52 3.49
CA VAL A 889 -3.33 20.98 4.18
C VAL A 889 -4.56 20.65 3.35
N SER A 890 -5.59 20.05 3.97
CA SER A 890 -6.86 19.78 3.29
C SER A 890 -7.57 21.09 2.93
N VAL A 891 -7.82 21.30 1.64
CA VAL A 891 -8.41 22.55 1.15
C VAL A 891 -9.87 22.35 0.84
N GLY A 892 -10.71 22.63 1.83
CA GLY A 892 -12.17 22.61 1.73
C GLY A 892 -12.80 21.41 2.41
N SER A 893 -14.03 21.58 2.90
CA SER A 893 -14.93 20.44 3.10
C SER A 893 -15.35 19.98 1.70
N PHE A 894 -14.57 19.09 1.08
CA PHE A 894 -15.02 18.33 -0.09
C PHE A 894 -16.12 17.36 0.39
N ARG A 895 -17.27 17.97 0.70
CA ARG A 895 -18.50 17.33 1.13
C ARG A 895 -18.79 16.26 0.11
N SER A 896 -18.98 15.03 0.55
CA SER A 896 -19.55 13.91 -0.20
C SER A 896 -20.89 14.32 -0.81
N ALA A 897 -20.85 15.07 -1.92
CA ALA A 897 -22.00 15.51 -2.68
C ALA A 897 -22.38 14.35 -3.59
N ILE A 898 -22.88 13.28 -2.99
CA ILE A 898 -23.70 12.34 -3.74
C ILE A 898 -24.97 13.09 -4.08
N ALA A 899 -25.08 13.41 -5.36
CA ALA A 899 -26.26 13.95 -5.97
C ALA A 899 -27.46 13.08 -5.60
N ARG A 900 -28.55 13.74 -5.19
CA ARG A 900 -29.89 13.16 -5.19
C ARG A 900 -30.11 12.52 -6.56
N GLY A 901 -30.29 11.20 -6.61
CA GLY A 901 -30.71 10.46 -7.79
C GLY A 901 -29.80 10.58 -9.02
N GLY A 902 -28.81 9.69 -9.14
CA GLY A 902 -28.44 9.10 -10.43
C GLY A 902 -27.80 9.96 -11.52
N PHE A 903 -27.39 11.21 -11.26
CA PHE A 903 -26.60 12.00 -12.23
C PHE A 903 -25.10 11.99 -11.91
N PRO A 904 -24.21 11.95 -12.93
CA PRO A 904 -22.76 11.98 -12.75
C PRO A 904 -22.30 13.26 -12.02
N MET A 905 -21.25 13.14 -11.20
CA MET A 905 -20.59 14.25 -10.48
C MET A 905 -20.05 15.30 -11.49
N THR A 906 -20.90 16.23 -11.90
CA THR A 906 -20.55 17.19 -12.97
C THR A 906 -20.44 18.64 -12.53
N ASN A 907 -20.68 19.01 -11.26
CA ASN A 907 -20.50 20.40 -10.82
C ASN A 907 -20.14 20.51 -9.33
N LEU A 908 -18.89 20.22 -8.99
CA LEU A 908 -18.27 20.80 -7.78
C LEU A 908 -17.94 22.27 -8.05
N ALA A 909 -18.05 23.13 -7.03
CA ALA A 909 -17.60 24.52 -7.15
C ALA A 909 -16.11 24.55 -7.53
N PRO A 910 -15.66 25.45 -8.43
CA PRO A 910 -14.28 25.46 -8.91
C PRO A 910 -13.30 25.65 -7.74
N LEU A 911 -12.36 24.73 -7.58
CA LEU A 911 -11.31 24.86 -6.57
C LEU A 911 -10.37 26.01 -6.98
N ARG A 912 -10.23 27.03 -6.12
CA ARG A 912 -9.34 28.17 -6.36
C ARG A 912 -8.11 28.07 -5.47
N ILE A 913 -6.96 27.94 -6.09
CA ILE A 913 -5.66 27.84 -5.40
C ILE A 913 -4.95 29.20 -5.51
N GLY A 914 -4.29 29.59 -4.41
CA GLY A 914 -3.49 30.80 -4.32
C GLY A 914 -2.35 30.83 -5.36
N ALA A 915 -1.74 32.01 -5.51
CA ALA A 915 -0.59 32.15 -6.40
C ALA A 915 0.65 31.62 -5.69
N GLY A 916 1.35 30.67 -6.31
CA GLY A 916 2.53 30.07 -5.70
C GLY A 916 2.94 28.76 -6.36
N LYS A 917 4.01 28.15 -5.83
CA LYS A 917 4.35 26.75 -6.11
C LYS A 917 3.65 25.90 -5.06
N HIS A 918 2.52 25.33 -5.43
CA HIS A 918 1.74 24.48 -4.55
C HIS A 918 1.89 23.02 -4.94
N ARG A 919 2.09 22.15 -3.95
CA ARG A 919 1.98 20.70 -4.11
C ARG A 919 0.52 20.30 -3.93
N ILE A 920 -0.04 19.66 -4.94
CA ILE A 920 -1.44 19.23 -4.95
C ILE A 920 -1.50 17.71 -4.90
N GLU A 921 -2.26 17.18 -3.97
CA GLU A 921 -2.53 15.75 -3.82
C GLU A 921 -4.03 15.51 -3.89
N LEU A 922 -4.46 14.66 -4.82
CA LEU A 922 -5.85 14.28 -4.97
C LEU A 922 -6.00 12.82 -4.55
N HIS A 923 -6.66 12.58 -3.42
CA HIS A 923 -6.95 11.25 -2.92
C HIS A 923 -8.33 10.81 -3.39
N TYR A 924 -8.40 9.62 -3.97
CA TYR A 924 -9.61 9.10 -4.56
C TYR A 924 -9.75 7.60 -4.30
N THR A 925 -10.97 7.11 -4.38
CA THR A 925 -11.30 5.71 -4.15
C THR A 925 -12.39 5.27 -5.11
N SER A 926 -12.60 3.97 -5.17
CA SER A 926 -13.74 3.35 -5.82
C SER A 926 -14.12 2.16 -4.96
N ILE A 927 -15.42 1.91 -4.84
CA ILE A 927 -15.94 0.84 -3.99
C ILE A 927 -16.30 -0.33 -4.89
N ASN A 928 -15.58 -1.43 -4.71
CA ASN A 928 -15.88 -2.72 -5.29
C ASN A 928 -15.45 -3.74 -4.27
N PHE A 929 -16.40 -4.47 -3.72
CA PHE A 929 -16.08 -5.46 -2.70
C PHE A 929 -15.66 -6.80 -3.30
N ASP A 930 -16.09 -7.19 -4.49
CA ASP A 930 -15.78 -8.51 -5.06
C ASP A 930 -14.28 -8.85 -4.99
N VAL A 931 -13.48 -8.04 -5.68
CA VAL A 931 -12.02 -8.16 -5.65
C VAL A 931 -11.41 -6.75 -5.69
N PRO A 932 -11.29 -6.10 -4.52
CA PRO A 932 -10.97 -4.68 -4.42
C PRO A 932 -9.54 -4.37 -4.90
N GLU A 933 -8.63 -5.34 -4.87
CA GLU A 933 -7.29 -5.22 -5.45
C GLU A 933 -7.28 -5.20 -6.98
N ARG A 934 -8.38 -5.56 -7.67
CA ARG A 934 -8.54 -5.45 -9.12
C ARG A 934 -8.91 -4.06 -9.60
N LEU A 935 -9.19 -3.12 -8.69
CA LEU A 935 -9.54 -1.75 -9.05
C LEU A 935 -8.33 -1.03 -9.65
N ARG A 936 -8.47 -0.64 -10.91
CA ARG A 936 -7.51 0.18 -11.64
C ARG A 936 -8.04 1.59 -11.76
N PHE A 937 -7.15 2.57 -11.62
CA PHE A 937 -7.44 3.98 -11.79
C PHE A 937 -6.55 4.57 -12.88
N ARG A 938 -7.13 5.49 -13.64
CA ARG A 938 -6.39 6.40 -14.51
C ARG A 938 -6.90 7.81 -14.27
N TYR A 939 -6.00 8.78 -14.37
CA TYR A 939 -6.35 10.18 -14.21
C TYR A 939 -5.69 11.06 -15.27
N GLN A 940 -6.26 12.23 -15.50
CA GLN A 940 -5.71 13.24 -16.38
C GLN A 940 -6.02 14.62 -15.83
N LEU A 941 -5.01 15.49 -15.71
CA LEU A 941 -5.20 16.91 -15.49
C LEU A 941 -5.17 17.66 -16.82
N GLU A 942 -6.34 17.83 -17.44
CA GLU A 942 -6.47 18.56 -18.70
C GLU A 942 -5.93 19.99 -18.54
N GLY A 943 -5.05 20.38 -19.46
CA GLY A 943 -4.28 21.63 -19.41
C GLY A 943 -2.83 21.44 -18.97
N LEU A 944 -2.49 20.31 -18.33
CA LEU A 944 -1.11 19.94 -17.97
C LEU A 944 -0.69 18.60 -18.59
N ASP A 945 -1.52 17.57 -18.46
CA ASP A 945 -1.23 16.21 -18.94
C ASP A 945 -1.68 16.03 -20.40
N ALA A 946 -0.77 15.54 -21.26
CA ALA A 946 -1.07 15.30 -22.68
C ALA A 946 -1.93 14.04 -22.92
N GLU A 947 -1.70 12.98 -22.13
CA GLU A 947 -2.40 11.70 -22.19
C GLU A 947 -2.85 11.27 -20.78
N TRP A 948 -3.66 10.20 -20.69
CA TRP A 948 -4.05 9.61 -19.42
C TRP A 948 -2.85 9.02 -18.67
N VAL A 949 -2.77 9.28 -17.38
CA VAL A 949 -1.79 8.66 -16.48
C VAL A 949 -2.40 7.42 -15.86
N GLU A 950 -1.86 6.24 -16.22
CA GLU A 950 -2.24 4.96 -15.62
C GLU A 950 -1.69 4.85 -14.19
N ALA A 951 -2.59 4.83 -13.21
CA ALA A 951 -2.23 4.77 -11.79
C ALA A 951 -2.27 3.34 -11.22
N GLY A 952 -2.77 2.36 -11.98
CA GLY A 952 -2.97 1.00 -11.49
C GLY A 952 -3.81 1.00 -10.20
N PRO A 953 -3.37 0.33 -9.11
CA PRO A 953 -4.11 0.30 -7.84
C PRO A 953 -3.95 1.59 -6.99
N ARG A 954 -3.14 2.56 -7.43
CA ARG A 954 -2.82 3.75 -6.63
C ARG A 954 -4.02 4.70 -6.54
N ARG A 955 -4.41 4.99 -5.29
CA ARG A 955 -5.56 5.82 -4.88
C ARG A 955 -5.23 7.30 -4.63
N ALA A 956 -4.14 7.79 -5.23
CA ALA A 956 -3.71 9.18 -5.12
C ALA A 956 -2.96 9.68 -6.37
N ALA A 957 -3.25 10.91 -6.78
CA ALA A 957 -2.53 11.65 -7.82
C ALA A 957 -1.70 12.77 -7.18
N PHE A 958 -0.46 12.93 -7.63
CA PHE A 958 0.51 13.86 -7.06
C PHE A 958 1.00 14.84 -8.13
N TYR A 959 0.76 16.13 -7.91
CA TYR A 959 1.29 17.21 -8.74
C TYR A 959 2.15 18.14 -7.89
N ASN A 960 3.48 18.06 -8.05
CA ASN A 960 4.43 18.86 -7.28
C ASN A 960 4.41 20.35 -7.65
N TYR A 961 4.02 20.67 -8.88
CA TYR A 961 3.89 22.03 -9.37
C TYR A 961 2.84 22.10 -10.47
N VAL A 962 1.81 22.89 -10.26
CA VAL A 962 0.80 23.21 -11.29
C VAL A 962 0.93 24.70 -11.64
N PRO A 963 1.26 25.05 -12.89
CA PRO A 963 1.39 26.44 -13.32
C PRO A 963 0.07 27.23 -13.13
N PRO A 964 0.11 28.57 -13.09
CA PRO A 964 -1.12 29.37 -13.08
C PRO A 964 -1.98 29.16 -14.34
N GLY A 965 -3.22 28.70 -14.16
CA GLY A 965 -4.12 28.34 -15.25
C GLY A 965 -5.42 27.72 -14.75
N ASP A 966 -6.32 27.43 -15.68
CA ASP A 966 -7.55 26.68 -15.44
C ASP A 966 -7.33 25.23 -15.89
N TYR A 967 -7.68 24.29 -15.03
CA TYR A 967 -7.47 22.87 -15.25
C TYR A 967 -8.74 22.08 -14.95
N ARG A 968 -8.85 20.92 -15.60
CA ARG A 968 -9.90 19.94 -15.31
C ARG A 968 -9.25 18.60 -14.98
N PHE A 969 -9.40 18.16 -13.75
CA PHE A 969 -9.00 16.82 -13.34
C PHE A 969 -10.09 15.83 -13.71
N ARG A 970 -9.74 14.79 -14.47
CA ARG A 970 -10.59 13.67 -14.89
C ARG A 970 -10.08 12.40 -14.24
N LEU A 971 -11.00 11.57 -13.77
CA LEU A 971 -10.68 10.33 -13.08
C LEU A 971 -11.64 9.22 -13.53
N ALA A 972 -11.08 8.08 -13.88
CA ALA A 972 -11.82 6.88 -14.25
C ALA A 972 -11.30 5.67 -13.47
N ALA A 973 -12.19 4.70 -13.23
CA ALA A 973 -11.86 3.42 -12.64
C ALA A 973 -12.33 2.25 -13.51
N SER A 974 -11.68 1.10 -13.37
CA SER A 974 -12.02 -0.16 -14.02
C SER A 974 -11.82 -1.32 -13.03
N SER A 975 -12.78 -2.25 -12.96
CA SER A 975 -12.76 -3.43 -12.08
C SER A 975 -12.17 -4.69 -12.73
N GLY A 976 -11.60 -4.57 -13.93
CA GLY A 976 -11.05 -5.66 -14.74
C GLY A 976 -11.77 -5.78 -16.08
N GLY A 977 -11.03 -5.78 -17.20
CA GLY A 977 -11.53 -5.74 -18.59
C GLY A 977 -11.18 -4.44 -19.35
N ASP A 978 -11.53 -4.34 -20.63
CA ASP A 978 -11.24 -3.16 -21.48
C ASP A 978 -12.17 -1.95 -21.20
N ALA A 979 -13.25 -2.16 -20.45
CA ALA A 979 -14.22 -1.12 -20.15
C ALA A 979 -13.73 -0.23 -18.98
N TRP A 980 -13.43 1.02 -19.30
CA TRP A 980 -13.31 2.10 -18.32
C TRP A 980 -14.68 2.73 -18.09
N ASN A 981 -14.92 3.30 -16.91
CA ASN A 981 -16.18 3.98 -16.64
C ASN A 981 -16.42 5.14 -17.60
N GLU A 982 -17.59 5.15 -18.27
CA GLU A 982 -18.05 6.26 -19.11
C GLU A 982 -18.45 7.49 -18.25
N SER A 983 -18.81 7.26 -16.98
CA SER A 983 -19.17 8.29 -16.00
C SER A 983 -17.95 8.78 -15.22
N GLU A 984 -17.06 9.50 -15.89
CA GLU A 984 -15.84 10.06 -15.29
C GLU A 984 -16.16 11.04 -14.16
N ALA A 985 -15.37 10.99 -13.07
CA ALA A 985 -15.42 12.03 -12.05
C ALA A 985 -14.59 13.23 -12.52
N THR A 986 -15.20 14.42 -12.55
CA THR A 986 -14.53 15.65 -13.01
C THR A 986 -14.46 16.71 -11.91
N LEU A 987 -13.30 17.35 -11.79
CA LEU A 987 -13.07 18.48 -10.89
C LEU A 987 -12.45 19.64 -11.67
N VAL A 988 -13.11 20.81 -11.61
CA VAL A 988 -12.57 22.05 -12.18
C VAL A 988 -11.74 22.76 -11.13
N MET A 989 -10.51 23.14 -11.47
CA MET A 989 -9.61 23.86 -10.58
C MET A 989 -8.91 25.01 -11.30
N SER A 990 -8.57 26.07 -10.57
CA SER A 990 -7.87 27.24 -11.10
C SER A 990 -6.75 27.65 -10.15
N VAL A 991 -5.54 27.78 -10.70
CA VAL A 991 -4.36 28.26 -9.98
C VAL A 991 -4.16 29.73 -10.34
N SER A 992 -4.30 30.60 -9.34
CA SER A 992 -4.25 32.05 -9.58
C SER A 992 -2.85 32.53 -9.99
N ARG A 993 -2.81 33.48 -10.92
CA ARG A 993 -1.56 34.17 -11.32
C ARG A 993 -1.12 35.12 -10.21
N HIS A 994 0.19 35.25 -10.02
CA HIS A 994 0.73 36.31 -9.17
C HIS A 994 0.28 37.68 -9.70
N PHE A 995 0.14 38.66 -8.82
CA PHE A 995 -0.33 40.00 -9.20
C PHE A 995 0.50 40.61 -10.35
N TRP A 996 1.83 40.46 -10.32
CA TRP A 996 2.73 40.97 -11.36
C TRP A 996 2.69 40.21 -12.69
N GLN A 997 2.07 39.02 -12.73
CA GLN A 997 1.90 38.21 -13.93
C GLN A 997 0.60 38.55 -14.69
N ARG A 998 -0.20 39.49 -14.18
CA ARG A 998 -1.40 39.98 -14.87
C ARG A 998 -1.00 40.87 -16.04
N TRP A 999 -1.67 40.70 -17.19
CA TRP A 999 -1.31 41.40 -18.43
C TRP A 999 -1.33 42.93 -18.27
N TRP A 1000 -2.22 43.48 -17.45
CA TRP A 1000 -2.29 44.92 -17.22
C TRP A 1000 -1.12 45.43 -16.36
N VAL A 1001 -0.56 44.61 -15.45
CA VAL A 1001 0.65 44.96 -14.70
C VAL A 1001 1.86 44.92 -15.61
N LEU A 1002 1.95 43.93 -16.49
CA LEU A 1002 2.98 43.88 -17.52
C LEU A 1002 2.85 45.04 -18.51
N ALA A 1003 1.63 45.41 -18.90
CA ALA A 1003 1.38 46.58 -19.74
C ALA A 1003 1.74 47.88 -19.00
N LEU A 1004 1.47 47.98 -17.70
CA LEU A 1004 1.83 49.12 -16.87
C LEU A 1004 3.34 49.20 -16.64
N ALA A 1005 4.01 48.06 -16.47
CA ALA A 1005 5.47 47.98 -16.39
C ALA A 1005 6.11 48.32 -17.75
N ALA A 1006 5.57 47.82 -18.86
CA ALA A 1006 6.04 48.14 -20.21
C ALA A 1006 5.83 49.61 -20.55
N THR A 1007 4.68 50.19 -20.21
CA THR A 1007 4.44 51.64 -20.36
C THR A 1007 5.29 52.46 -19.40
N SER A 1008 5.57 51.98 -18.19
CA SER A 1008 6.54 52.61 -17.27
C SER A 1008 7.95 52.57 -17.84
N VAL A 1009 8.39 51.44 -18.42
CA VAL A 1009 9.67 51.33 -19.12
C VAL A 1009 9.69 52.23 -20.34
N LEU A 1010 8.63 52.27 -21.15
CA LEU A 1010 8.53 53.19 -22.29
C LEU A 1010 8.46 54.66 -21.85
N ALA A 1011 7.92 54.96 -20.67
CA ALA A 1011 7.92 56.29 -20.08
C ALA A 1011 9.26 56.64 -19.45
N ILE A 1012 10.03 55.67 -18.94
CA ILE A 1012 11.40 55.84 -18.44
C ILE A 1012 12.37 55.96 -19.61
N VAL A 1013 12.18 55.19 -20.68
CA VAL A 1013 12.97 55.29 -21.92
C VAL A 1013 12.58 56.56 -22.66
N GLY A 1014 11.29 56.83 -22.84
CA GLY A 1014 10.79 58.06 -23.45
C GLY A 1014 11.14 59.29 -22.61
N GLY A 1015 11.02 59.19 -21.29
CA GLY A 1015 11.44 60.21 -20.32
C GLY A 1015 12.95 60.33 -20.22
N GLY A 1016 13.69 59.25 -20.41
CA GLY A 1016 15.15 59.20 -20.46
C GLY A 1016 15.69 59.79 -21.75
N VAL A 1017 15.05 59.53 -22.89
CA VAL A 1017 15.30 60.18 -24.18
C VAL A 1017 14.95 61.65 -24.06
N ARG A 1018 13.79 62.02 -23.52
CA ARG A 1018 13.44 63.43 -23.26
C ARG A 1018 14.38 64.09 -22.27
N PHE A 1019 14.86 63.37 -21.26
CA PHE A 1019 15.82 63.87 -20.29
C PHE A 1019 17.19 64.04 -20.93
N LEU A 1020 17.62 63.13 -21.80
CA LEU A 1020 18.85 63.26 -22.57
C LEU A 1020 18.75 64.39 -23.60
N GLU A 1021 17.63 64.56 -24.28
CA GLU A 1021 17.34 65.70 -25.17
C GLU A 1021 17.30 67.01 -24.39
N LYS A 1022 16.60 67.05 -23.24
CA LYS A 1022 16.56 68.21 -22.35
C LYS A 1022 17.94 68.50 -21.77
N ARG A 1023 18.74 67.48 -21.43
CA ARG A 1023 20.12 67.64 -20.95
C ARG A 1023 21.06 68.05 -22.07
N LYS A 1024 20.82 67.65 -23.32
CA LYS A 1024 21.54 68.11 -24.52
C LYS A 1024 21.17 69.56 -24.87
N ALA A 1025 19.89 69.92 -24.71
CA ALA A 1025 19.39 71.29 -24.86
C ALA A 1025 19.87 72.20 -23.73
N GLN A 1026 19.88 71.71 -22.48
CA GLN A 1026 20.44 72.42 -21.32
C GLN A 1026 21.96 72.52 -21.40
N ARG A 1027 22.68 71.55 -21.96
CA ARG A 1027 24.11 71.69 -22.28
C ARG A 1027 24.36 72.71 -23.39
N ARG A 1028 23.45 72.85 -24.37
CA ARG A 1028 23.49 73.94 -25.36
C ARG A 1028 23.18 75.30 -24.73
N LEU A 1029 22.21 75.36 -23.82
CA LEU A 1029 21.85 76.57 -23.08
C LEU A 1029 22.97 76.99 -22.12
N GLN A 1030 23.61 76.04 -21.43
CA GLN A 1030 24.76 76.28 -20.56
C GLN A 1030 25.99 76.71 -21.35
N ARG A 1031 26.23 76.20 -22.58
CA ARG A 1031 27.29 76.72 -23.45
C ARG A 1031 27.04 78.17 -23.87
N LEU A 1032 25.78 78.52 -24.19
CA LEU A 1032 25.38 79.88 -24.56
C LEU A 1032 25.39 80.84 -23.34
N GLU A 1033 25.03 80.37 -22.16
CA GLU A 1033 25.12 81.13 -20.90
C GLU A 1033 26.57 81.27 -20.44
N GLN A 1034 27.42 80.26 -20.66
CA GLN A 1034 28.86 80.37 -20.46
C GLN A 1034 29.47 81.38 -21.41
N GLU A 1035 29.13 81.39 -22.71
CA GLU A 1035 29.58 82.42 -23.65
C GLU A 1035 29.14 83.83 -23.23
N ARG A 1036 27.88 84.02 -22.79
CA ARG A 1036 27.37 85.32 -22.32
C ARG A 1036 27.88 85.76 -20.95
N ALA A 1037 28.17 84.82 -20.04
CA ALA A 1037 28.79 85.12 -18.75
C ALA A 1037 30.26 85.47 -18.91
N LEU A 1038 30.96 84.83 -19.85
CA LEU A 1038 32.34 85.16 -20.22
C LEU A 1038 32.42 86.51 -20.94
N GLU A 1039 31.42 86.87 -21.76
CA GLU A 1039 31.33 88.21 -22.38
C GLU A 1039 31.05 89.32 -21.36
N ARG A 1040 30.21 89.06 -20.33
CA ARG A 1040 29.93 90.01 -19.26
C ARG A 1040 31.09 90.17 -18.29
N GLU A 1041 31.80 89.09 -17.96
CA GLU A 1041 33.01 89.18 -17.14
C GLU A 1041 34.15 89.84 -17.93
N ARG A 1042 34.26 89.59 -19.25
CA ARG A 1042 35.18 90.34 -20.13
C ARG A 1042 34.81 91.82 -20.23
N HIS A 1043 33.51 92.17 -20.28
CA HIS A 1043 33.08 93.58 -20.26
C HIS A 1043 33.32 94.24 -18.90
N ARG A 1044 33.10 93.52 -17.79
CA ARG A 1044 33.34 94.03 -16.43
C ARG A 1044 34.83 94.24 -16.15
N ILE A 1045 35.67 93.25 -16.50
CA ILE A 1045 37.13 93.36 -16.40
C ILE A 1045 37.65 94.44 -17.36
N ALA A 1046 37.09 94.59 -18.57
CA ALA A 1046 37.47 95.68 -19.46
C ALA A 1046 37.03 97.07 -18.95
N GLN A 1047 35.92 97.18 -18.22
CA GLN A 1047 35.48 98.44 -17.59
C GLN A 1047 36.35 98.81 -16.38
N ASP A 1048 36.60 97.90 -15.45
CA ASP A 1048 37.47 98.17 -14.29
C ASP A 1048 38.91 98.51 -14.73
N LEU A 1049 39.39 97.85 -15.80
CA LEU A 1049 40.69 98.12 -16.42
C LEU A 1049 40.73 99.49 -17.13
N HIS A 1050 39.63 99.89 -17.78
CA HIS A 1050 39.50 101.21 -18.40
C HIS A 1050 39.45 102.33 -17.34
N ASP A 1051 38.81 102.08 -16.21
CA ASP A 1051 38.64 103.06 -15.13
C ASP A 1051 39.96 103.31 -14.36
N GLU A 1052 40.73 102.26 -14.07
CA GLU A 1052 42.00 102.38 -13.35
C GLU A 1052 43.14 102.94 -14.22
N MET A 1053 43.19 102.58 -15.51
CA MET A 1053 44.06 103.23 -16.49
C MET A 1053 43.63 104.67 -16.76
N GLY A 1054 42.33 104.91 -16.86
CA GLY A 1054 41.74 106.23 -17.07
C GLY A 1054 42.13 107.21 -15.97
N ALA A 1055 42.06 106.78 -14.70
CA ALA A 1055 42.45 107.62 -13.56
C ALA A 1055 43.93 108.02 -13.58
N LYS A 1056 44.85 107.08 -13.89
CA LYS A 1056 46.30 107.37 -13.93
C LYS A 1056 46.71 108.17 -15.18
N LEU A 1057 46.13 107.89 -16.35
CA LEU A 1057 46.35 108.68 -17.58
C LEU A 1057 45.79 110.11 -17.46
N CYS A 1058 44.66 110.28 -16.77
CA CYS A 1058 44.10 111.61 -16.51
C CYS A 1058 45.02 112.47 -15.64
N ARG A 1059 45.71 111.86 -14.65
CA ARG A 1059 46.75 112.55 -13.86
C ARG A 1059 47.95 112.98 -14.71
N ILE A 1060 48.39 112.14 -15.64
CA ILE A 1060 49.46 112.48 -16.60
C ILE A 1060 49.01 113.63 -17.54
N SER A 1061 47.77 113.58 -18.04
CA SER A 1061 47.20 114.63 -18.89
C SER A 1061 47.05 115.95 -18.14
N PHE A 1062 46.52 115.92 -16.91
CA PHE A 1062 46.39 117.11 -16.05
C PHE A 1062 47.73 117.76 -15.74
N LEU A 1063 48.75 116.96 -15.38
CA LEU A 1063 50.10 117.47 -15.15
C LEU A 1063 50.72 118.03 -16.44
N SER A 1064 50.48 117.41 -17.59
CA SER A 1064 50.98 117.89 -18.89
C SER A 1064 50.31 119.20 -19.34
N GLU A 1065 49.00 119.33 -19.14
CA GLU A 1065 48.24 120.54 -19.49
C GLU A 1065 48.57 121.71 -18.54
N HIS A 1066 48.87 121.42 -17.28
CA HIS A 1066 49.36 122.40 -16.31
C HIS A 1066 50.76 122.90 -16.66
N ALA A 1067 51.65 122.01 -17.12
CA ALA A 1067 52.99 122.38 -17.58
C ALA A 1067 52.97 123.22 -18.87
N GLN A 1068 51.95 123.07 -19.74
CA GLN A 1068 51.81 123.88 -20.97
C GLN A 1068 51.21 125.28 -20.75
N ARG A 1069 50.57 125.56 -19.60
CA ARG A 1069 49.87 126.84 -19.37
C ARG A 1069 50.68 127.92 -18.62
N ASN A 1070 51.81 127.58 -18.00
CA ASN A 1070 52.61 128.54 -17.23
C ASN A 1070 53.86 128.99 -18.01
N ASP A 1071 53.79 130.16 -18.64
CA ASP A 1071 54.82 130.74 -19.51
C ASP A 1071 55.80 131.71 -18.81
N HIS A 1072 55.75 131.81 -17.48
CA HIS A 1072 56.60 132.73 -16.70
C HIS A 1072 57.12 132.10 -15.40
N ALA A 1073 58.18 131.29 -15.52
CA ALA A 1073 59.30 131.12 -14.58
C ALA A 1073 60.00 129.78 -14.91
N GLN A 1074 61.14 129.82 -15.62
CA GLN A 1074 61.83 128.65 -16.18
C GLN A 1074 62.29 127.56 -15.17
N GLY A 1075 62.09 127.74 -13.86
CA GLY A 1075 62.47 126.76 -12.84
C GLY A 1075 61.44 125.64 -12.58
N GLU A 1076 60.14 125.93 -12.63
CA GLU A 1076 59.10 124.98 -12.18
C GLU A 1076 58.69 123.94 -13.23
N VAL A 1077 58.79 124.27 -14.53
CA VAL A 1077 58.37 123.38 -15.63
C VAL A 1077 59.20 122.09 -15.66
N ARG A 1078 60.49 122.15 -15.31
CA ARG A 1078 61.38 120.98 -15.36
C ARG A 1078 61.06 119.94 -14.27
N SER A 1079 60.57 120.38 -13.11
CA SER A 1079 60.13 119.46 -12.05
C SER A 1079 58.88 118.70 -12.47
N GLN A 1080 57.92 119.39 -13.12
CA GLN A 1080 56.64 118.81 -13.52
C GLN A 1080 56.80 117.76 -14.64
N ILE A 1081 57.72 117.97 -15.58
CA ILE A 1081 58.04 116.99 -16.63
C ILE A 1081 58.62 115.69 -16.04
N ASN A 1082 59.50 115.78 -15.04
CA ASN A 1082 60.05 114.59 -14.39
C ASN A 1082 58.95 113.79 -13.67
N THR A 1083 58.02 114.48 -13.01
CA THR A 1083 56.87 113.81 -12.34
C THR A 1083 55.94 113.11 -13.34
N ILE A 1084 55.77 113.66 -14.55
CA ILE A 1084 55.02 113.01 -15.63
C ILE A 1084 55.76 111.76 -16.13
N ALA A 1085 57.08 111.84 -16.30
CA ALA A 1085 57.89 110.73 -16.76
C ALA A 1085 57.90 109.56 -15.74
N ASP A 1086 57.92 109.86 -14.44
CA ASP A 1086 57.86 108.84 -13.40
C ASP A 1086 56.47 108.19 -13.31
N ALA A 1087 55.40 108.98 -13.37
CA ALA A 1087 54.03 108.48 -13.39
C ALA A 1087 53.74 107.59 -14.63
N SER A 1088 54.34 107.90 -15.78
CA SER A 1088 54.22 107.07 -16.98
C SER A 1088 54.99 105.75 -16.87
N ARG A 1089 56.17 105.74 -16.23
CA ARG A 1089 56.96 104.51 -16.01
C ARG A 1089 56.25 103.56 -15.03
N GLU A 1090 55.61 104.11 -14.01
CA GLU A 1090 54.79 103.33 -13.06
C GLU A 1090 53.57 102.67 -13.74
N LEU A 1091 52.95 103.37 -14.70
CA LEU A 1091 51.80 102.87 -15.46
C LEU A 1091 52.18 101.67 -16.34
N LEU A 1092 53.34 101.73 -17.01
CA LEU A 1092 53.86 100.61 -17.82
C LEU A 1092 54.15 99.37 -16.97
N HIS A 1093 54.74 99.54 -15.79
CA HIS A 1093 55.02 98.41 -14.90
C HIS A 1093 53.74 97.75 -14.38
N THR A 1094 52.71 98.55 -14.04
CA THR A 1094 51.41 98.01 -13.62
C THR A 1094 50.74 97.20 -14.76
N LEU A 1095 50.94 97.62 -16.01
CA LEU A 1095 50.36 96.95 -17.18
C LEU A 1095 50.96 95.55 -17.39
N ASP A 1096 52.28 95.41 -17.27
CA ASP A 1096 52.98 94.13 -17.41
C ASP A 1096 52.57 93.13 -16.32
N GLU A 1097 52.41 93.60 -15.06
CA GLU A 1097 51.94 92.75 -13.96
C GLU A 1097 50.53 92.18 -14.21
N ILE A 1098 49.62 92.99 -14.77
CA ILE A 1098 48.26 92.57 -15.10
C ILE A 1098 48.25 91.58 -16.27
N VAL A 1099 49.06 91.81 -17.30
CA VAL A 1099 49.17 90.90 -18.45
C VAL A 1099 49.67 89.52 -18.01
N TRP A 1100 50.64 89.47 -17.09
CA TRP A 1100 51.10 88.19 -16.54
C TRP A 1100 50.00 87.46 -15.75
N ALA A 1101 49.25 88.18 -14.92
CA ALA A 1101 48.18 87.61 -14.09
C ALA A 1101 46.99 87.05 -14.90
N VAL A 1102 46.79 87.45 -16.15
CA VAL A 1102 45.66 87.00 -16.99
C VAL A 1102 46.06 85.90 -17.99
N ASN A 1103 47.35 85.68 -18.25
CA ASN A 1103 47.79 84.69 -19.24
C ASN A 1103 47.60 83.22 -18.74
N PRO A 1104 46.82 82.36 -19.43
CA PRO A 1104 46.58 80.98 -19.00
C PRO A 1104 47.80 80.07 -19.08
N HIS A 1105 48.81 80.42 -19.88
CA HIS A 1105 50.03 79.60 -19.99
C HIS A 1105 50.84 79.58 -18.68
N ASN A 1106 50.59 80.55 -17.79
CA ASN A 1106 51.26 80.67 -16.50
C ASN A 1106 50.49 79.94 -15.38
N ASP A 1107 49.49 79.11 -15.68
CA ASP A 1107 48.63 78.38 -14.72
C ASP A 1107 49.32 77.13 -14.15
N THR A 1108 50.66 77.16 -14.01
CA THR A 1108 51.42 76.09 -13.34
C THR A 1108 52.23 76.66 -12.20
N LEU A 1109 52.41 75.84 -11.15
CA LEU A 1109 53.14 76.20 -9.94
C LEU A 1109 54.56 76.70 -10.24
N GLU A 1110 55.24 76.06 -11.19
CA GLU A 1110 56.59 76.41 -11.62
C GLU A 1110 56.69 77.87 -12.11
N HIS A 1111 55.77 78.30 -12.98
CA HIS A 1111 55.77 79.67 -13.49
C HIS A 1111 55.46 80.70 -12.40
N VAL A 1112 54.57 80.37 -11.46
CA VAL A 1112 54.23 81.25 -10.34
C VAL A 1112 55.43 81.42 -9.40
N ALA A 1113 56.10 80.33 -9.04
CA ALA A 1113 57.28 80.36 -8.18
C ALA A 1113 58.43 81.15 -8.84
N SER A 1114 58.70 80.89 -10.13
CA SER A 1114 59.74 81.59 -10.88
C SER A 1114 59.46 83.10 -11.00
N TYR A 1115 58.21 83.48 -11.24
CA TYR A 1115 57.83 84.89 -11.32
C TYR A 1115 57.94 85.60 -9.96
N ILE A 1116 57.48 84.99 -8.86
CA ILE A 1116 57.62 85.57 -7.51
C ILE A 1116 59.10 85.79 -7.16
N ASN A 1117 59.97 84.86 -7.54
CA ASN A 1117 61.40 84.98 -7.32
C ASN A 1117 62.00 86.17 -8.08
N GLN A 1118 61.73 86.25 -9.39
CA GLN A 1118 62.19 87.38 -10.21
C GLN A 1118 61.61 88.72 -9.71
N TYR A 1119 60.34 88.70 -9.29
CA TYR A 1119 59.67 89.87 -8.73
C TYR A 1119 60.33 90.34 -7.42
N ALA A 1120 60.60 89.43 -6.48
CA ALA A 1120 61.26 89.74 -5.22
C ALA A 1120 62.64 90.38 -5.42
N GLN A 1121 63.47 89.79 -6.30
CA GLN A 1121 64.80 90.34 -6.62
C GLN A 1121 64.72 91.76 -7.13
N ASN A 1122 63.84 92.00 -8.12
CA ASN A 1122 63.66 93.32 -8.72
C ASN A 1122 63.10 94.33 -7.73
N TYR A 1123 62.15 93.91 -6.88
CA TYR A 1123 61.48 94.80 -5.94
C TYR A 1123 62.41 95.32 -4.84
N PHE A 1124 63.36 94.50 -4.37
CA PHE A 1124 64.32 94.89 -3.33
C PHE A 1124 65.66 95.44 -3.86
N HIS A 1125 65.98 95.30 -5.15
CA HIS A 1125 67.31 95.56 -5.72
C HIS A 1125 67.93 96.93 -5.37
N ASN A 1126 67.10 97.98 -5.24
CA ASN A 1126 67.56 99.37 -5.00
C ASN A 1126 67.03 100.00 -3.70
N THR A 1127 66.47 99.22 -2.78
CA THR A 1127 65.80 99.75 -1.58
C THR A 1127 66.68 99.70 -0.32
N GLY A 1128 67.90 99.18 -0.44
CA GLY A 1128 68.84 99.01 0.67
C GLY A 1128 68.56 97.81 1.57
N VAL A 1129 67.54 97.00 1.25
CA VAL A 1129 67.22 95.76 1.94
C VAL A 1129 67.82 94.58 1.17
N GLU A 1130 68.74 93.84 1.77
CA GLU A 1130 69.36 92.67 1.13
C GLU A 1130 68.34 91.52 1.07
N CYS A 1131 67.98 91.07 -0.14
CA CYS A 1131 67.00 90.00 -0.33
C CYS A 1131 67.69 88.65 -0.58
N VAL A 1132 67.51 87.70 0.33
CA VAL A 1132 68.01 86.32 0.20
C VAL A 1132 66.87 85.41 -0.26
N LEU A 1133 67.05 84.72 -1.38
CA LEU A 1133 66.05 83.83 -1.96
C LEU A 1133 66.54 82.38 -1.91
N ASP A 1134 65.68 81.49 -1.42
CA ASP A 1134 65.96 80.06 -1.28
C ASP A 1134 64.82 79.26 -1.94
N MET A 1135 65.13 78.60 -3.06
CA MET A 1135 64.18 77.93 -3.94
C MET A 1135 64.71 76.56 -4.34
N PRO A 1136 63.87 75.50 -4.37
CA PRO A 1136 64.20 74.21 -4.94
C PRO A 1136 64.50 74.33 -6.45
N ASP A 1137 65.54 73.64 -6.92
CA ASP A 1137 66.00 73.71 -8.32
C ASP A 1137 64.95 73.19 -9.35
N GLN A 1138 63.99 72.37 -8.92
CA GLN A 1138 62.91 71.85 -9.78
C GLN A 1138 61.59 71.72 -9.00
N PHE A 1139 60.50 72.24 -9.58
CA PHE A 1139 59.13 72.01 -9.10
C PHE A 1139 58.42 71.01 -10.01
N GLU A 1140 57.67 70.06 -9.44
CA GLU A 1140 56.78 69.21 -10.24
C GLU A 1140 55.62 70.06 -10.80
N PRO A 1141 55.32 69.97 -12.11
CA PRO A 1141 54.32 70.81 -12.76
C PRO A 1141 52.91 70.50 -12.24
N HIS A 1142 52.47 71.25 -11.23
CA HIS A 1142 51.13 71.21 -10.68
C HIS A 1142 50.30 72.38 -11.25
N PRO A 1143 49.14 72.12 -11.87
CA PRO A 1143 48.29 73.19 -12.39
C PRO A 1143 47.66 73.98 -11.23
N ILE A 1144 47.74 75.31 -11.29
CA ILE A 1144 47.14 76.23 -10.32
C ILE A 1144 46.08 77.05 -11.03
N ALA A 1145 44.88 77.11 -10.44
CA ALA A 1145 43.80 77.93 -10.97
C ALA A 1145 44.21 79.41 -11.03
N SER A 1146 43.89 80.10 -12.13
CA SER A 1146 44.24 81.51 -12.35
C SER A 1146 43.85 82.43 -11.17
N ALA A 1147 42.70 82.19 -10.52
CA ALA A 1147 42.30 82.92 -9.31
C ALA A 1147 43.23 82.68 -8.12
N ALA A 1148 43.69 81.44 -7.92
CA ALA A 1148 44.65 81.10 -6.86
C ALA A 1148 46.02 81.76 -7.09
N ARG A 1149 46.51 81.79 -8.34
CA ARG A 1149 47.72 82.53 -8.72
C ARG A 1149 47.61 84.01 -8.38
N HIS A 1150 46.52 84.65 -8.80
CA HIS A 1150 46.35 86.09 -8.62
C HIS A 1150 46.26 86.49 -7.14
N HIS A 1151 45.46 85.76 -6.35
CA HIS A 1151 45.33 86.03 -4.91
C HIS A 1151 46.63 85.77 -4.15
N LEU A 1152 47.37 84.71 -4.50
CA LEU A 1152 48.67 84.41 -3.91
C LEU A 1152 49.69 85.51 -4.21
N PHE A 1153 49.81 85.95 -5.47
CA PHE A 1153 50.74 87.01 -5.85
C PHE A 1153 50.48 88.31 -5.10
N LEU A 1154 49.21 88.73 -5.00
CA LEU A 1154 48.87 89.95 -4.28
C LEU A 1154 49.16 89.86 -2.77
N ALA A 1155 49.02 88.67 -2.17
CA ALA A 1155 49.40 88.48 -0.78
C ALA A 1155 50.93 88.59 -0.58
N VAL A 1156 51.72 88.06 -1.52
CA VAL A 1156 53.19 88.22 -1.50
C VAL A 1156 53.60 89.68 -1.71
N HIS A 1157 52.98 90.39 -2.67
CA HIS A 1157 53.25 91.81 -2.91
C HIS A 1157 52.95 92.66 -1.68
N GLU A 1158 51.85 92.40 -0.99
CA GLU A 1158 51.49 93.07 0.26
C GLU A 1158 52.51 92.79 1.36
N ALA A 1159 52.99 91.54 1.49
CA ALA A 1159 54.05 91.18 2.43
C ALA A 1159 55.35 91.97 2.15
N PHE A 1160 55.79 92.07 0.90
CA PHE A 1160 56.98 92.84 0.53
C PHE A 1160 56.81 94.34 0.78
N THR A 1161 55.63 94.87 0.49
CA THR A 1161 55.31 96.27 0.76
C THR A 1161 55.35 96.57 2.25
N ASN A 1162 54.88 95.64 3.08
CA ASN A 1162 54.95 95.76 4.54
C ASN A 1162 56.40 95.76 5.05
N ILE A 1163 57.29 94.95 4.47
CA ILE A 1163 58.72 94.97 4.80
C ILE A 1163 59.31 96.37 4.51
N LEU A 1164 59.16 96.86 3.29
CA LEU A 1164 59.77 98.13 2.88
C LEU A 1164 59.22 99.35 3.63
N LYS A 1165 57.90 99.43 3.79
CA LYS A 1165 57.26 100.63 4.36
C LYS A 1165 57.23 100.60 5.88
N HIS A 1166 57.13 99.42 6.49
CA HIS A 1166 56.77 99.32 7.91
C HIS A 1166 57.81 98.61 8.76
N SER A 1167 58.55 97.62 8.26
CA SER A 1167 59.44 96.84 9.12
C SER A 1167 60.75 97.58 9.45
N GLY A 1168 61.26 98.39 8.53
CA GLY A 1168 62.60 99.01 8.65
C GLY A 1168 63.73 97.98 8.61
N ALA A 1169 63.48 96.80 8.02
CA ALA A 1169 64.45 95.73 7.87
C ALA A 1169 65.62 96.12 6.99
N THR A 1170 66.79 95.55 7.26
CA THR A 1170 67.97 95.63 6.37
C THR A 1170 68.14 94.38 5.53
N SER A 1171 67.44 93.30 5.87
CA SER A 1171 67.46 92.03 5.16
C SER A 1171 66.07 91.39 5.13
N ALA A 1172 65.69 90.82 3.99
CA ALA A 1172 64.48 90.03 3.80
C ALA A 1172 64.83 88.67 3.17
N LYS A 1173 64.40 87.57 3.78
CA LYS A 1173 64.57 86.21 3.26
C LYS A 1173 63.24 85.68 2.75
N VAL A 1174 63.22 85.15 1.52
CA VAL A 1174 62.05 84.51 0.93
C VAL A 1174 62.40 83.08 0.56
N VAL A 1175 61.67 82.12 1.13
CA VAL A 1175 61.87 80.68 0.93
C VAL A 1175 60.61 80.08 0.35
N LEU A 1176 60.72 79.35 -0.75
CA LEU A 1176 59.59 78.61 -1.33
C LEU A 1176 59.82 77.11 -1.13
N LEU A 1177 58.82 76.41 -0.59
CA LEU A 1177 58.90 74.97 -0.31
C LEU A 1177 57.71 74.26 -0.96
N CYS A 1178 57.96 73.09 -1.55
CA CYS A 1178 56.91 72.23 -2.07
C CYS A 1178 57.08 70.83 -1.47
N HIS A 1179 56.11 70.41 -0.65
CA HIS A 1179 56.07 69.09 -0.03
C HIS A 1179 54.79 68.38 -0.48
N ALA A 1180 54.80 67.04 -0.55
CA ALA A 1180 53.73 66.23 -1.15
C ALA A 1180 52.32 66.63 -0.65
N GLY A 1181 51.65 67.49 -1.41
CA GLY A 1181 50.31 68.00 -1.11
C GLY A 1181 50.18 69.48 -0.74
N ASN A 1182 51.26 70.25 -0.49
CA ASN A 1182 51.21 71.68 -0.15
C ASN A 1182 52.38 72.48 -0.76
N PHE A 1183 52.08 73.70 -1.20
CA PHE A 1183 53.05 74.71 -1.60
C PHE A 1183 53.12 75.82 -0.54
N GLU A 1184 54.30 76.11 -0.02
CA GLU A 1184 54.52 77.08 1.04
C GLU A 1184 55.47 78.20 0.61
N ILE A 1185 55.13 79.44 0.97
CA ILE A 1185 55.99 80.62 0.79
C ILE A 1185 56.25 81.25 2.16
N HIS A 1186 57.50 81.23 2.59
CA HIS A 1186 57.95 81.79 3.85
C HIS A 1186 58.70 83.09 3.55
N ILE A 1187 58.24 84.20 4.12
CA ILE A 1187 58.85 85.53 3.97
C ILE A 1187 59.25 86.01 5.36
N GLU A 1188 60.53 86.22 5.59
CA GLU A 1188 61.12 86.63 6.86
C GLU A 1188 61.86 87.95 6.71
N ASP A 1189 61.70 88.88 7.64
CA ASP A 1189 62.49 90.10 7.71
C ASP A 1189 63.18 90.23 9.08
N ASN A 1190 64.27 90.99 9.13
CA ASN A 1190 65.02 91.26 10.36
C ASN A 1190 64.69 92.62 11.01
N GLY A 1191 63.55 93.21 10.64
CA GLY A 1191 63.15 94.55 11.04
C GLY A 1191 62.71 94.65 12.49
N LYS A 1192 61.99 95.74 12.81
CA LYS A 1192 61.63 96.09 14.19
C LYS A 1192 60.70 95.08 14.86
N GLY A 1193 59.97 94.26 14.11
CA GLY A 1193 58.95 93.33 14.60
C GLY A 1193 57.87 94.01 15.47
N PHE A 1194 56.83 93.27 15.85
CA PHE A 1194 55.74 93.77 16.68
C PHE A 1194 55.10 92.63 17.49
N ASN A 1195 54.50 92.96 18.64
CA ASN A 1195 53.87 91.95 19.50
C ASN A 1195 52.46 91.63 18.99
N PHE A 1196 52.33 90.48 18.33
CA PHE A 1196 51.09 90.04 17.71
C PHE A 1196 49.93 89.85 18.71
N ALA A 1197 50.21 89.33 19.90
CA ALA A 1197 49.18 89.07 20.92
C ALA A 1197 48.64 90.36 21.56
N ALA A 1198 49.48 91.39 21.72
CA ALA A 1198 49.05 92.67 22.28
C ALA A 1198 48.28 93.56 21.28
N GLN A 1199 48.44 93.34 19.97
CA GLN A 1199 47.71 94.09 18.93
C GLN A 1199 46.31 93.51 18.62
N GLN A 1200 46.03 92.23 18.89
CA GLN A 1200 44.68 91.68 18.71
C GLN A 1200 43.65 92.27 19.69
N ASP A 1201 44.05 92.58 20.93
CA ASP A 1201 43.16 93.21 21.92
C ASP A 1201 42.96 94.73 21.71
N ALA A 1202 43.86 95.38 20.96
CA ALA A 1202 43.74 96.80 20.60
C ALA A 1202 42.96 97.03 19.27
N ALA A 1203 42.87 96.02 18.40
CA ALA A 1203 42.26 96.12 17.07
C ALA A 1203 40.72 96.19 17.03
N GLN A 1204 40.03 96.12 18.18
CA GLN A 1204 38.56 96.26 18.24
C GLN A 1204 38.05 97.70 18.41
N LYS A 1205 38.92 98.73 18.54
CA LYS A 1205 38.49 100.11 18.84
C LYS A 1205 38.85 101.22 17.84
N ASN A 1206 39.57 100.94 16.74
CA ASN A 1206 39.78 101.93 15.67
C ASN A 1206 39.79 101.23 14.30
N SER A 1207 38.77 101.49 13.48
CA SER A 1207 38.45 100.73 12.26
C SER A 1207 38.98 101.33 10.96
N ASN A 1208 40.06 102.12 10.95
CA ASN A 1208 40.45 102.86 9.74
C ASN A 1208 41.95 102.90 9.41
N SER A 1209 42.80 102.13 10.06
CA SER A 1209 44.16 101.89 9.56
C SER A 1209 44.70 100.56 10.07
N GLU A 1210 45.26 99.77 9.15
CA GLU A 1210 45.95 98.46 9.35
C GLU A 1210 45.15 97.18 9.04
N ASP A 1211 44.60 97.07 7.82
CA ASP A 1211 43.94 95.84 7.33
C ASP A 1211 44.82 94.96 6.41
N GLY A 1212 46.09 95.34 6.17
CA GLY A 1212 46.99 94.63 5.25
C GLY A 1212 47.21 93.16 5.63
N LEU A 1213 47.45 92.88 6.91
CA LEU A 1213 47.61 91.50 7.41
C LEU A 1213 46.33 90.67 7.30
N ARG A 1214 45.16 91.30 7.54
CA ARG A 1214 43.86 90.65 7.43
C ARG A 1214 43.51 90.34 5.98
N ASN A 1215 43.79 91.26 5.07
CA ASN A 1215 43.61 91.08 3.64
C ASN A 1215 44.45 89.93 3.10
N MET A 1216 45.71 89.80 3.54
CA MET A 1216 46.54 88.65 3.17
C MET A 1216 45.91 87.33 3.63
N ARG A 1217 45.43 87.24 4.88
CA ARG A 1217 44.76 86.03 5.39
C ARG A 1217 43.47 85.71 4.66
N GLN A 1218 42.58 86.69 4.45
CA GLN A 1218 41.32 86.47 3.73
C GLN A 1218 41.53 86.03 2.28
N ARG A 1219 42.55 86.56 1.60
CA ARG A 1219 42.87 86.17 0.22
C ARG A 1219 43.35 84.73 0.13
N LEU A 1220 44.20 84.30 1.08
CA LEU A 1220 44.68 82.92 1.15
C LEU A 1220 43.55 81.96 1.55
N GLU A 1221 42.73 82.29 2.54
CA GLU A 1221 41.55 81.49 2.92
C GLU A 1221 40.55 81.36 1.76
N GLY A 1222 40.34 82.43 0.98
CA GLY A 1222 39.45 82.43 -0.19
C GLY A 1222 39.85 81.45 -1.29
N ILE A 1223 41.12 81.04 -1.32
CA ILE A 1223 41.64 80.03 -2.26
C ILE A 1223 41.94 78.69 -1.59
N GLY A 1224 41.45 78.49 -0.36
CA GLY A 1224 41.65 77.26 0.42
C GLY A 1224 43.03 77.14 1.09
N GLY A 1225 43.86 78.18 0.98
CA GLY A 1225 45.15 78.28 1.67
C GLY A 1225 45.04 78.88 3.06
N SER A 1226 46.16 78.95 3.76
CA SER A 1226 46.26 79.54 5.10
C SER A 1226 47.47 80.47 5.19
N CYS A 1227 47.34 81.50 6.04
CA CYS A 1227 48.39 82.48 6.30
C CYS A 1227 48.70 82.52 7.80
N PHE A 1228 49.93 82.16 8.15
CA PHE A 1228 50.49 82.23 9.49
C PHE A 1228 51.49 83.37 9.57
N LEU A 1229 51.39 84.18 10.62
CA LEU A 1229 52.29 85.29 10.86
C LEU A 1229 52.84 85.18 12.29
N GLU A 1230 54.15 85.28 12.41
CA GLU A 1230 54.87 85.32 13.68
C GLU A 1230 55.77 86.56 13.65
N SER A 1231 55.61 87.47 14.62
CA SER A 1231 56.48 88.63 14.75
C SER A 1231 56.95 88.77 16.19
N ILE A 1232 58.24 89.06 16.33
CA ILE A 1232 58.89 89.22 17.62
C ILE A 1232 59.48 90.64 17.66
N PRO A 1233 59.06 91.49 18.62
CA PRO A 1233 59.64 92.82 18.79
C PRO A 1233 61.17 92.77 18.88
N GLY A 1234 61.84 93.53 18.02
CA GLY A 1234 63.30 93.62 17.89
C GLY A 1234 63.98 92.53 17.05
N ARG A 1235 63.24 91.52 16.55
CA ARG A 1235 63.80 90.41 15.75
C ARG A 1235 63.12 90.21 14.38
N GLY A 1236 62.16 91.06 14.03
CA GLY A 1236 61.49 91.07 12.72
C GLY A 1236 60.22 90.23 12.65
N THR A 1237 59.75 89.97 11.43
CA THR A 1237 58.49 89.28 11.14
C THR A 1237 58.69 88.13 10.16
N LYS A 1238 58.08 86.98 10.44
CA LYS A 1238 57.96 85.82 9.57
C LYS A 1238 56.50 85.62 9.15
N ILE A 1239 56.26 85.52 7.86
CA ILE A 1239 54.96 85.23 7.25
C ILE A 1239 55.08 83.93 6.46
N CYS A 1240 54.20 82.97 6.72
CA CYS A 1240 54.10 81.72 5.98
C CYS A 1240 52.74 81.62 5.30
N PHE A 1241 52.76 81.56 3.98
CA PHE A 1241 51.60 81.27 3.15
C PHE A 1241 51.61 79.79 2.76
N ILE A 1242 50.56 79.04 3.05
CA ILE A 1242 50.43 77.62 2.72
C ILE A 1242 49.24 77.44 1.79
N LEU A 1243 49.48 76.87 0.61
CA LEU A 1243 48.47 76.56 -0.39
C LEU A 1243 48.41 75.03 -0.63
N PRO A 1244 47.28 74.36 -0.38
CA PRO A 1244 47.17 72.93 -0.63
C PRO A 1244 47.14 72.58 -2.12
N LEU A 1245 48.02 71.67 -2.52
CA LEU A 1245 48.14 71.05 -3.84
C LEU A 1245 47.47 69.66 -3.79
N ASN A 1246 46.16 69.57 -4.00
CA ASN A 1246 45.46 68.28 -3.88
C ASN A 1246 45.93 67.24 -4.93
N ASN A 1247 46.50 66.13 -4.44
CA ASN A 1247 46.83 64.93 -5.22
C ASN A 1247 45.60 64.05 -5.50
N ALA A 1248 45.56 63.46 -6.69
CA ALA A 1248 44.48 62.63 -7.19
C ALA A 1248 44.27 61.28 -6.44
N ASN A 1249 43.04 60.75 -6.51
CA ASN A 1249 42.58 59.36 -6.33
C ASN A 1249 42.60 58.68 -4.94
N THR A 1250 41.42 58.42 -4.38
CA THR A 1250 41.09 57.17 -3.66
C THR A 1250 39.61 56.81 -3.88
N GLY A 1251 39.32 55.55 -4.23
CA GLY A 1251 37.95 55.05 -4.44
C GLY A 1251 37.54 53.99 -3.42
N LYS A 1252 36.26 53.97 -3.02
CA LYS A 1252 35.36 52.80 -2.83
C LYS A 1252 34.14 53.12 -1.95
N LEU A 1253 33.03 52.44 -2.29
CA LEU A 1253 31.80 52.14 -1.52
C LEU A 1253 30.85 53.35 -1.31
N THR A 1254 29.80 53.52 -2.10
CA THR A 1254 28.64 52.62 -2.22
C THR A 1254 27.83 52.94 -3.50
N THR A 1255 27.38 51.87 -4.19
CA THR A 1255 26.46 51.82 -5.37
C THR A 1255 26.76 52.67 -6.59
#